data_AF-A0A9X4DGN8-F1
#
_entry.id   AF-A0A9X4DGN8-F1
#
_cell.length_a   1.000
_cell.length_b   1.000
_cell.length_c   1.000
_cell.angle_alpha   90.00
_cell.angle_beta   90.00
_cell.angle_gamma   90.00
#
_symmetry.space_group_name_H-M   'P 1'
#
loop_
_entity.id
_entity.type
_entity.pdbx_description
1 polymer ?
#
loop_
_entity_poly.entity_id
_entity_poly.type
_entity_poly.pdbx_seq_one_letter_code
_entity_poly.pdbx_strand_id
1 'polypeptide(L)'
;MPAINPHQPLLEAQLPHWARQVTPNQWAALKRTQIAPWKAQDWFANAAPDLRETVHASQARLMQAQAALAGSLKGLKQITEFAEPLLQRRLAEQGFHAPLRNSQLLRVERSWHWAALRYLYRHRRDNLLQAALQNFASDEVFTAESAIALGDNIQVTPILVQGSAPFGMQSPVAHFPLQSEHYQMERLPLEPAAFATQCRDLDLGEAYQAHLEQHLAQPATRALAIRVQKDRLRLAADLAYLRHLLDGSTRDQVEQLLQDGAVGCWQLALFGTPLHEVMLIDAGSAGLALYLPGHDPALRQCSNLDAVHDTLATLLLEPDARQAFTAYIRQDQRTHFLDLLQQNLDATGNTAFDRPWQRAVQADLRPTRVAITAEPFGHYQDLHLARLKHEASLLAVPTAMADANARTRRLEEWESLGLDALGIAAFFIPGAGTLMLAVTACQLLGEAFEGYQAWHEGDRHLALRHLEAVGLNLALIGGVVAAGKVVPKLFNSPLMESLQQVRGNDGRYRLWNEDLTPYRSAVTLPETLQPNALGQYLYQGRYFIRMDGQVFEQRFDHDLQQWRVIHPDTPDAWQPPLTHNAQGAWRGQHEQPGQWPFAKLARRLGPAYAAFTPEQLTQAGRLCGIDAVQLRRVHLEGRATPALLLDALQRMAAQAEVEALADKAPPGLFERLYNGSALTTPSTQKLLAAYPGLSPALATRLLAPLGEVESLAWQQQGQLPIQVRQALEQVYSELPLVRALEGVLQPARASSDSERLLFSALDAMPDWPADLRLELHGASPQGPLLEHVGSDQTSTLLRVIRSAEGYEVDRGERPAPGPRDPDLCRAIEQALPRSHRDTLGIPTADGSSLRQRVLGWVDLHRQTLAQRLWGHRALLRKPMGGLRGGRPLDPEPPQPRLAGSLAGAYRRLFPDATDWEFENWLGNDEDNPYVDDIRSPTQRLHDLQQRLDTLRRDLHEWALPDPQRPHQRHLAIRPILNAWRRLSTVALEGGGSLHSLDLSGLELDNQDLASLALPDDFTHVQHLSLSYNRSLSQLPAEFYERFPNLNRLLLADCRFDTVPRLGNPEHLAWLDMEGNRITWSSQAQQALNRCTGLNVLDLSGNPLLQAPDLRGLAFLRTLFLNDCALSELPQGLDQMIEPIILDIGDNQLLRLPDDFNLPRPVANALRLESEWLGEPVLAQIEAYNTVHQVDLLVCEGDYLEFFEQTGPAELALWQRLPLQYRRDLRPLLELEPFLSHPRQARAEFWRRLALIEADPALRQQWLTHPPYDLFNLPL
;
A
#
# COMPACT_ATOMS: atom_id res chain seq x y z
N MET A 1 15.03 -22.23 2.37
CA MET A 1 16.04 -21.17 2.19
C MET A 1 16.23 -20.44 3.51
N PRO A 2 17.45 -20.20 4.02
CA PRO A 2 17.60 -19.30 5.16
C PRO A 2 17.08 -17.92 4.72
N ALA A 3 16.20 -17.32 5.52
CA ALA A 3 15.61 -16.02 5.25
C ALA A 3 16.73 -14.96 5.15
N ILE A 4 17.18 -14.68 3.93
CA ILE A 4 18.02 -13.53 3.64
C ILE A 4 17.11 -12.32 3.88
N ASN A 5 17.50 -11.45 4.81
CA ASN A 5 16.77 -10.22 5.05
C ASN A 5 16.68 -9.44 3.73
N PRO A 6 15.47 -9.14 3.21
CA PRO A 6 15.32 -8.44 1.94
C PRO A 6 15.96 -7.04 1.94
N HIS A 7 16.18 -6.46 3.12
CA HIS A 7 16.81 -5.15 3.28
C HIS A 7 18.33 -5.19 3.47
N GLN A 8 18.94 -6.37 3.63
CA GLN A 8 20.38 -6.46 3.90
C GLN A 8 21.25 -5.74 2.85
N PRO A 9 21.03 -5.91 1.52
CA PRO A 9 21.84 -5.21 0.52
C PRO A 9 21.72 -3.68 0.61
N LEU A 10 20.54 -3.17 0.98
CA LEU A 10 20.31 -1.75 1.17
C LEU A 10 21.06 -1.25 2.42
N LEU A 11 20.94 -1.95 3.54
CA LEU A 11 21.61 -1.59 4.79
C LEU A 11 23.15 -1.60 4.62
N GLU A 12 23.69 -2.58 3.90
CA GLU A 12 25.13 -2.65 3.57
C GLU A 12 25.61 -1.45 2.74
N ALA A 13 24.76 -0.97 1.82
CA ALA A 13 25.04 0.18 0.97
C ALA A 13 24.88 1.53 1.69
N GLN A 14 23.93 1.66 2.64
CA GLN A 14 23.71 2.89 3.39
C GLN A 14 24.63 3.05 4.62
N LEU A 15 25.21 1.96 5.12
CA LEU A 15 26.12 2.04 6.26
C LEU A 15 27.40 2.83 5.90
N PRO A 16 27.75 3.87 6.66
CA PRO A 16 28.96 4.62 6.41
C PRO A 16 30.19 3.73 6.63
N HIS A 17 31.28 4.00 5.91
CA HIS A 17 32.46 3.13 5.89
C HIS A 17 33.04 2.89 7.29
N TRP A 18 33.02 3.91 8.16
CA TRP A 18 33.51 3.80 9.54
C TRP A 18 32.66 2.83 10.39
N ALA A 19 31.36 2.66 10.11
CA ALA A 19 30.48 1.76 10.87
C ALA A 19 30.90 0.29 10.77
N ARG A 20 31.64 -0.06 9.71
CA ARG A 20 32.24 -1.38 9.48
C ARG A 20 33.47 -1.64 10.37
N GLN A 21 33.98 -0.62 11.06
CA GLN A 21 35.20 -0.68 11.87
C GLN A 21 34.89 -0.55 13.38
N VAL A 22 33.61 -0.51 13.74
CA VAL A 22 33.12 -0.29 15.10
C VAL A 22 33.16 -1.59 15.90
N THR A 23 33.77 -1.54 17.08
CA THR A 23 33.83 -2.66 18.04
C THR A 23 32.47 -2.93 18.70
N PRO A 24 32.23 -4.15 19.23
CA PRO A 24 30.99 -4.44 19.97
C PRO A 24 30.70 -3.47 21.13
N ASN A 25 31.73 -3.01 21.84
CA ASN A 25 31.58 -2.06 22.95
C ASN A 25 31.12 -0.67 22.46
N GLN A 26 31.61 -0.22 21.31
CA GLN A 26 31.20 1.04 20.71
C GLN A 26 29.76 0.99 20.19
N TRP A 27 29.35 -0.14 19.58
CA TRP A 27 27.94 -0.39 19.23
C TRP A 27 27.04 -0.39 20.47
N ALA A 28 27.50 -0.96 21.59
CA ALA A 28 26.78 -0.92 22.86
C ALA A 28 26.60 0.52 23.39
N ALA A 29 27.62 1.38 23.26
CA ALA A 29 27.53 2.79 23.64
C ALA A 29 26.49 3.55 22.80
N LEU A 30 26.48 3.36 21.47
CA LEU A 30 25.48 3.98 20.58
C LEU A 30 24.05 3.53 20.93
N LYS A 31 23.83 2.23 21.12
CA LYS A 31 22.51 1.68 21.50
C LYS A 31 22.00 2.23 22.82
N ARG A 32 22.86 2.41 23.83
CA ARG A 32 22.48 2.99 25.13
C ARG A 32 21.92 4.41 25.02
N THR A 33 22.29 5.18 23.99
CA THR A 33 21.73 6.54 23.78
C THR A 33 20.27 6.53 23.34
N GLN A 34 19.82 5.42 22.75
CA GLN A 34 18.45 5.26 22.27
C GLN A 34 17.56 4.56 23.28
N ILE A 35 18.03 4.25 24.49
CA ILE A 35 17.22 3.61 25.55
C ILE A 35 17.11 4.55 26.76
N ALA A 36 15.91 4.65 27.33
CA ALA A 36 15.60 5.28 28.60
C ALA A 36 15.58 4.23 29.71
N PRO A 37 16.69 4.03 30.45
CA PRO A 37 16.79 2.99 31.47
C PRO A 37 15.78 3.16 32.62
N TRP A 38 15.24 4.37 32.81
CA TRP A 38 14.26 4.69 33.83
C TRP A 38 12.84 4.17 33.53
N LYS A 39 12.48 3.87 32.28
CA LYS A 39 11.11 3.41 31.94
C LYS A 39 10.76 2.05 32.54
N ALA A 40 11.77 1.19 32.72
CA ALA A 40 11.60 -0.14 33.29
C ALA A 40 11.59 -0.14 34.83
N GLN A 41 11.72 1.03 35.46
CA GLN A 41 11.82 1.13 36.92
C GLN A 41 10.43 1.22 37.56
N ASP A 42 10.26 0.52 38.68
CA ASP A 42 8.99 0.50 39.42
C ASP A 42 8.52 1.89 39.84
N TRP A 43 9.45 2.78 40.22
CA TRP A 43 9.10 4.14 40.63
C TRP A 43 8.51 4.96 39.48
N PHE A 44 8.89 4.69 38.22
CA PHE A 44 8.33 5.37 37.07
C PHE A 44 6.95 4.78 36.72
N ALA A 45 6.83 3.46 36.72
CA ALA A 45 5.56 2.77 36.42
C ALA A 45 4.44 3.15 37.41
N ASN A 46 4.80 3.38 38.67
CA ASN A 46 3.87 3.74 39.75
C ASN A 46 3.62 5.27 39.87
N ALA A 47 4.26 6.11 39.06
CA ALA A 47 4.07 7.55 39.08
C ALA A 47 2.72 7.96 38.47
N ALA A 48 2.20 9.13 38.89
CA ALA A 48 0.95 9.67 38.38
C ALA A 48 0.98 9.85 36.85
N PRO A 49 -0.12 9.56 36.12
CA PRO A 49 -0.14 9.58 34.65
C PRO A 49 0.34 10.89 34.02
N ASP A 50 -0.03 12.03 34.59
CA ASP A 50 0.34 13.38 34.17
C ASP A 50 1.86 13.65 34.30
N LEU A 51 2.49 13.16 35.38
CA LEU A 51 3.94 13.25 35.55
C LEU A 51 4.69 12.36 34.55
N ARG A 52 4.17 11.17 34.27
CA ARG A 52 4.72 10.29 33.23
C ARG A 52 4.62 10.92 31.84
N GLU A 53 3.47 11.50 31.50
CA GLU A 53 3.27 12.22 30.24
C GLU A 53 4.26 13.40 30.09
N THR A 54 4.50 14.14 31.17
CA THR A 54 5.46 15.26 31.17
C THR A 54 6.88 14.77 30.86
N VAL A 55 7.34 13.71 31.53
CA VAL A 55 8.67 13.12 31.27
C VAL A 55 8.76 12.58 29.83
N HIS A 56 7.71 11.93 29.33
CA HIS A 56 7.65 11.47 27.94
C HIS A 56 7.74 12.64 26.95
N ALA A 57 7.05 13.75 27.20
CA ALA A 57 7.11 14.94 26.36
C ALA A 57 8.52 15.56 26.33
N SER A 58 9.18 15.68 27.49
CA SER A 58 10.56 16.19 27.57
C SER A 58 11.58 15.25 26.90
N GLN A 59 11.39 13.94 27.01
CA GLN A 59 12.20 12.97 26.26
C GLN A 59 12.02 13.13 24.74
N ALA A 60 10.78 13.30 24.27
CA ALA A 60 10.50 13.47 22.84
C ALA A 60 11.15 14.75 22.29
N ARG A 61 11.09 15.87 23.02
CA ARG A 61 11.76 17.13 22.65
C ARG A 61 13.28 16.95 22.54
N LEU A 62 13.91 16.29 23.52
CA LEU A 62 15.35 16.03 23.48
C LEU A 62 15.75 15.21 22.25
N MET A 63 14.98 14.17 21.91
CA MET A 63 15.23 13.36 20.72
C MET A 63 15.09 14.16 19.43
N GLN A 64 14.06 15.00 19.31
CA GLN A 64 13.89 15.89 18.16
C GLN A 64 15.04 16.90 18.02
N ALA A 65 15.47 17.51 19.13
CA ALA A 65 16.60 18.43 19.14
C ALA A 65 17.91 17.73 18.71
N GLN A 66 18.14 16.49 19.18
CA GLN A 66 19.30 15.69 18.79
C GLN A 66 19.28 15.30 17.31
N ALA A 67 18.11 14.93 16.78
CA ALA A 67 17.95 14.63 15.35
C ALA A 67 18.15 15.88 14.47
N ALA A 68 17.66 17.05 14.90
CA ALA A 68 17.89 18.31 14.20
C ALA A 68 19.38 18.69 14.17
N LEU A 69 20.08 18.54 15.31
CA LEU A 69 21.53 18.76 15.38
C LEU A 69 22.29 17.75 14.51
N ALA A 70 21.88 16.48 14.49
CA ALA A 70 22.43 15.47 13.60
C ALA A 70 22.28 15.84 12.12
N GLY A 71 21.13 16.42 11.74
CA GLY A 71 20.88 16.95 10.41
C GLY A 71 21.80 18.12 10.05
N SER A 72 22.01 19.09 10.95
CA SER A 72 22.91 20.23 10.68
C SER A 72 24.38 19.82 10.59
N LEU A 73 24.76 18.70 11.20
CA LEU A 73 26.09 18.11 11.15
C LEU A 73 26.29 17.15 9.98
N LYS A 74 25.32 17.03 9.06
CA LYS A 74 25.47 16.23 7.84
C LYS A 74 26.64 16.77 7.01
N GLY A 75 27.62 15.91 6.73
CA GLY A 75 28.88 16.27 6.06
C GLY A 75 30.10 16.39 6.98
N LEU A 76 29.90 16.38 8.31
CA LEU A 76 31.00 16.22 9.26
C LEU A 76 31.60 14.80 9.12
N LYS A 77 32.72 14.70 8.41
CA LYS A 77 33.49 13.45 8.26
C LYS A 77 34.28 13.11 9.52
N GLN A 78 34.41 11.81 9.80
CA GLN A 78 35.35 11.29 10.79
C GLN A 78 36.81 11.50 10.34
N ILE A 79 37.78 11.47 11.27
CA ILE A 79 39.20 11.72 10.96
C ILE A 79 39.70 10.85 9.80
N THR A 80 39.43 9.55 9.82
CA THR A 80 39.94 8.63 8.78
C THR A 80 39.26 8.87 7.43
N GLU A 81 37.94 9.10 7.41
CA GLU A 81 37.16 9.43 6.21
C GLU A 81 37.56 10.78 5.59
N PHE A 82 38.00 11.72 6.43
CA PHE A 82 38.53 13.00 5.99
C PHE A 82 39.96 12.87 5.45
N ALA A 83 40.85 12.24 6.21
CA ALA A 83 42.29 12.27 5.95
C ALA A 83 42.75 11.29 4.87
N GLU A 84 42.18 10.09 4.80
CA GLU A 84 42.59 9.04 3.86
C GLU A 84 42.51 9.47 2.38
N PRO A 85 41.40 10.02 1.86
CA PRO A 85 41.35 10.46 0.46
C PRO A 85 42.27 11.64 0.16
N LEU A 86 42.48 12.55 1.12
CA LEU A 86 43.39 13.69 0.97
C LEU A 86 44.84 13.23 0.87
N LEU A 87 45.25 12.31 1.76
CA LEU A 87 46.57 11.71 1.74
C LEU A 87 46.80 10.90 0.47
N GLN A 88 45.86 10.03 0.10
CA GLN A 88 45.96 9.19 -1.09
C GLN A 88 46.15 10.04 -2.35
N ARG A 89 45.39 11.14 -2.48
CA ARG A 89 45.51 12.07 -3.61
C ARG A 89 46.89 12.73 -3.64
N ARG A 90 47.37 13.24 -2.50
CA ARG A 90 48.70 13.87 -2.40
C ARG A 90 49.84 12.91 -2.74
N LEU A 91 49.76 11.65 -2.29
CA LEU A 91 50.78 10.65 -2.59
C LEU A 91 50.71 10.17 -4.05
N ALA A 92 49.52 10.09 -4.64
CA ALA A 92 49.34 9.75 -6.05
C ALA A 92 49.99 10.78 -6.99
N GLU A 93 49.97 12.07 -6.63
CA GLU A 93 50.69 13.13 -7.35
C GLU A 93 52.22 12.94 -7.36
N GLN A 94 52.76 12.16 -6.41
CA GLN A 94 54.18 11.77 -6.33
C GLN A 94 54.46 10.37 -6.92
N GLY A 95 53.48 9.76 -7.60
CA GLY A 95 53.60 8.44 -8.24
C GLY A 95 53.38 7.24 -7.31
N PHE A 96 52.85 7.45 -6.10
CA PHE A 96 52.53 6.37 -5.16
C PHE A 96 51.06 5.96 -5.24
N HIS A 97 50.79 4.72 -5.68
CA HIS A 97 49.43 4.19 -5.90
C HIS A 97 49.05 3.02 -4.99
N ALA A 98 49.92 2.62 -4.05
CA ALA A 98 49.62 1.53 -3.14
C ALA A 98 48.55 1.94 -2.10
N PRO A 99 47.75 0.97 -1.59
CA PRO A 99 46.72 1.24 -0.59
C PRO A 99 47.34 1.64 0.77
N LEU A 100 47.02 2.84 1.25
CA LEU A 100 47.55 3.41 2.50
C LEU A 100 47.42 2.48 3.71
N ARG A 101 46.32 1.73 3.79
CA ARG A 101 46.03 0.84 4.93
C ARG A 101 46.89 -0.43 4.95
N ASN A 102 47.37 -0.90 3.81
CA ASN A 102 48.24 -2.08 3.74
C ASN A 102 49.72 -1.71 3.60
N SER A 103 50.02 -0.43 3.34
CA SER A 103 51.38 0.11 3.34
C SER A 103 51.82 0.52 4.74
N GLN A 104 53.04 0.16 5.10
CA GLN A 104 53.66 0.45 6.39
C GLN A 104 54.95 1.23 6.22
N LEU A 105 55.17 2.19 7.13
CA LEU A 105 56.45 2.85 7.37
C LEU A 105 57.25 2.01 8.36
N LEU A 106 58.31 1.36 7.89
CA LEU A 106 59.31 0.73 8.75
C LEU A 106 60.34 1.78 9.17
N ARG A 107 60.32 2.15 10.44
CA ARG A 107 61.33 3.02 11.04
C ARG A 107 62.36 2.15 11.76
N VAL A 108 63.62 2.27 11.38
CA VAL A 108 64.72 1.53 12.01
C VAL A 108 65.55 2.51 12.84
N GLU A 109 65.63 2.26 14.14
CA GLU A 109 66.46 3.01 15.06
C GLU A 109 67.80 2.30 15.26
N ARG A 110 68.87 3.10 15.25
CA ARG A 110 70.24 2.63 15.41
C ARG A 110 70.84 3.21 16.68
N SER A 111 70.94 2.39 17.73
CA SER A 111 71.51 2.81 19.01
C SER A 111 72.93 2.27 19.18
N TRP A 112 73.88 3.11 19.58
CA TRP A 112 75.25 2.66 19.87
C TRP A 112 75.31 2.01 21.25
N HIS A 113 75.70 0.73 21.33
CA HIS A 113 75.91 0.08 22.61
C HIS A 113 77.40 0.04 22.96
N TRP A 114 77.79 0.86 23.94
CA TRP A 114 79.20 1.05 24.34
C TRP A 114 79.91 -0.25 24.76
N ALA A 115 79.22 -1.14 25.47
CA ALA A 115 79.75 -2.42 25.94
C ALA A 115 79.91 -3.48 24.82
N ALA A 116 79.41 -3.19 23.62
CA ALA A 116 79.50 -4.07 22.47
C ALA A 116 80.36 -3.50 21.34
N LEU A 117 80.72 -2.21 21.43
CA LEU A 117 81.35 -1.43 20.36
C LEU A 117 80.64 -1.58 19.00
N ARG A 118 79.31 -1.77 19.02
CA ARG A 118 78.48 -1.98 17.83
C ARG A 118 77.14 -1.27 17.98
N TYR A 119 76.51 -1.02 16.83
CA TYR A 119 75.15 -0.52 16.78
C TYR A 119 74.15 -1.68 16.91
N LEU A 120 73.13 -1.48 17.75
CA LEU A 120 71.96 -2.32 17.82
C LEU A 120 70.83 -1.67 17.04
N TYR A 121 70.14 -2.50 16.27
CA TYR A 121 69.01 -2.08 15.46
C TYR A 121 67.72 -2.54 16.12
N ARG A 122 66.76 -1.63 16.20
CA ARG A 122 65.38 -1.91 16.58
C ARG A 122 64.44 -1.27 15.57
N HIS A 123 63.32 -1.89 15.30
CA HIS A 123 62.33 -1.34 14.40
C HIS A 123 61.04 -0.94 15.10
N ARG A 124 60.31 -0.06 14.43
CA ARG A 124 58.93 0.29 14.66
C ARG A 124 58.21 0.25 13.31
N ARG A 125 56.97 -0.25 13.31
CA ARG A 125 56.11 -0.26 12.12
C ARG A 125 54.90 0.64 12.37
N ASP A 126 54.70 1.60 11.49
CA ASP A 126 53.51 2.45 11.52
C ASP A 126 52.69 2.24 10.24
N ASN A 127 51.37 2.21 10.33
CA ASN A 127 50.51 2.34 9.15
C ASN A 127 50.72 3.73 8.50
N LEU A 128 50.72 3.85 7.16
CA LEU A 128 50.95 5.16 6.53
C LEU A 128 49.91 6.21 6.92
N LEU A 129 48.62 5.85 6.98
CA LEU A 129 47.57 6.80 7.39
C LEU A 129 47.76 7.22 8.85
N GLN A 130 48.14 6.28 9.72
CA GLN A 130 48.45 6.58 11.13
C GLN A 130 49.64 7.52 11.26
N ALA A 131 50.73 7.23 10.55
CA ALA A 131 51.94 8.03 10.58
C ALA A 131 51.67 9.46 10.10
N ALA A 132 50.88 9.61 9.03
CA ALA A 132 50.46 10.91 8.52
C ALA A 132 49.59 11.70 9.52
N LEU A 133 48.64 11.06 10.19
CA LEU A 133 47.78 11.68 11.20
C LEU A 133 48.57 12.14 12.44
N GLN A 134 49.60 11.38 12.82
CA GLN A 134 50.48 11.75 13.93
C GLN A 134 51.50 12.84 13.56
N ASN A 135 51.63 13.10 12.26
CA ASN A 135 52.54 14.08 11.67
C ASN A 135 54.02 13.81 12.04
N PHE A 136 54.94 14.63 11.53
CA PHE A 136 56.38 14.46 11.67
C PHE A 136 57.03 15.74 12.19
N ALA A 137 58.05 15.60 13.04
CA ALA A 137 58.83 16.73 13.54
C ALA A 137 59.73 17.32 12.43
N SER A 138 60.14 18.59 12.56
CA SER A 138 60.98 19.24 11.54
C SER A 138 62.42 18.71 11.50
N ASP A 139 62.87 18.09 12.58
CA ASP A 139 64.20 17.52 12.79
C ASP A 139 64.21 15.98 12.72
N GLU A 140 63.17 15.38 12.14
CA GLU A 140 63.03 13.92 12.13
C GLU A 140 64.00 13.25 11.15
N VAL A 141 64.81 12.31 11.67
CA VAL A 141 65.86 11.62 10.91
C VAL A 141 65.47 10.16 10.68
N PHE A 142 65.59 9.71 9.42
CA PHE A 142 65.42 8.31 9.01
C PHE A 142 66.77 7.68 8.70
N THR A 143 66.98 6.45 9.15
CA THR A 143 68.16 5.64 8.82
C THR A 143 68.05 5.07 7.41
N ALA A 144 69.16 4.65 6.81
CA ALA A 144 69.18 4.05 5.47
C ALA A 144 68.43 2.69 5.39
N GLU A 145 68.23 2.07 6.55
CA GLU A 145 67.47 0.84 6.72
C GLU A 145 65.95 1.09 6.86
N SER A 146 65.51 2.34 7.05
CA SER A 146 64.08 2.69 7.08
C SER A 146 63.49 2.71 5.67
N ALA A 147 62.26 2.23 5.50
CA ALA A 147 61.59 2.23 4.19
C ALA A 147 60.07 2.17 4.32
N ILE A 148 59.37 2.41 3.21
CA ILE A 148 57.94 2.16 3.06
C ILE A 148 57.76 0.89 2.23
N ALA A 149 56.92 -0.05 2.71
CA ALA A 149 56.66 -1.33 2.06
C ALA A 149 55.23 -1.81 2.35
N LEU A 150 54.74 -2.81 1.63
CA LEU A 150 53.51 -3.52 2.02
C LEU A 150 53.76 -4.35 3.27
N GLY A 151 52.80 -4.39 4.20
CA GLY A 151 52.96 -5.06 5.50
C GLY A 151 53.40 -6.52 5.39
N ASP A 152 52.80 -7.27 4.45
CA ASP A 152 53.11 -8.68 4.19
C ASP A 152 54.52 -8.89 3.61
N ASN A 153 55.13 -7.83 3.05
CA ASN A 153 56.45 -7.86 2.42
C ASN A 153 57.57 -7.41 3.37
N ILE A 154 57.30 -7.20 4.67
CA ILE A 154 58.31 -6.82 5.66
C ILE A 154 58.62 -8.00 6.60
N GLN A 155 59.80 -8.59 6.43
CA GLN A 155 60.32 -9.63 7.31
C GLN A 155 61.36 -9.04 8.28
N VAL A 156 61.11 -9.20 9.58
CA VAL A 156 62.06 -8.84 10.65
C VAL A 156 62.53 -10.14 11.30
N THR A 157 63.84 -10.36 11.31
CA THR A 157 64.46 -11.52 11.96
C THR A 157 65.26 -11.04 13.16
N PRO A 158 64.89 -11.45 14.40
CA PRO A 158 65.72 -11.21 15.57
C PRO A 158 67.07 -11.90 15.41
N ILE A 159 68.15 -11.18 15.65
CA ILE A 159 69.52 -11.69 15.57
C ILE A 159 70.26 -11.43 16.90
N LEU A 160 71.13 -12.35 17.28
CA LEU A 160 72.03 -12.16 18.40
C LEU A 160 73.39 -11.66 17.90
N VAL A 161 73.81 -10.50 18.40
CA VAL A 161 75.12 -9.92 18.14
C VAL A 161 75.98 -10.11 19.38
N GLN A 162 77.21 -10.56 19.24
CA GLN A 162 78.12 -10.68 20.38
C GLN A 162 78.67 -9.30 20.78
N GLY A 163 78.47 -8.93 22.05
CA GLY A 163 79.12 -7.79 22.70
C GLY A 163 80.38 -8.24 23.47
N SER A 164 81.31 -7.32 23.66
CA SER A 164 82.62 -7.56 24.28
C SER A 164 82.93 -6.45 25.29
N ALA A 165 82.86 -6.78 26.59
CA ALA A 165 83.18 -5.83 27.66
C ALA A 165 84.50 -6.22 28.38
N PRO A 166 85.43 -5.28 28.60
CA PRO A 166 86.60 -5.53 29.43
C PRO A 166 86.21 -5.56 30.91
N PHE A 167 86.43 -6.69 31.58
CA PHE A 167 86.33 -6.79 33.04
C PHE A 167 87.70 -6.50 33.67
N GLY A 168 88.00 -5.22 33.88
CA GLY A 168 89.27 -4.78 34.48
C GLY A 168 90.49 -4.89 33.55
N MET A 169 91.61 -4.27 33.95
CA MET A 169 92.79 -4.06 33.10
C MET A 169 93.58 -5.33 32.74
N GLN A 170 93.22 -6.52 33.24
CA GLN A 170 94.02 -7.75 33.10
C GLN A 170 93.23 -9.08 32.90
N SER A 171 91.94 -9.05 32.54
CA SER A 171 91.16 -10.30 32.27
C SER A 171 90.70 -10.42 30.81
N PRO A 172 90.49 -11.66 30.30
CA PRO A 172 90.00 -11.89 28.93
C PRO A 172 88.58 -11.32 28.74
N VAL A 173 88.32 -10.81 27.54
CA VAL A 173 87.05 -10.19 27.11
C VAL A 173 85.88 -11.16 27.30
N ALA A 174 84.93 -10.80 28.16
CA ALA A 174 83.69 -11.57 28.32
C ALA A 174 82.75 -11.26 27.14
N HIS A 175 82.35 -12.31 26.42
CA HIS A 175 81.41 -12.20 25.31
C HIS A 175 79.99 -12.48 25.83
N PHE A 176 79.05 -11.57 25.57
CA PHE A 176 77.65 -11.74 25.94
C PHE A 176 76.75 -11.46 24.73
N PRO A 177 75.65 -12.21 24.56
CA PRO A 177 74.73 -12.00 23.45
C PRO A 177 73.87 -10.75 23.68
N LEU A 178 73.74 -9.92 22.65
CA LEU A 178 72.85 -8.76 22.61
C LEU A 178 71.82 -8.94 21.51
N GLN A 179 70.58 -8.57 21.81
CA GLN A 179 69.47 -8.61 20.85
C GLN A 179 69.59 -7.43 19.88
N SER A 180 69.59 -7.73 18.57
CA SER A 180 69.47 -6.79 17.47
C SER A 180 68.53 -7.39 16.42
N GLU A 181 68.20 -6.65 15.38
CA GLU A 181 67.29 -7.12 14.33
C GLU A 181 67.91 -7.00 12.93
N HIS A 182 67.53 -7.91 12.04
CA HIS A 182 67.83 -7.87 10.61
C HIS A 182 66.53 -7.75 9.81
N TYR A 183 66.56 -7.01 8.69
CA TYR A 183 65.36 -6.63 7.94
C TYR A 183 65.49 -7.03 6.47
N GLN A 184 64.48 -7.72 5.94
CA GLN A 184 64.32 -8.01 4.52
C GLN A 184 62.95 -7.50 4.06
N MET A 185 62.93 -6.70 2.99
CA MET A 185 61.69 -6.09 2.50
C MET A 185 61.79 -5.66 1.05
N GLU A 186 60.65 -5.63 0.38
CA GLU A 186 60.48 -5.02 -0.94
C GLU A 186 60.00 -3.57 -0.79
N ARG A 187 60.85 -2.61 -1.17
CA ARG A 187 60.60 -1.18 -0.97
C ARG A 187 59.63 -0.64 -2.03
N LEU A 188 58.65 0.14 -1.59
CA LEU A 188 57.78 0.92 -2.47
C LEU A 188 58.48 2.21 -2.94
N PRO A 189 58.05 2.82 -4.07
CA PRO A 189 58.70 3.96 -4.70
C PRO A 189 58.45 5.30 -3.97
N LEU A 190 58.54 5.31 -2.64
CA LEU A 190 58.37 6.49 -1.80
C LEU A 190 59.33 6.43 -0.60
N GLU A 191 60.28 7.37 -0.55
CA GLU A 191 61.24 7.46 0.54
C GLU A 191 60.57 8.00 1.83
N PRO A 192 60.90 7.46 3.03
CA PRO A 192 60.34 7.92 4.30
C PRO A 192 60.46 9.43 4.55
N ALA A 193 61.60 10.03 4.20
CA ALA A 193 61.81 11.47 4.37
C ALA A 193 60.93 12.30 3.43
N ALA A 194 60.72 11.82 2.20
CA ALA A 194 59.81 12.47 1.25
C ALA A 194 58.36 12.36 1.75
N PHE A 195 57.95 11.18 2.25
CA PHE A 195 56.64 10.98 2.87
C PHE A 195 56.41 11.92 4.06
N ALA A 196 57.39 12.03 4.97
CA ALA A 196 57.31 12.94 6.11
C ALA A 196 57.15 14.41 5.69
N THR A 197 57.87 14.84 4.66
CA THR A 197 57.74 16.19 4.08
C THR A 197 56.34 16.41 3.50
N GLN A 198 55.82 15.45 2.73
CA GLN A 198 54.46 15.54 2.16
C GLN A 198 53.39 15.61 3.25
N CYS A 199 53.54 14.87 4.36
CA CYS A 199 52.60 14.92 5.47
C CYS A 199 52.60 16.28 6.17
N ARG A 200 53.79 16.87 6.39
CA ARG A 200 53.94 18.20 6.98
C ARG A 200 53.35 19.29 6.09
N ASP A 201 53.55 19.20 4.77
CA ASP A 201 53.01 20.15 3.79
C ASP A 201 51.50 20.03 3.61
N LEU A 202 50.95 18.81 3.73
CA LEU A 202 49.51 18.58 3.66
C LEU A 202 48.80 19.04 4.94
N ASP A 203 49.49 18.99 6.08
CA ASP A 203 49.02 19.34 7.42
C ASP A 203 47.58 18.86 7.69
N LEU A 204 47.42 17.53 7.69
CA LEU A 204 46.12 16.90 7.94
C LEU A 204 45.51 17.32 9.29
N GLY A 205 46.35 17.65 10.27
CA GLY A 205 45.90 18.13 11.58
C GLY A 205 45.23 19.49 11.48
N GLU A 206 45.89 20.49 10.90
CA GLU A 206 45.31 21.83 10.72
C GLU A 206 44.09 21.80 9.78
N ALA A 207 44.17 21.02 8.70
CA ALA A 207 43.04 20.83 7.79
C ALA A 207 41.81 20.26 8.49
N TYR A 208 42.00 19.32 9.41
CA TYR A 208 40.89 18.75 10.20
C TYR A 208 40.38 19.73 11.26
N GLN A 209 41.23 20.55 11.87
CA GLN A 209 40.80 21.63 12.76
C GLN A 209 39.87 22.63 12.05
N ALA A 210 40.22 23.01 10.82
CA ALA A 210 39.39 23.87 9.98
C ALA A 210 38.04 23.20 9.63
N HIS A 211 38.05 21.89 9.34
CA HIS A 211 36.84 21.11 9.08
C HIS A 211 35.90 21.08 10.30
N LEU A 212 36.43 20.87 11.51
CA LEU A 212 35.64 20.94 12.74
C LEU A 212 35.03 22.33 12.96
N GLU A 213 35.81 23.39 12.76
CA GLU A 213 35.36 24.77 12.88
C GLU A 213 34.21 25.06 11.90
N GLN A 214 34.38 24.68 10.63
CA GLN A 214 33.42 24.93 9.56
C GLN A 214 32.05 24.28 9.84
N HIS A 215 31.98 23.15 10.54
CA HIS A 215 30.73 22.44 10.79
C HIS A 215 30.15 22.68 12.19
N LEU A 216 30.97 22.75 13.23
CA LEU A 216 30.51 22.85 14.62
C LEU A 216 30.36 24.29 15.13
N ALA A 217 31.12 25.25 14.59
CA ALA A 217 31.08 26.65 15.04
C ALA A 217 30.01 27.50 14.32
N GLN A 218 29.29 26.93 13.34
CA GLN A 218 28.24 27.66 12.62
C GLN A 218 27.15 28.14 13.59
N PRO A 219 26.64 29.38 13.44
CA PRO A 219 25.61 29.92 14.35
C PRO A 219 24.36 29.04 14.46
N ALA A 220 23.93 28.43 13.35
CA ALA A 220 22.79 27.52 13.32
C ALA A 220 23.05 26.22 14.10
N THR A 221 24.19 25.57 13.87
CA THR A 221 24.62 24.37 14.61
C THR A 221 24.79 24.66 16.10
N ARG A 222 25.40 25.81 16.44
CA ARG A 222 25.58 26.25 17.83
C ARG A 222 24.24 26.41 18.55
N ALA A 223 23.24 27.02 17.90
CA ALA A 223 21.91 27.18 18.47
C ALA A 223 21.21 25.82 18.70
N LEU A 224 21.33 24.88 17.77
CA LEU A 224 20.79 23.53 17.93
C LEU A 224 21.48 22.75 19.07
N ALA A 225 22.80 22.89 19.22
CA ALA A 225 23.55 22.27 20.31
C ALA A 225 23.11 22.81 21.69
N ILE A 226 22.94 24.14 21.81
CA ILE A 226 22.38 24.78 23.01
C ILE A 226 20.97 24.24 23.31
N ARG A 227 20.12 24.09 22.29
CA ARG A 227 18.79 23.52 22.46
C ARG A 227 18.83 22.10 23.02
N VAL A 228 19.73 21.25 22.53
CA VAL A 228 19.93 19.89 23.08
C VAL A 228 20.33 19.94 24.55
N GLN A 229 21.23 20.84 24.94
CA GLN A 229 21.63 21.01 26.35
C GLN A 229 20.44 21.43 27.23
N LYS A 230 19.64 22.39 26.77
CA LYS A 230 18.41 22.84 27.47
C LYS A 230 17.40 21.69 27.64
N ASP A 231 17.07 20.99 26.55
CA ASP A 231 16.08 19.90 26.61
C ASP A 231 16.58 18.72 27.46
N ARG A 232 17.90 18.51 27.55
CA ARG A 232 18.50 17.53 28.45
C ARG A 232 18.38 17.93 29.92
N LEU A 233 18.59 19.20 30.26
CA LEU A 233 18.37 19.70 31.62
C LEU A 233 16.89 19.62 31.99
N ARG A 234 15.97 19.93 31.07
CA ARG A 234 14.54 19.79 31.27
C ARG A 234 14.13 18.35 31.63
N LEU A 235 14.59 17.37 30.84
CA LEU A 235 14.35 15.96 31.13
C LEU A 235 14.91 15.56 32.50
N ALA A 236 16.10 16.04 32.86
CA ALA A 236 16.69 15.78 34.17
C ALA A 236 15.86 16.38 35.32
N ALA A 237 15.32 17.59 35.15
CA ALA A 237 14.47 18.25 36.13
C ALA A 237 13.13 17.52 36.30
N ASP A 238 12.48 17.11 35.22
CA ASP A 238 11.22 16.38 35.27
C ASP A 238 11.39 15.00 35.93
N LEU A 239 12.49 14.29 35.63
CA LEU A 239 12.82 13.01 36.29
C LEU A 239 13.14 13.20 37.78
N ALA A 240 13.89 14.23 38.14
CA ALA A 240 14.22 14.52 39.54
C ALA A 240 12.97 14.92 40.35
N TYR A 241 12.08 15.72 39.76
CA TYR A 241 10.81 16.09 40.37
C TYR A 241 9.87 14.89 40.56
N LEU A 242 9.74 14.03 39.53
CA LEU A 242 8.94 12.79 39.61
C LEU A 242 9.45 11.86 40.73
N ARG A 243 10.76 11.85 40.98
CA ARG A 243 11.40 11.07 42.04
C ARG A 243 11.43 11.75 43.42
N HIS A 244 10.83 12.93 43.55
CA HIS A 244 10.86 13.75 44.77
C HIS A 244 12.29 14.14 45.23
N LEU A 245 13.24 14.21 44.29
CA LEU A 245 14.61 14.66 44.53
C LEU A 245 14.78 16.18 44.36
N LEU A 246 13.72 16.84 43.92
CA LEU A 246 13.67 18.25 43.58
C LEU A 246 12.30 18.78 43.99
N ASP A 247 12.26 19.88 44.72
CA ASP A 247 11.01 20.56 45.07
C ASP A 247 10.46 21.41 43.91
N GLY A 248 9.20 21.85 44.03
CA GLY A 248 8.55 22.67 43.00
C GLY A 248 9.26 24.01 42.77
N SER A 249 9.75 24.65 43.83
CA SER A 249 10.45 25.95 43.71
C SER A 249 11.76 25.85 42.93
N THR A 250 12.51 24.77 43.14
CA THR A 250 13.74 24.49 42.40
C THR A 250 13.42 24.15 40.95
N ARG A 251 12.31 23.42 40.69
CA ARG A 251 11.86 23.13 39.33
C ARG A 251 11.51 24.42 38.57
N ASP A 252 10.83 25.35 39.24
CA ASP A 252 10.47 26.64 38.66
C ASP A 252 11.71 27.48 38.32
N GLN A 253 12.74 27.47 39.17
CA GLN A 253 14.03 28.12 38.86
C GLN A 253 14.71 27.50 37.64
N VAL A 254 14.69 26.17 37.52
CA VAL A 254 15.25 25.49 36.34
C VAL A 254 14.44 25.82 35.08
N GLU A 255 13.11 25.84 35.16
CA GLU A 255 12.26 26.21 34.01
C GLU A 255 12.45 27.69 33.63
N GLN A 256 12.64 28.58 34.60
CA GLN A 256 13.01 29.98 34.35
C GLN A 256 14.36 30.09 33.64
N LEU A 257 15.38 29.32 34.04
CA LEU A 257 16.67 29.25 33.35
C LEU A 257 16.51 28.72 31.91
N LEU A 258 15.67 27.70 31.70
CA LEU A 258 15.40 27.14 30.36
C LEU A 258 14.72 28.15 29.42
N GLN A 259 13.99 29.11 29.97
CA GLN A 259 13.33 30.23 29.28
C GLN A 259 14.21 31.49 29.18
N ASP A 260 15.53 31.36 29.40
CA ASP A 260 16.50 32.46 29.36
C ASP A 260 16.27 33.55 30.43
N GLY A 261 15.62 33.19 31.54
CA GLY A 261 15.44 34.06 32.70
C GLY A 261 16.73 34.21 33.52
N ALA A 262 16.81 35.30 34.29
CA ALA A 262 17.98 35.62 35.11
C ALA A 262 18.08 34.73 36.37
N VAL A 263 18.74 33.59 36.23
CA VAL A 263 19.06 32.65 37.33
C VAL A 263 20.57 32.59 37.49
N GLY A 264 21.07 32.63 38.73
CA GLY A 264 22.51 32.53 39.01
C GLY A 264 23.04 31.15 38.60
N CYS A 265 24.11 31.10 37.81
CA CYS A 265 24.77 29.86 37.43
C CYS A 265 26.29 29.95 37.63
N TRP A 266 26.88 28.86 38.09
CA TRP A 266 28.32 28.74 38.29
C TRP A 266 28.84 27.43 37.73
N GLN A 267 30.08 27.46 37.26
CA GLN A 267 30.84 26.25 36.96
C GLN A 267 31.47 25.71 38.25
N LEU A 268 31.44 24.39 38.43
CA LEU A 268 32.07 23.73 39.58
C LEU A 268 33.55 23.43 39.25
N ALA A 269 34.45 23.73 40.18
CA ALA A 269 35.84 23.30 40.13
C ALA A 269 36.19 22.46 41.36
N LEU A 270 36.91 21.35 41.14
CA LEU A 270 37.46 20.47 42.18
C LEU A 270 38.98 20.49 42.10
N PHE A 271 39.66 20.59 43.24
CA PHE A 271 41.13 20.69 43.30
C PHE A 271 41.73 21.82 42.42
N GLY A 272 40.96 22.88 42.15
CA GLY A 272 41.35 23.95 41.23
C GLY A 272 41.15 23.65 39.73
N THR A 273 40.66 22.45 39.40
CA THR A 273 40.35 22.05 38.02
C THR A 273 38.86 22.31 37.72
N PRO A 274 38.53 23.23 36.79
CA PRO A 274 37.16 23.50 36.40
C PRO A 274 36.57 22.31 35.62
N LEU A 275 35.40 21.84 36.05
CA LEU A 275 34.70 20.71 35.44
C LEU A 275 33.86 21.19 34.25
N HIS A 276 33.99 20.50 33.13
CA HIS A 276 33.24 20.82 31.91
C HIS A 276 31.85 20.19 32.00
N GLU A 277 30.81 20.88 31.51
CA GLU A 277 29.39 20.44 31.52
C GLU A 277 28.71 20.32 32.90
N VAL A 278 29.45 20.46 34.01
CA VAL A 278 28.88 20.47 35.37
C VAL A 278 28.43 21.87 35.74
N MET A 279 27.16 22.02 36.10
CA MET A 279 26.54 23.31 36.39
C MET A 279 25.96 23.33 37.81
N LEU A 280 26.21 24.43 38.53
CA LEU A 280 25.52 24.78 39.76
C LEU A 280 24.50 25.87 39.45
N ILE A 281 23.23 25.61 39.77
CA ILE A 281 22.12 26.53 39.51
C ILE A 281 21.63 27.07 40.85
N ASP A 282 21.38 28.38 40.92
CA ASP A 282 20.75 29.03 42.07
C ASP A 282 19.30 28.56 42.20
N ALA A 283 18.98 27.84 43.28
CA ALA A 283 17.63 27.39 43.57
C ALA A 283 16.86 28.38 44.48
N GLY A 284 17.39 29.58 44.69
CA GLY A 284 16.81 30.58 45.59
C GLY A 284 16.84 30.11 47.05
N SER A 285 15.69 30.11 47.72
CA SER A 285 15.59 29.66 49.13
C SER A 285 15.91 28.17 49.33
N ALA A 286 15.90 27.37 48.26
CA ALA A 286 16.20 25.95 48.28
C ALA A 286 17.72 25.64 48.22
N GLY A 287 18.58 26.65 48.05
CA GLY A 287 20.04 26.50 48.01
C GLY A 287 20.59 26.42 46.58
N LEU A 288 21.18 25.29 46.23
CA LEU A 288 21.82 25.03 44.94
C LEU A 288 21.25 23.77 44.29
N ALA A 289 21.13 23.75 42.96
CA ALA A 289 20.91 22.53 42.20
C ALA A 289 22.21 22.12 41.47
N LEU A 290 22.69 20.91 41.73
CA LEU A 290 23.87 20.32 41.11
C LEU A 290 23.46 19.50 39.89
N TYR A 291 23.84 19.96 38.69
CA TYR A 291 23.59 19.27 37.43
C TYR A 291 24.82 18.48 36.95
N LEU A 292 24.64 17.16 36.85
CA LEU A 292 25.61 16.16 36.39
C LEU A 292 24.99 15.35 35.23
N PRO A 293 25.11 15.81 33.97
CA PRO A 293 24.34 15.27 32.84
C PRO A 293 24.51 13.77 32.57
N GLY A 294 25.60 13.16 33.03
CA GLY A 294 25.97 11.75 32.80
C GLY A 294 25.71 10.81 33.98
N HIS A 295 25.11 11.32 35.05
CA HIS A 295 24.82 10.56 36.27
C HIS A 295 23.31 10.38 36.46
N ASP A 296 22.91 9.36 37.22
CA ASP A 296 21.52 9.14 37.63
C ASP A 296 21.40 9.23 39.17
N PRO A 297 20.55 10.13 39.73
CA PRO A 297 19.86 11.23 39.06
C PRO A 297 20.84 12.24 38.44
N ALA A 298 20.43 12.93 37.37
CA ALA A 298 21.28 13.93 36.71
C ALA A 298 21.22 15.30 37.41
N LEU A 299 20.14 15.59 38.12
CA LEU A 299 19.95 16.84 38.86
C LEU A 299 19.64 16.52 40.33
N ARG A 300 20.34 17.18 41.25
CA ARG A 300 20.19 17.00 42.71
C ARG A 300 20.06 18.35 43.40
N GLN A 301 19.22 18.44 44.42
CA GLN A 301 19.11 19.61 45.27
C GLN A 301 20.11 19.53 46.44
N CYS A 302 20.87 20.61 46.68
CA CYS A 302 21.89 20.73 47.71
C CYS A 302 21.72 22.06 48.45
N SER A 303 21.78 22.08 49.78
CA SER A 303 21.58 23.32 50.54
C SER A 303 22.71 24.35 50.36
N ASN A 304 23.95 23.89 50.18
CA ASN A 304 25.15 24.73 50.02
C ASN A 304 26.31 23.95 49.37
N LEU A 305 27.52 24.53 49.33
CA LEU A 305 28.71 23.86 48.77
C LEU A 305 29.19 22.65 49.58
N ASP A 306 28.98 22.64 50.89
CA ASP A 306 29.34 21.49 51.74
C ASP A 306 28.43 20.29 51.43
N ALA A 307 27.14 20.54 51.16
CA ALA A 307 26.23 19.51 50.68
C ALA A 307 26.63 18.99 49.27
N VAL A 308 27.16 19.86 48.40
CA VAL A 308 27.73 19.45 47.10
C VAL A 308 28.97 18.57 47.32
N HIS A 309 29.87 18.95 48.24
CA HIS A 309 31.02 18.14 48.63
C HIS A 309 30.61 16.73 49.04
N ASP A 310 29.69 16.61 50.01
CA ASP A 310 29.29 15.31 50.55
C ASP A 310 28.56 14.45 49.51
N THR A 311 27.75 15.08 48.65
CA THR A 311 27.09 14.40 47.54
C THR A 311 28.11 13.77 46.58
N LEU A 312 29.14 14.54 46.19
CA LEU A 312 30.19 14.05 45.29
C LEU A 312 31.09 13.02 45.96
N ALA A 313 31.45 13.21 47.24
CA ALA A 313 32.27 12.29 48.00
C ALA A 313 31.59 10.92 48.17
N THR A 314 30.27 10.86 48.28
CA THR A 314 29.53 9.59 48.28
C THR A 314 29.41 9.01 46.87
N LEU A 315 29.05 9.83 45.89
CA LEU A 315 28.84 9.39 44.51
C LEU A 315 30.09 8.75 43.91
N LEU A 316 31.26 9.34 44.15
CA LEU A 316 32.54 8.91 43.57
C LEU A 316 33.18 7.70 44.29
N LEU A 317 32.49 7.08 45.25
CA LEU A 317 32.91 5.77 45.81
C LEU A 317 32.57 4.61 44.89
N GLU A 318 31.58 4.80 44.00
CA GLU A 318 31.17 3.79 43.04
C GLU A 318 32.02 3.84 41.76
N PRO A 319 32.49 2.69 41.23
CA PRO A 319 33.38 2.66 40.07
C PRO A 319 32.70 3.20 38.81
N ASP A 320 31.43 2.88 38.58
CA ASP A 320 30.68 3.36 37.42
C ASP A 320 30.51 4.89 37.44
N ALA A 321 30.26 5.47 38.62
CA ALA A 321 30.14 6.91 38.78
C ALA A 321 31.49 7.61 38.56
N ARG A 322 32.60 7.08 39.09
CA ARG A 322 33.93 7.63 38.80
C ARG A 322 34.26 7.58 37.32
N GLN A 323 33.98 6.46 36.66
CA GLN A 323 34.20 6.32 35.23
C GLN A 323 33.39 7.36 34.45
N ALA A 324 32.12 7.55 34.76
CA ALA A 324 31.28 8.59 34.15
C ALA A 324 31.81 10.01 34.44
N PHE A 325 32.36 10.25 35.63
CA PHE A 325 32.90 11.55 36.04
C PHE A 325 34.14 11.98 35.25
N THR A 326 34.92 11.03 34.71
CA THR A 326 36.06 11.33 33.83
C THR A 326 35.65 12.15 32.59
N ALA A 327 34.38 12.06 32.17
CA ALA A 327 33.84 12.79 31.05
C ALA A 327 33.80 14.30 31.27
N TYR A 328 33.93 14.80 32.51
CA TYR A 328 33.94 16.24 32.82
C TYR A 328 35.34 16.86 32.81
N ILE A 329 36.37 16.04 32.59
CA ILE A 329 37.78 16.43 32.69
C ILE A 329 38.43 16.28 31.32
N ARG A 330 39.22 17.28 30.93
CA ARG A 330 39.99 17.26 29.68
C ARG A 330 41.03 16.13 29.71
N GLN A 331 41.21 15.46 28.57
CA GLN A 331 42.04 14.26 28.46
C GLN A 331 43.48 14.44 28.99
N ASP A 332 44.11 15.58 28.74
CA ASP A 332 45.47 15.93 29.18
C ASP A 332 45.62 16.11 30.70
N GLN A 333 44.51 16.40 31.41
CA GLN A 333 44.50 16.63 32.86
C GLN A 333 43.97 15.43 33.65
N ARG A 334 43.40 14.42 32.97
CA ARG A 334 42.69 13.29 33.61
C ARG A 334 43.57 12.50 34.57
N THR A 335 44.75 12.10 34.15
CA THR A 335 45.66 11.28 34.99
C THR A 335 45.97 11.99 36.30
N HIS A 336 46.39 13.25 36.20
CA HIS A 336 46.69 14.07 37.38
C HIS A 336 45.47 14.27 38.29
N PHE A 337 44.29 14.54 37.71
CA PHE A 337 43.06 14.69 38.47
C PHE A 337 42.66 13.40 39.18
N LEU A 338 42.75 12.26 38.51
CA LEU A 338 42.40 10.95 39.07
C LEU A 338 43.33 10.55 40.20
N ASP A 339 44.63 10.85 40.09
CA ASP A 339 45.59 10.65 41.18
C ASP A 339 45.21 11.49 42.40
N LEU A 340 44.87 12.77 42.22
CA LEU A 340 44.41 13.64 43.31
C LEU A 340 43.08 13.13 43.91
N LEU A 341 42.16 12.66 43.08
CA LEU A 341 40.89 12.10 43.53
C LEU A 341 41.11 10.85 44.38
N GLN A 342 41.96 9.92 43.94
CA GLN A 342 42.29 8.70 44.68
C GLN A 342 42.96 9.04 46.02
N GLN A 343 43.95 9.94 46.01
CA GLN A 343 44.67 10.33 47.23
C GLN A 343 43.76 10.98 48.28
N ASN A 344 42.74 11.74 47.86
CA ASN A 344 41.87 12.48 48.79
C ASN A 344 40.58 11.72 49.15
N LEU A 345 40.13 10.77 48.34
CA LEU A 345 38.84 10.09 48.56
C LEU A 345 38.97 8.62 48.98
N ASP A 346 39.94 7.87 48.45
CA ASP A 346 40.15 6.46 48.75
C ASP A 346 40.90 6.29 50.08
N ALA A 347 40.33 5.53 51.01
CA ALA A 347 40.90 5.30 52.33
C ALA A 347 42.30 4.64 52.28
N THR A 348 42.60 3.83 51.25
CA THR A 348 43.93 3.21 51.09
C THR A 348 44.85 3.97 50.13
N GLY A 349 44.29 4.87 49.30
CA GLY A 349 45.01 5.65 48.29
C GLY A 349 45.59 4.82 47.13
N ASN A 350 45.20 3.55 46.98
CA ASN A 350 45.75 2.64 45.97
C ASN A 350 44.76 1.58 45.46
N THR A 351 43.48 1.66 45.82
CA THR A 351 42.46 0.72 45.34
C THR A 351 42.27 0.90 43.84
N ALA A 352 42.26 -0.21 43.10
CA ALA A 352 42.06 -0.20 41.65
C ALA A 352 40.81 0.59 41.25
N PHE A 353 40.88 1.34 40.14
CA PHE A 353 39.87 2.30 39.73
C PHE A 353 38.50 1.64 39.44
N ASP A 354 38.51 0.40 38.98
CA ASP A 354 37.36 -0.44 38.62
C ASP A 354 36.66 -1.11 39.83
N ARG A 355 37.14 -0.87 41.05
CA ARG A 355 36.57 -1.43 42.28
C ARG A 355 35.95 -0.36 43.17
N PRO A 356 34.90 -0.65 43.95
CA PRO A 356 34.33 0.30 44.89
C PRO A 356 35.38 0.76 45.92
N TRP A 357 35.41 2.06 46.20
CA TRP A 357 36.34 2.69 47.16
C TRP A 357 35.67 2.85 48.52
N GLN A 358 36.48 2.93 49.57
CA GLN A 358 36.01 3.31 50.91
C GLN A 358 36.36 4.76 51.19
N ARG A 359 35.41 5.54 51.73
CA ARG A 359 35.60 6.97 52.00
C ARG A 359 36.68 7.21 53.05
N ALA A 360 37.69 7.99 52.72
CA ALA A 360 38.69 8.46 53.68
C ALA A 360 38.05 9.34 54.78
N VAL A 361 38.55 9.23 56.01
CA VAL A 361 38.04 9.99 57.18
C VAL A 361 38.22 11.51 57.01
N GLN A 362 39.25 11.94 56.27
CA GLN A 362 39.54 13.34 55.95
C GLN A 362 39.26 13.66 54.47
N ALA A 363 38.27 13.00 53.85
CA ALA A 363 37.94 13.25 52.45
C ALA A 363 37.56 14.72 52.22
N ASP A 364 38.34 15.40 51.38
CA ASP A 364 38.15 16.80 50.99
C ASP A 364 38.33 16.96 49.47
N LEU A 365 37.23 17.24 48.77
CA LEU A 365 37.22 17.47 47.31
C LEU A 365 37.43 18.95 46.91
N ARG A 366 37.46 19.88 47.88
CA ARG A 366 37.64 21.34 47.68
C ARG A 366 36.74 21.95 46.58
N PRO A 367 35.40 21.83 46.66
CA PRO A 367 34.52 22.40 45.66
C PRO A 367 34.52 23.93 45.70
N THR A 368 34.72 24.55 44.54
CA THR A 368 34.70 26.00 44.37
C THR A 368 33.79 26.42 43.22
N ARG A 369 33.22 27.62 43.32
CA ARG A 369 32.35 28.21 42.28
C ARG A 369 33.19 29.10 41.38
N VAL A 370 33.12 28.85 40.08
CA VAL A 370 33.67 29.73 39.04
C VAL A 370 32.52 30.50 38.42
N ALA A 371 32.59 31.83 38.45
CA ALA A 371 31.52 32.70 37.96
C ALA A 371 31.36 32.61 36.44
N ILE A 372 30.12 32.47 35.98
CA ILE A 372 29.76 32.53 34.56
C ILE A 372 29.19 33.92 34.30
N THR A 373 29.88 34.72 33.49
CA THR A 373 29.49 36.11 33.15
C THR A 373 28.65 36.20 31.87
N ALA A 374 28.66 35.16 31.04
CA ALA A 374 27.89 35.04 29.81
C ALA A 374 26.60 34.24 30.04
N GLU A 375 25.77 34.11 29.00
CA GLU A 375 24.64 33.18 29.00
C GLU A 375 25.15 31.74 29.25
N PRO A 376 24.61 31.00 30.25
CA PRO A 376 25.21 29.74 30.72
C PRO A 376 25.36 28.66 29.65
N PHE A 377 24.32 28.38 28.86
CA PHE A 377 24.34 27.30 27.87
C PHE A 377 25.30 27.62 26.72
N GLY A 378 25.35 28.87 26.27
CA GLY A 378 26.33 29.36 25.30
C GLY A 378 27.76 29.20 25.82
N HIS A 379 28.01 29.56 27.08
CA HIS A 379 29.33 29.38 27.71
C HIS A 379 29.76 27.90 27.72
N TYR A 380 28.88 26.98 28.14
CA TYR A 380 29.19 25.55 28.13
C TYR A 380 29.35 24.98 26.72
N GLN A 381 28.59 25.47 25.74
CA GLN A 381 28.75 25.08 24.35
C GLN A 381 30.12 25.49 23.78
N ASP A 382 30.60 26.69 24.10
CA ASP A 382 31.91 27.17 23.64
C ASP A 382 33.05 26.38 24.31
N LEU A 383 32.92 26.06 25.61
CA LEU A 383 33.84 25.17 26.32
C LEU A 383 33.86 23.75 25.73
N HIS A 384 32.69 23.22 25.38
CA HIS A 384 32.57 21.90 24.75
C HIS A 384 33.30 21.90 23.40
N LEU A 385 33.03 22.88 22.53
CA LEU A 385 33.71 22.99 21.24
C LEU A 385 35.24 23.14 21.37
N ALA A 386 35.72 23.98 22.29
CA ALA A 386 37.15 24.15 22.53
C ALA A 386 37.83 22.83 22.95
N ARG A 387 37.17 22.06 23.82
CA ARG A 387 37.65 20.74 24.22
C ARG A 387 37.67 19.76 23.05
N LEU A 388 36.60 19.72 22.25
CA LEU A 388 36.50 18.84 21.07
C LEU A 388 37.67 19.06 20.11
N LYS A 389 37.95 20.33 19.78
CA LYS A 389 39.07 20.71 18.91
C LYS A 389 40.42 20.30 19.49
N HIS A 390 40.60 20.52 20.79
CA HIS A 390 41.83 20.12 21.48
C HIS A 390 42.05 18.60 21.45
N GLU A 391 41.04 17.80 21.80
CA GLU A 391 41.14 16.34 21.78
C GLU A 391 41.35 15.82 20.34
N ALA A 392 40.73 16.44 19.33
CA ALA A 392 40.99 16.12 17.92
C ALA A 392 42.44 16.35 17.50
N SER A 393 43.08 17.40 18.04
CA SER A 393 44.49 17.71 17.74
C SER A 393 45.47 16.67 18.29
N LEU A 394 45.05 15.82 19.23
CA LEU A 394 45.85 14.72 19.74
C LEU A 394 45.88 13.53 18.77
N LEU A 395 44.86 13.39 17.92
CA LEU A 395 44.71 12.30 16.95
C LEU A 395 45.17 12.69 15.55
N ALA A 396 44.78 13.89 15.10
CA ALA A 396 45.24 14.52 13.87
C ALA A 396 46.10 15.73 14.25
N VAL A 397 47.41 15.54 14.33
CA VAL A 397 48.36 16.48 14.93
C VAL A 397 48.72 17.58 13.92
N PRO A 398 48.43 18.87 14.21
CA PRO A 398 48.86 19.96 13.33
C PRO A 398 50.39 20.02 13.20
N THR A 399 50.91 20.42 12.04
CA THR A 399 52.37 20.46 11.81
C THR A 399 53.08 21.38 12.81
N ALA A 400 52.43 22.45 13.27
CA ALA A 400 52.95 23.36 14.29
C ALA A 400 53.10 22.73 15.69
N MET A 401 52.39 21.63 15.96
CA MET A 401 52.42 20.90 17.24
C MET A 401 53.22 19.59 17.15
N ALA A 402 53.80 19.27 15.99
CA ALA A 402 54.51 18.02 15.76
C ALA A 402 55.89 18.03 16.45
N ASP A 403 56.00 17.32 17.58
CA ASP A 403 57.24 17.09 18.33
C ASP A 403 57.55 15.59 18.43
N ALA A 404 58.80 15.22 18.17
CA ALA A 404 59.24 13.83 18.09
C ALA A 404 59.11 13.10 19.45
N ASN A 405 59.45 13.76 20.56
CA ASN A 405 59.37 13.16 21.90
C ASN A 405 57.91 13.04 22.36
N ALA A 406 57.06 14.02 22.04
CA ALA A 406 55.64 13.99 22.33
C ALA A 406 54.89 12.94 21.49
N ARG A 407 55.33 12.67 20.25
CA ARG A 407 54.79 11.60 19.40
C ARG A 407 55.07 10.22 19.99
N THR A 408 56.31 9.94 20.40
CA THR A 408 56.70 8.63 20.95
C THR A 408 55.92 8.31 22.22
N ARG A 409 55.83 9.24 23.18
CA ARG A 409 55.07 9.04 24.44
C ARG A 409 53.59 8.71 24.20
N ARG A 410 52.93 9.44 23.29
CA ARG A 410 51.50 9.21 22.98
C ARG A 410 51.25 7.83 22.41
N LEU A 411 52.13 7.35 21.53
CA LEU A 411 51.96 6.05 20.91
C LEU A 411 52.26 4.91 21.89
N GLU A 412 53.25 5.06 22.77
CA GLU A 412 53.53 4.11 23.87
C GLU A 412 52.37 4.05 24.87
N GLU A 413 51.76 5.18 25.21
CA GLU A 413 50.56 5.25 26.03
C GLU A 413 49.40 4.46 25.40
N TRP A 414 49.14 4.61 24.10
CA TRP A 414 48.07 3.86 23.41
C TRP A 414 48.37 2.37 23.28
N GLU A 415 49.62 2.00 22.99
CA GLU A 415 50.06 0.61 22.96
C GLU A 415 49.90 -0.04 24.35
N SER A 416 50.24 0.66 25.43
CA SER A 416 50.05 0.18 26.81
C SER A 416 48.57 -0.01 27.19
N LEU A 417 47.67 0.74 26.56
CA LEU A 417 46.22 0.64 26.72
C LEU A 417 45.59 -0.42 25.79
N GLY A 418 46.39 -1.06 24.93
CA GLY A 418 45.93 -2.05 23.94
C GLY A 418 45.10 -1.45 22.81
N LEU A 419 45.27 -0.16 22.51
CA LEU A 419 44.52 0.58 21.51
C LEU A 419 45.40 0.90 20.29
N ASP A 420 44.88 0.72 19.08
CA ASP A 420 45.52 1.22 17.86
C ASP A 420 45.01 2.63 17.51
N ALA A 421 45.90 3.52 17.06
CA ALA A 421 45.56 4.91 16.75
C ALA A 421 44.47 5.02 15.67
N LEU A 422 44.44 4.09 14.72
CA LEU A 422 43.47 4.07 13.64
C LEU A 422 42.10 3.58 14.08
N GLY A 423 41.99 2.61 14.99
CA GLY A 423 40.71 2.24 15.60
C GLY A 423 40.13 3.36 16.45
N ILE A 424 40.98 4.09 17.17
CA ILE A 424 40.58 5.32 17.89
C ILE A 424 40.11 6.40 16.90
N ALA A 425 40.86 6.65 15.83
CA ALA A 425 40.54 7.68 14.84
C ALA A 425 39.33 7.33 13.95
N ALA A 426 39.09 6.04 13.67
CA ALA A 426 37.96 5.57 12.88
C ALA A 426 36.62 5.75 13.60
N PHE A 427 36.63 5.66 14.92
CA PHE A 427 35.49 5.99 15.78
C PHE A 427 35.59 7.39 16.39
N PHE A 428 36.50 8.26 15.90
CA PHE A 428 36.67 9.60 16.46
C PHE A 428 35.52 10.51 16.04
N ILE A 429 34.40 10.33 16.73
CA ILE A 429 33.40 11.34 16.93
C ILE A 429 34.02 12.30 17.95
N PRO A 430 34.13 13.61 17.66
CA PRO A 430 34.79 14.54 18.55
C PRO A 430 34.41 14.31 20.03
N GLY A 431 35.40 14.00 20.86
CA GLY A 431 35.36 13.96 22.33
C GLY A 431 34.28 13.13 23.02
N ALA A 432 33.69 12.14 22.33
CA ALA A 432 32.73 11.11 22.80
C ALA A 432 31.82 11.47 24.01
N GLY A 433 31.39 12.71 24.09
CA GLY A 433 30.37 13.13 25.03
C GLY A 433 29.06 12.42 24.69
N THR A 434 28.23 12.21 25.71
CA THR A 434 26.87 11.63 25.58
C THR A 434 26.02 12.31 24.49
N LEU A 435 26.23 13.62 24.24
CA LEU A 435 25.58 14.37 23.17
C LEU A 435 26.00 13.88 21.77
N MET A 436 27.30 13.78 21.51
CA MET A 436 27.82 13.40 20.19
C MET A 436 27.56 11.93 19.85
N LEU A 437 27.52 11.04 20.86
CA LEU A 437 27.08 9.66 20.67
C LEU A 437 25.60 9.57 20.25
N ALA A 438 24.72 10.37 20.87
CA ALA A 438 23.30 10.40 20.52
C ALA A 438 23.07 10.97 19.12
N VAL A 439 23.81 12.02 18.76
CA VAL A 439 23.85 12.60 17.41
C VAL A 439 24.31 11.55 16.38
N THR A 440 25.38 10.81 16.67
CA THR A 440 25.90 9.79 15.75
C THR A 440 24.91 8.63 15.58
N ALA A 441 24.26 8.19 16.66
CA ALA A 441 23.19 7.21 16.59
C ALA A 441 22.03 7.69 15.71
N CYS A 442 21.65 8.97 15.84
CA CYS A 442 20.65 9.61 14.98
C CYS A 442 21.08 9.67 13.50
N GLN A 443 22.33 10.02 13.21
CA GLN A 443 22.86 10.03 11.83
C GLN A 443 22.85 8.63 11.20
N LEU A 444 23.29 7.60 11.94
CA LEU A 444 23.24 6.21 11.47
C LEU A 444 21.82 5.77 11.16
N LEU A 445 20.87 6.09 12.05
CA LEU A 445 19.46 5.80 11.81
C LEU A 445 18.94 6.56 10.58
N GLY A 446 19.26 7.84 10.40
CA GLY A 446 18.81 8.66 9.27
C GLY A 446 19.43 8.31 7.90
N GLU A 447 20.59 7.63 7.86
CA GLU A 447 21.14 7.10 6.60
C GLU A 447 20.37 5.87 6.11
N ALA A 448 19.87 5.03 7.02
CA ALA A 448 19.19 3.78 6.69
C ALA A 448 17.66 3.88 6.72
N PHE A 449 17.09 4.74 7.57
CA PHE A 449 15.66 4.77 7.89
C PHE A 449 15.07 6.17 7.72
N GLU A 450 13.89 6.23 7.13
CA GLU A 450 13.12 7.45 6.88
C GLU A 450 12.08 7.64 8.00
N GLY A 451 12.01 8.84 8.59
CA GLY A 451 11.03 9.18 9.63
C GLY A 451 11.24 8.46 10.97
N TYR A 452 12.43 7.92 11.24
CA TYR A 452 12.74 7.15 12.46
C TYR A 452 12.52 7.96 13.75
N GLN A 453 12.49 9.29 13.69
CA GLN A 453 12.31 10.18 14.84
C GLN A 453 10.94 9.98 15.51
N ALA A 454 9.92 9.55 14.74
CA ALA A 454 8.58 9.26 15.25
C ALA A 454 8.45 7.84 15.83
N TRP A 455 9.48 6.99 15.66
CA TRP A 455 9.40 5.60 16.09
C TRP A 455 9.53 5.46 17.60
N HIS A 456 8.90 4.41 18.13
CA HIS A 456 9.09 4.04 19.51
C HIS A 456 10.57 3.74 19.78
N GLU A 457 10.94 3.93 21.03
CA GLU A 457 12.31 3.72 21.49
C GLU A 457 12.80 2.28 21.24
N GLY A 458 11.93 1.29 21.49
CA GLY A 458 12.21 -0.12 21.23
C GLY A 458 12.49 -0.39 19.74
N ASP A 459 11.77 0.29 18.85
CA ASP A 459 11.93 0.16 17.40
C ASP A 459 13.27 0.75 16.93
N ARG A 460 13.66 1.93 17.45
CA ARG A 460 14.97 2.54 17.15
C ARG A 460 16.14 1.73 17.69
N HIS A 461 16.02 1.21 18.91
CA HIS A 461 17.02 0.32 19.48
C HIS A 461 17.16 -0.97 18.66
N LEU A 462 16.04 -1.55 18.23
CA LEU A 462 16.02 -2.71 17.35
C LEU A 462 16.69 -2.38 16.00
N ALA A 463 16.37 -1.25 15.38
CA ALA A 463 16.99 -0.78 14.15
C ALA A 463 18.52 -0.66 14.26
N LEU A 464 19.03 -0.05 15.33
CA LEU A 464 20.49 0.00 15.60
C LEU A 464 21.09 -1.40 15.78
N ARG A 465 20.38 -2.34 16.41
CA ARG A 465 20.84 -3.73 16.56
C ARG A 465 20.95 -4.45 15.21
N HIS A 466 20.09 -4.12 14.25
CA HIS A 466 20.21 -4.62 12.88
C HIS A 466 21.39 -3.99 12.14
N LEU A 467 21.60 -2.68 12.26
CA LEU A 467 22.77 -2.00 11.70
C LEU A 467 24.08 -2.56 12.27
N GLU A 468 24.13 -2.85 13.58
CA GLU A 468 25.25 -3.52 14.25
C GLU A 468 25.51 -4.90 13.63
N ALA A 469 24.47 -5.73 13.46
CA ALA A 469 24.62 -7.06 12.87
C ALA A 469 25.19 -6.99 11.44
N VAL A 470 24.71 -6.05 10.61
CA VAL A 470 25.24 -5.84 9.26
C VAL A 470 26.67 -5.30 9.29
N GLY A 471 26.95 -4.29 10.13
CA GLY A 471 28.27 -3.69 10.27
C GLY A 471 29.35 -4.66 10.76
N LEU A 472 29.04 -5.50 11.76
CA LEU A 472 29.94 -6.53 12.27
C LEU A 472 30.19 -7.66 11.24
N ASN A 473 29.17 -8.05 10.48
CA ASN A 473 29.32 -9.05 9.41
C ASN A 473 30.24 -8.54 8.29
N LEU A 474 30.11 -7.26 7.90
CA LEU A 474 31.00 -6.64 6.91
C LEU A 474 32.45 -6.56 7.42
N ALA A 475 32.66 -6.32 8.72
CA ALA A 475 33.99 -6.29 9.34
C ALA A 475 34.71 -7.65 9.24
N LEU A 476 33.97 -8.75 9.44
CA LEU A 476 34.48 -10.12 9.36
C LEU A 476 34.88 -10.51 7.93
N ILE A 477 34.11 -10.08 6.92
CA ILE A 477 34.39 -10.36 5.49
C ILE A 477 35.68 -9.67 5.00
N GLY A 478 36.09 -8.57 5.65
CA GLY A 478 37.33 -7.85 5.34
C GLY A 478 38.61 -8.43 5.97
N GLY A 479 38.54 -9.47 6.82
CA GLY A 479 39.68 -9.90 7.64
C GLY A 479 39.92 -11.40 7.84
N VAL A 480 38.92 -12.28 7.91
CA VAL A 480 39.15 -13.74 8.12
C VAL A 480 38.00 -14.55 7.52
N VAL A 481 38.31 -15.55 6.69
CA VAL A 481 37.35 -16.46 6.00
C VAL A 481 36.67 -17.48 6.94
N ALA A 482 36.63 -17.28 8.26
CA ALA A 482 36.14 -18.31 9.18
C ALA A 482 34.95 -17.84 10.04
N ALA A 483 33.76 -18.34 9.67
CA ALA A 483 32.57 -18.63 10.49
C ALA A 483 31.27 -17.99 9.97
N GLY A 484 30.85 -18.37 8.76
CA GLY A 484 29.45 -18.23 8.33
C GLY A 484 28.56 -19.19 9.11
N LYS A 485 28.06 -18.77 10.27
CA LYS A 485 26.91 -19.36 10.99
C LYS A 485 26.54 -18.43 12.13
N VAL A 486 25.23 -18.15 12.29
CA VAL A 486 24.58 -17.20 13.21
C VAL A 486 24.57 -15.79 12.58
N VAL A 487 23.48 -15.25 12.03
CA VAL A 487 22.23 -14.84 12.70
C VAL A 487 21.04 -14.71 11.70
N PRO A 488 20.18 -15.72 11.51
CA PRO A 488 18.89 -15.54 10.80
C PRO A 488 17.79 -14.97 11.71
N LYS A 489 17.84 -15.26 13.03
CA LYS A 489 16.74 -14.95 13.97
C LYS A 489 16.56 -13.47 14.31
N LEU A 490 17.58 -12.63 14.15
CA LEU A 490 17.41 -11.20 14.44
C LEU A 490 16.56 -10.49 13.39
N PHE A 491 16.54 -10.99 12.14
CA PHE A 491 15.97 -10.27 10.99
C PHE A 491 14.46 -10.47 10.74
N ASN A 492 13.79 -11.32 11.51
CA ASN A 492 12.34 -11.53 11.45
C ASN A 492 11.65 -10.82 12.62
N SER A 493 11.75 -9.50 12.68
CA SER A 493 10.97 -8.70 13.63
C SER A 493 9.77 -8.08 12.92
N PRO A 494 8.61 -7.90 13.60
CA PRO A 494 7.43 -7.29 13.00
C PRO A 494 7.71 -5.91 12.37
N LEU A 495 8.59 -5.13 13.02
CA LEU A 495 9.05 -3.86 12.48
C LEU A 495 9.76 -4.05 11.13
N MET A 496 10.77 -4.92 11.04
CA MET A 496 11.52 -5.11 9.78
C MET A 496 10.65 -5.64 8.64
N GLU A 497 9.66 -6.48 8.94
CA GLU A 497 8.70 -6.96 7.96
C GLU A 497 7.77 -5.85 7.45
N SER A 498 7.50 -4.83 8.27
CA SER A 498 6.70 -3.65 7.90
C SER A 498 7.47 -2.56 7.14
N LEU A 499 8.81 -2.62 7.10
CA LEU A 499 9.60 -1.56 6.48
C LEU A 499 9.60 -1.65 4.95
N GLN A 500 9.39 -0.51 4.30
CA GLN A 500 9.44 -0.37 2.87
C GLN A 500 10.69 0.37 2.42
N GLN A 501 11.31 -0.11 1.35
CA GLN A 501 12.31 0.68 0.65
C GLN A 501 11.63 1.82 -0.13
N VAL A 502 12.00 3.05 0.19
CA VAL A 502 11.51 4.27 -0.47
C VAL A 502 12.68 5.10 -0.98
N ARG A 503 12.47 5.85 -2.06
CA ARG A 503 13.49 6.74 -2.62
C ARG A 503 13.25 8.16 -2.13
N GLY A 504 14.13 8.67 -1.27
CA GLY A 504 14.05 10.04 -0.76
C GLY A 504 14.29 11.09 -1.86
N ASN A 505 14.01 12.36 -1.54
CA ASN A 505 14.21 13.49 -2.46
C ASN A 505 15.67 13.66 -2.89
N ASP A 506 16.63 13.17 -2.10
CA ASP A 506 18.06 13.15 -2.41
C ASP A 506 18.48 11.98 -3.31
N GLY A 507 17.52 11.19 -3.81
CA GLY A 507 17.72 10.07 -4.71
C GLY A 507 18.23 8.79 -4.04
N ARG A 508 18.51 8.83 -2.73
CA ARG A 508 18.94 7.66 -1.95
C ARG A 508 17.75 6.83 -1.50
N TYR A 509 17.96 5.52 -1.38
CA TYR A 509 16.96 4.62 -0.83
C TYR A 509 17.09 4.51 0.69
N ARG A 510 15.97 4.61 1.39
CA ARG A 510 15.86 4.42 2.84
C ARG A 510 14.71 3.49 3.16
N LEU A 511 14.67 2.98 4.37
CA LEU A 511 13.58 2.16 4.89
C LEU A 511 12.56 3.02 5.63
N TRP A 512 11.33 3.07 5.14
CA TRP A 512 10.22 3.83 5.70
C TRP A 512 9.20 2.88 6.34
N ASN A 513 8.65 3.28 7.49
CA ASN A 513 7.54 2.58 8.13
C ASN A 513 6.22 3.06 7.53
N GLU A 514 5.33 2.14 7.13
CA GLU A 514 4.04 2.41 6.45
C GLU A 514 3.03 3.24 7.25
N ASP A 515 3.41 3.76 8.42
CA ASP A 515 2.57 4.56 9.29
C ASP A 515 2.49 6.03 8.82
N LEU A 516 1.27 6.48 8.49
CA LEU A 516 0.99 7.88 8.17
C LEU A 516 0.74 8.76 9.40
N THR A 517 0.66 8.22 10.61
CA THR A 517 0.41 9.00 11.84
C THR A 517 1.32 10.24 11.98
N PRO A 518 2.64 10.18 11.66
CA PRO A 518 3.52 11.35 11.68
C PRO A 518 3.15 12.47 10.68
N TYR A 519 2.42 12.13 9.62
CA TYR A 519 1.98 13.06 8.57
C TYR A 519 0.65 13.75 8.90
N ARG A 520 0.04 13.43 10.05
CA ARG A 520 -1.21 14.05 10.47
C ARG A 520 -1.02 15.57 10.62
N SER A 521 -1.88 16.34 9.95
CA SER A 521 -1.89 17.78 10.09
C SER A 521 -2.47 18.19 11.45
N ALA A 522 -1.83 19.16 12.11
CA ALA A 522 -2.37 19.84 13.29
C ALA A 522 -3.48 20.86 12.94
N VAL A 523 -3.72 21.12 11.65
CA VAL A 523 -4.74 22.06 11.19
C VAL A 523 -6.13 21.50 11.46
N THR A 524 -6.94 22.27 12.20
CA THR A 524 -8.36 21.97 12.40
C THR A 524 -9.17 22.67 11.30
N LEU A 525 -9.80 21.87 10.43
CA LEU A 525 -10.63 22.40 9.34
C LEU A 525 -11.98 22.90 9.89
N PRO A 526 -12.49 24.07 9.44
CA PRO A 526 -13.82 24.55 9.81
C PRO A 526 -14.92 23.54 9.47
N GLU A 527 -15.90 23.34 10.35
CA GLU A 527 -17.00 22.38 10.12
C GLU A 527 -17.88 22.73 8.91
N THR A 528 -17.95 24.02 8.55
CA THR A 528 -18.73 24.49 7.40
C THR A 528 -18.02 24.30 6.07
N LEU A 529 -16.73 23.94 6.06
CA LEU A 529 -15.94 23.80 4.84
C LEU A 529 -16.29 22.50 4.12
N GLN A 530 -16.78 22.60 2.89
CA GLN A 530 -17.13 21.44 2.06
C GLN A 530 -15.95 21.01 1.18
N PRO A 531 -15.77 19.70 0.95
CA PRO A 531 -14.77 19.21 0.00
C PRO A 531 -15.20 19.48 -1.45
N ASN A 532 -14.23 19.53 -2.36
CA ASN A 532 -14.48 19.53 -3.80
C ASN A 532 -14.93 18.14 -4.31
N ALA A 533 -15.18 18.00 -5.61
CA ALA A 533 -15.60 16.72 -6.23
C ALA A 533 -14.60 15.57 -6.01
N LEU A 534 -13.31 15.89 -5.85
CA LEU A 534 -12.28 14.91 -5.53
C LEU A 534 -12.27 14.52 -4.05
N GLY A 535 -13.03 15.16 -3.17
CA GLY A 535 -12.99 14.93 -1.71
C GLY A 535 -11.94 15.76 -0.97
N GLN A 536 -11.39 16.80 -1.61
CA GLN A 536 -10.32 17.63 -1.05
C GLN A 536 -10.88 18.93 -0.45
N TYR A 537 -10.35 19.35 0.68
CA TYR A 537 -10.68 20.59 1.37
C TYR A 537 -9.61 21.65 1.03
N LEU A 538 -10.03 22.75 0.39
CA LEU A 538 -9.15 23.89 0.13
C LEU A 538 -9.22 24.86 1.31
N TYR A 539 -8.12 24.99 2.06
CA TYR A 539 -8.05 25.89 3.21
C TYR A 539 -6.74 26.66 3.18
N GLN A 540 -6.82 28.00 3.20
CA GLN A 540 -5.65 28.90 3.13
C GLN A 540 -4.69 28.59 1.96
N GLY A 541 -5.23 28.27 0.78
CA GLY A 541 -4.43 27.95 -0.42
C GLY A 541 -3.76 26.57 -0.41
N ARG A 542 -4.01 25.74 0.60
CA ARG A 542 -3.49 24.37 0.74
C ARG A 542 -4.60 23.34 0.62
N TYR A 543 -4.27 22.17 0.09
CA TYR A 543 -5.21 21.07 -0.10
C TYR A 543 -5.09 20.06 1.04
N PHE A 544 -6.22 19.68 1.60
CA PHE A 544 -6.32 18.68 2.66
C PHE A 544 -7.28 17.56 2.29
N ILE A 545 -7.05 16.36 2.83
CA ILE A 545 -7.97 15.22 2.74
C ILE A 545 -8.23 14.64 4.12
N ARG A 546 -9.36 13.94 4.27
CA ARG A 546 -9.69 13.18 5.48
C ARG A 546 -9.54 11.68 5.22
N MET A 547 -8.68 11.02 5.98
CA MET A 547 -8.48 9.57 5.92
C MET A 547 -8.56 9.00 7.33
N ASP A 548 -9.42 7.99 7.55
CA ASP A 548 -9.66 7.39 8.87
C ASP A 548 -9.93 8.43 9.99
N GLY A 549 -10.69 9.48 9.65
CA GLY A 549 -11.05 10.56 10.58
C GLY A 549 -9.93 11.58 10.85
N GLN A 550 -8.73 11.38 10.30
CA GLN A 550 -7.59 12.27 10.45
C GLN A 550 -7.40 13.18 9.23
N VAL A 551 -6.84 14.37 9.44
CA VAL A 551 -6.58 15.36 8.38
C VAL A 551 -5.13 15.25 7.91
N PHE A 552 -4.94 15.20 6.60
CA PHE A 552 -3.63 15.16 5.96
C PHE A 552 -3.51 16.29 4.94
N GLU A 553 -2.38 16.98 4.91
CA GLU A 553 -2.05 17.94 3.86
C GLU A 553 -1.51 17.19 2.64
N GLN A 554 -1.88 17.62 1.44
CA GLN A 554 -1.42 17.01 0.20
C GLN A 554 -0.94 18.04 -0.82
N ARG A 555 -0.03 17.60 -1.69
CA ARG A 555 0.48 18.36 -2.82
C ARG A 555 0.57 17.48 -4.05
N PHE A 556 0.31 18.06 -5.21
CA PHE A 556 0.47 17.37 -6.49
C PHE A 556 1.93 17.41 -6.94
N ASP A 557 2.49 16.25 -7.25
CA ASP A 557 3.82 16.06 -7.81
C ASP A 557 3.70 15.98 -9.34
N HIS A 558 4.22 16.98 -10.04
CA HIS A 558 4.15 17.07 -11.49
C HIS A 558 5.10 16.10 -12.22
N ASP A 559 6.16 15.61 -11.58
CA ASP A 559 7.09 14.69 -12.21
C ASP A 559 6.54 13.26 -12.20
N LEU A 560 5.86 12.90 -11.11
CA LEU A 560 5.24 11.59 -10.92
C LEU A 560 3.76 11.55 -11.28
N GLN A 561 3.16 12.70 -11.62
CA GLN A 561 1.73 12.84 -11.93
C GLN A 561 0.84 12.21 -10.85
N GLN A 562 1.16 12.50 -9.57
CA GLN A 562 0.48 11.93 -8.41
C GLN A 562 0.37 12.93 -7.27
N TRP A 563 -0.71 12.83 -6.50
CA TRP A 563 -0.81 13.50 -5.22
C TRP A 563 0.06 12.81 -4.18
N ARG A 564 0.64 13.57 -3.26
CA ARG A 564 1.48 13.08 -2.17
C ARG A 564 1.08 13.70 -0.84
N VAL A 565 1.23 12.94 0.24
CA VAL A 565 1.03 13.45 1.61
C VAL A 565 2.28 14.24 2.04
N ILE A 566 2.07 15.42 2.64
CA ILE A 566 3.15 16.28 3.12
C ILE A 566 3.31 16.10 4.64
N HIS A 567 4.55 16.04 5.12
CA HIS A 567 4.83 16.04 6.56
C HIS A 567 4.68 17.45 7.13
N PRO A 568 4.00 17.65 8.28
CA PRO A 568 3.74 18.99 8.84
C PRO A 568 5.01 19.76 9.25
N ASP A 569 5.97 19.06 9.87
CA ASP A 569 7.14 19.72 10.49
C ASP A 569 8.47 19.53 9.71
N THR A 570 8.50 18.66 8.70
CA THR A 570 9.74 18.19 8.06
C THR A 570 9.60 18.26 6.53
N PRO A 571 9.99 19.37 5.89
CA PRO A 571 9.79 19.56 4.45
C PRO A 571 10.47 18.49 3.57
N ASP A 572 11.62 17.99 4.02
CA ASP A 572 12.44 17.01 3.31
C ASP A 572 12.06 15.55 3.59
N ALA A 573 11.07 15.30 4.46
CA ALA A 573 10.59 13.95 4.71
C ALA A 573 10.03 13.34 3.42
N TRP A 574 10.14 12.02 3.29
CA TRP A 574 9.50 11.28 2.21
C TRP A 574 8.01 11.63 2.12
N GLN A 575 7.45 11.73 0.91
CA GLN A 575 6.06 12.16 0.71
C GLN A 575 5.29 10.99 0.09
N PRO A 576 4.59 10.17 0.89
CA PRO A 576 3.91 8.98 0.41
C PRO A 576 2.90 9.30 -0.70
N PRO A 577 2.94 8.60 -1.84
CA PRO A 577 2.01 8.82 -2.94
C PRO A 577 0.60 8.35 -2.60
N LEU A 578 -0.37 9.10 -3.11
CA LEU A 578 -1.79 8.91 -2.97
C LEU A 578 -2.42 8.47 -4.29
N THR A 579 -3.47 7.66 -4.17
CA THR A 579 -4.33 7.22 -5.26
C THR A 579 -5.77 7.61 -4.96
N HIS A 580 -6.52 7.97 -6.00
CA HIS A 580 -7.93 8.35 -5.89
C HIS A 580 -8.78 7.82 -7.04
N ASN A 581 -10.09 7.73 -6.83
CA ASN A 581 -11.07 7.37 -7.85
C ASN A 581 -11.81 8.58 -8.47
N ALA A 582 -11.36 9.80 -8.15
CA ALA A 582 -11.94 11.07 -8.58
C ALA A 582 -13.37 11.36 -8.09
N GLN A 583 -13.88 10.57 -7.14
CA GLN A 583 -15.19 10.73 -6.53
C GLN A 583 -15.10 10.66 -5.00
N GLY A 584 -14.04 11.26 -4.42
CA GLY A 584 -13.87 11.37 -2.97
C GLY A 584 -13.09 10.26 -2.28
N ALA A 585 -12.84 9.13 -2.94
CA ALA A 585 -12.06 8.04 -2.34
C ALA A 585 -10.57 8.31 -2.49
N TRP A 586 -9.85 8.34 -1.37
CA TRP A 586 -8.39 8.53 -1.29
C TRP A 586 -7.75 7.38 -0.54
N ARG A 587 -6.61 6.90 -1.05
CA ARG A 587 -5.82 5.82 -0.46
C ARG A 587 -4.32 6.05 -0.65
N GLY A 588 -3.52 5.84 0.39
CA GLY A 588 -2.07 5.73 0.26
C GLY A 588 -1.65 4.49 -0.52
N GLN A 589 -0.62 4.58 -1.36
CA GLN A 589 -0.19 3.44 -2.17
C GLN A 589 0.29 2.22 -1.33
N HIS A 590 0.66 2.44 -0.07
CA HIS A 590 1.06 1.39 0.86
C HIS A 590 -0.13 0.60 1.43
N GLU A 591 -1.32 1.18 1.47
CA GLU A 591 -2.49 0.54 2.05
C GLU A 591 -2.92 -0.69 1.21
N GLN A 592 -3.38 -1.75 1.88
CA GLN A 592 -3.81 -3.01 1.25
C GLN A 592 -5.32 -3.25 1.42
N PRO A 593 -6.19 -2.76 0.50
CA PRO A 593 -7.64 -2.95 0.59
C PRO A 593 -8.12 -4.41 0.62
N GLY A 594 -7.30 -5.34 0.13
CA GLY A 594 -7.61 -6.78 0.18
C GLY A 594 -7.86 -7.29 1.61
N GLN A 595 -7.23 -6.67 2.61
CA GLN A 595 -7.37 -7.02 4.02
C GLN A 595 -8.45 -6.21 4.75
N TRP A 596 -9.04 -5.20 4.10
CA TRP A 596 -10.00 -4.33 4.76
C TRP A 596 -11.36 -5.00 4.92
N PRO A 597 -12.00 -4.85 6.10
CA PRO A 597 -13.40 -5.23 6.26
C PRO A 597 -14.31 -4.31 5.44
N PHE A 598 -15.51 -4.80 5.09
CA PHE A 598 -16.50 -4.06 4.31
C PHE A 598 -16.75 -2.63 4.82
N ALA A 599 -16.93 -2.46 6.14
CA ALA A 599 -17.18 -1.15 6.72
C ALA A 599 -16.03 -0.15 6.51
N LYS A 600 -14.77 -0.62 6.54
CA LYS A 600 -13.61 0.23 6.22
C LYS A 600 -13.60 0.58 4.73
N LEU A 601 -13.80 -0.40 3.85
CA LEU A 601 -13.90 -0.17 2.40
C LEU A 601 -14.95 0.90 2.06
N ALA A 602 -16.13 0.82 2.67
CA ALA A 602 -17.21 1.77 2.44
C ALA A 602 -16.89 3.18 3.00
N ARG A 603 -16.37 3.29 4.24
CA ARG A 603 -15.98 4.60 4.82
C ARG A 603 -14.90 5.30 4.01
N ARG A 604 -13.99 4.54 3.40
CA ARG A 604 -12.89 5.07 2.59
C ARG A 604 -13.33 5.53 1.20
N LEU A 605 -14.60 5.37 0.81
CA LEU A 605 -15.14 5.92 -0.44
C LEU A 605 -15.25 7.44 -0.43
N GLY A 606 -15.21 8.09 0.73
CA GLY A 606 -15.11 9.53 0.85
C GLY A 606 -15.84 10.10 2.07
N PRO A 607 -15.80 11.43 2.28
CA PRO A 607 -16.36 12.09 3.46
C PRO A 607 -17.85 11.81 3.69
N ALA A 608 -18.62 11.62 2.61
CA ALA A 608 -20.04 11.32 2.67
C ALA A 608 -20.36 10.01 3.42
N TYR A 609 -19.44 9.05 3.47
CA TYR A 609 -19.64 7.75 4.11
C TYR A 609 -19.13 7.70 5.56
N ALA A 610 -18.36 8.70 5.99
CA ALA A 610 -17.62 8.67 7.25
C ALA A 610 -18.53 8.71 8.50
N ALA A 611 -19.72 9.32 8.38
CA ALA A 611 -20.65 9.50 9.48
C ALA A 611 -21.45 8.23 9.85
N PHE A 612 -21.43 7.19 9.01
CA PHE A 612 -22.27 6.00 9.18
C PHE A 612 -21.61 4.90 10.03
N THR A 613 -22.44 4.17 10.78
CA THR A 613 -21.99 3.02 11.60
C THR A 613 -21.66 1.80 10.72
N PRO A 614 -20.83 0.85 11.19
CA PRO A 614 -20.52 -0.36 10.42
C PRO A 614 -21.77 -1.17 10.03
N GLU A 615 -22.78 -1.17 10.90
CA GLU A 615 -24.05 -1.86 10.69
C GLU A 615 -24.86 -1.20 9.57
N GLN A 616 -24.97 0.13 9.57
CA GLN A 616 -25.65 0.88 8.52
C GLN A 616 -24.99 0.66 7.15
N LEU A 617 -23.66 0.69 7.11
CA LEU A 617 -22.89 0.42 5.88
C LEU A 617 -23.19 -0.98 5.36
N THR A 618 -23.12 -1.99 6.22
CA THR A 618 -23.34 -3.39 5.84
C THR A 618 -24.78 -3.64 5.35
N GLN A 619 -25.77 -3.04 6.03
CA GLN A 619 -27.17 -3.13 5.62
C GLN A 619 -27.42 -2.45 4.27
N ALA A 620 -26.86 -1.26 4.05
CA ALA A 620 -26.94 -0.58 2.76
C ALA A 620 -26.24 -1.35 1.63
N GLY A 621 -25.10 -1.97 1.93
CA GLY A 621 -24.41 -2.89 1.02
C GLY A 621 -25.30 -4.04 0.57
N ARG A 622 -25.92 -4.74 1.53
CA ARG A 622 -26.86 -5.84 1.23
C ARG A 622 -28.07 -5.39 0.41
N LEU A 623 -28.68 -4.24 0.76
CA LEU A 623 -29.80 -3.65 0.01
C LEU A 623 -29.43 -3.43 -1.47
N CYS A 624 -28.23 -2.92 -1.71
CA CYS A 624 -27.72 -2.60 -3.04
C CYS A 624 -27.05 -3.79 -3.75
N GLY A 625 -26.87 -4.93 -3.09
CA GLY A 625 -26.12 -6.06 -3.66
C GLY A 625 -24.62 -5.77 -3.82
N ILE A 626 -24.09 -4.87 -2.99
CA ILE A 626 -22.69 -4.45 -2.99
C ILE A 626 -21.94 -5.18 -1.89
N ASP A 627 -20.94 -5.95 -2.29
CA ASP A 627 -20.09 -6.72 -1.39
C ASP A 627 -18.68 -6.11 -1.24
N ALA A 628 -17.85 -6.77 -0.43
CA ALA A 628 -16.47 -6.34 -0.22
C ALA A 628 -15.61 -6.47 -1.48
N VAL A 629 -15.90 -7.44 -2.37
CA VAL A 629 -15.14 -7.66 -3.61
C VAL A 629 -15.33 -6.47 -4.55
N GLN A 630 -16.56 -6.03 -4.76
CA GLN A 630 -16.87 -4.86 -5.57
C GLN A 630 -16.24 -3.58 -5.00
N LEU A 631 -16.33 -3.35 -3.69
CA LEU A 631 -15.69 -2.18 -3.09
C LEU A 631 -14.16 -2.24 -3.13
N ARG A 632 -13.55 -3.42 -3.04
CA ARG A 632 -12.10 -3.59 -3.26
C ARG A 632 -11.72 -3.16 -4.67
N ARG A 633 -12.50 -3.53 -5.69
CA ARG A 633 -12.29 -3.07 -7.08
C ARG A 633 -12.41 -1.55 -7.19
N VAL A 634 -13.37 -0.92 -6.51
CA VAL A 634 -13.48 0.57 -6.47
C VAL A 634 -12.18 1.21 -5.98
N HIS A 635 -11.57 0.66 -4.93
CA HIS A 635 -10.29 1.16 -4.41
C HIS A 635 -9.09 0.81 -5.29
N LEU A 636 -8.98 -0.45 -5.74
CA LEU A 636 -7.81 -0.95 -6.46
C LEU A 636 -7.75 -0.44 -7.91
N GLU A 637 -8.86 -0.55 -8.63
CA GLU A 637 -9.01 -0.14 -10.04
C GLU A 637 -9.39 1.34 -10.19
N GLY A 638 -9.76 2.04 -9.11
CA GLY A 638 -10.18 3.44 -9.18
C GLY A 638 -11.51 3.64 -9.90
N ARG A 639 -12.44 2.69 -9.78
CA ARG A 639 -13.79 2.79 -10.37
C ARG A 639 -14.64 3.88 -9.69
N ALA A 640 -15.70 4.28 -10.37
CA ALA A 640 -16.72 5.15 -9.79
C ALA A 640 -17.31 4.54 -8.51
N THR A 641 -17.67 5.41 -7.56
CA THR A 641 -18.39 5.00 -6.34
C THR A 641 -19.79 4.50 -6.71
N PRO A 642 -20.26 3.38 -6.14
CA PRO A 642 -21.61 2.90 -6.41
C PRO A 642 -22.67 3.90 -5.95
N ALA A 643 -23.44 4.46 -6.89
CA ALA A 643 -24.38 5.55 -6.63
C ALA A 643 -25.52 5.14 -5.67
N LEU A 644 -25.98 3.88 -5.76
CA LEU A 644 -27.05 3.33 -4.91
C LEU A 644 -26.62 3.14 -3.46
N LEU A 645 -25.33 2.94 -3.17
CA LEU A 645 -24.86 2.73 -1.80
C LEU A 645 -25.04 3.98 -0.95
N LEU A 646 -24.59 5.13 -1.44
CA LEU A 646 -24.78 6.41 -0.73
C LEU A 646 -26.25 6.79 -0.69
N ASP A 647 -26.99 6.48 -1.76
CA ASP A 647 -28.43 6.70 -1.81
C ASP A 647 -29.17 5.98 -0.69
N ALA A 648 -28.94 4.67 -0.53
CA ALA A 648 -29.53 3.88 0.53
C ALA A 648 -29.16 4.42 1.93
N LEU A 649 -27.89 4.79 2.14
CA LEU A 649 -27.44 5.35 3.41
C LEU A 649 -28.11 6.69 3.77
N GLN A 650 -28.22 7.60 2.80
CA GLN A 650 -28.88 8.89 3.01
C GLN A 650 -30.37 8.72 3.32
N ARG A 651 -31.04 7.79 2.65
CA ARG A 651 -32.45 7.46 2.92
C ARG A 651 -32.62 6.84 4.31
N MET A 652 -31.73 5.93 4.69
CA MET A 652 -31.72 5.35 6.05
C MET A 652 -31.54 6.42 7.12
N ALA A 653 -30.64 7.38 6.93
CA ALA A 653 -30.45 8.50 7.87
C ALA A 653 -31.68 9.41 7.94
N ALA A 654 -32.24 9.82 6.79
CA ALA A 654 -33.45 10.63 6.75
C ALA A 654 -34.63 9.94 7.45
N GLN A 655 -34.74 8.61 7.28
CA GLN A 655 -35.78 7.82 7.95
C GLN A 655 -35.56 7.74 9.47
N ALA A 656 -34.34 7.50 9.93
CA ALA A 656 -34.03 7.43 11.35
C ALA A 656 -34.35 8.76 12.08
N GLU A 657 -34.12 9.91 11.42
CA GLU A 657 -34.50 11.21 11.97
C GLU A 657 -36.02 11.40 12.05
N VAL A 658 -36.77 10.92 11.05
CA VAL A 658 -38.25 10.95 11.07
C VAL A 658 -38.78 10.07 12.21
N GLU A 659 -38.25 8.86 12.36
CA GLU A 659 -38.64 7.92 13.42
C GLU A 659 -38.32 8.45 14.82
N ALA A 660 -37.19 9.13 14.99
CA ALA A 660 -36.82 9.77 16.26
C ALA A 660 -37.81 10.85 16.71
N LEU A 661 -38.54 11.46 15.76
CA LEU A 661 -39.57 12.47 16.05
C LEU A 661 -40.97 11.87 16.23
N ALA A 662 -41.18 10.60 15.86
CA ALA A 662 -42.47 9.89 15.92
C ALA A 662 -43.63 10.78 15.43
N ASP A 663 -44.72 10.89 16.20
CA ASP A 663 -45.92 11.67 15.84
C ASP A 663 -45.69 13.19 15.68
N LYS A 664 -44.50 13.69 16.04
CA LYS A 664 -44.13 15.12 15.91
C LYS A 664 -43.47 15.45 14.57
N ALA A 665 -43.26 14.47 13.70
CA ALA A 665 -42.64 14.70 12.40
C ALA A 665 -43.57 15.49 11.47
N PRO A 666 -43.17 16.66 10.94
CA PRO A 666 -43.99 17.39 9.98
C PRO A 666 -44.17 16.61 8.67
N PRO A 667 -45.31 16.74 7.98
CA PRO A 667 -45.53 16.10 6.68
C PRO A 667 -44.41 16.41 5.69
N GLY A 668 -43.98 15.39 4.94
CA GLY A 668 -42.90 15.52 3.96
C GLY A 668 -41.52 15.84 4.54
N LEU A 669 -41.28 15.63 5.85
CA LEU A 669 -39.94 15.79 6.45
C LEU A 669 -38.90 14.88 5.78
N PHE A 670 -39.25 13.61 5.53
CA PHE A 670 -38.37 12.67 4.85
C PHE A 670 -37.82 13.22 3.52
N GLU A 671 -38.70 13.70 2.63
CA GLU A 671 -38.28 14.20 1.33
C GLU A 671 -37.42 15.46 1.43
N ARG A 672 -37.63 16.30 2.44
CA ARG A 672 -36.77 17.46 2.70
C ARG A 672 -35.39 17.07 3.20
N LEU A 673 -35.31 16.08 4.10
CA LEU A 673 -34.03 15.57 4.62
C LEU A 673 -33.24 14.82 3.54
N TYR A 674 -33.90 13.96 2.77
CA TYR A 674 -33.25 13.14 1.75
C TYR A 674 -32.82 13.95 0.52
N ASN A 675 -33.69 14.81 -0.03
CA ASN A 675 -33.32 15.62 -1.20
C ASN A 675 -32.46 16.84 -0.83
N GLY A 676 -32.45 17.22 0.45
CA GLY A 676 -31.73 18.39 0.95
C GLY A 676 -32.10 19.68 0.19
N SER A 677 -31.12 20.56 0.02
CA SER A 677 -31.22 21.77 -0.81
C SER A 677 -30.72 21.57 -2.24
N ALA A 678 -30.79 20.35 -2.79
CA ALA A 678 -30.32 20.06 -4.14
C ALA A 678 -31.07 20.94 -5.16
N LEU A 679 -30.37 21.92 -5.74
CA LEU A 679 -30.91 22.78 -6.79
C LEU A 679 -31.14 21.92 -8.04
N THR A 680 -32.38 21.80 -8.46
CA THR A 680 -32.70 21.16 -9.74
C THR A 680 -32.18 22.04 -10.87
N THR A 681 -31.14 21.59 -11.57
CA THR A 681 -30.63 22.19 -12.80
C THR A 681 -31.49 21.75 -13.98
N PRO A 682 -31.45 22.46 -15.13
CA PRO A 682 -32.13 21.99 -16.35
C PRO A 682 -31.71 20.57 -16.75
N SER A 683 -30.43 20.22 -16.54
CA SER A 683 -29.89 18.88 -16.80
C SER A 683 -30.55 17.80 -15.94
N THR A 684 -30.74 18.05 -14.64
CA THR A 684 -31.40 17.08 -13.74
C THR A 684 -32.89 16.99 -14.01
N GLN A 685 -33.57 18.09 -14.31
CA GLN A 685 -35.00 18.07 -14.70
C GLN A 685 -35.23 17.24 -15.97
N LYS A 686 -34.37 17.39 -16.98
CA LYS A 686 -34.43 16.60 -18.22
C LYS A 686 -34.28 15.10 -17.94
N LEU A 687 -33.37 14.73 -17.03
CA LEU A 687 -33.16 13.33 -16.65
C LEU A 687 -34.37 12.76 -15.89
N LEU A 688 -34.93 13.51 -14.94
CA LEU A 688 -36.12 13.11 -14.18
C LEU A 688 -37.35 12.92 -15.08
N ALA A 689 -37.47 13.72 -16.16
CA ALA A 689 -38.53 13.55 -17.14
C ALA A 689 -38.37 12.28 -17.99
N ALA A 690 -37.13 11.88 -18.30
CA ALA A 690 -36.84 10.68 -19.08
C ALA A 690 -36.92 9.38 -18.25
N TYR A 691 -36.63 9.46 -16.94
CA TYR A 691 -36.56 8.31 -16.03
C TYR A 691 -37.46 8.52 -14.81
N PRO A 692 -38.80 8.33 -14.96
CA PRO A 692 -39.77 8.51 -13.88
C PRO A 692 -39.57 7.44 -12.80
N GLY A 693 -38.91 7.83 -11.70
CA GLY A 693 -38.55 6.92 -10.60
C GLY A 693 -37.26 7.32 -9.90
N LEU A 694 -36.39 8.08 -10.58
CA LEU A 694 -35.23 8.72 -9.97
C LEU A 694 -35.65 9.84 -9.01
N SER A 695 -34.90 10.01 -7.92
CA SER A 695 -35.02 11.18 -7.05
C SER A 695 -34.11 12.32 -7.53
N PRO A 696 -34.42 13.59 -7.19
CA PRO A 696 -33.53 14.72 -7.47
C PRO A 696 -32.10 14.52 -6.94
N ALA A 697 -31.95 13.96 -5.75
CA ALA A 697 -30.64 13.67 -5.15
C ALA A 697 -29.84 12.65 -5.97
N LEU A 698 -30.47 11.54 -6.38
CA LEU A 698 -29.82 10.50 -7.17
C LEU A 698 -29.50 10.96 -8.60
N ALA A 699 -30.42 11.70 -9.24
CA ALA A 699 -30.21 12.30 -10.55
C ALA A 699 -29.01 13.26 -10.56
N THR A 700 -28.90 14.11 -9.53
CA THR A 700 -27.76 15.03 -9.38
C THR A 700 -26.44 14.26 -9.24
N ARG A 701 -26.44 13.15 -8.50
CA ARG A 701 -25.25 12.29 -8.33
C ARG A 701 -24.81 11.61 -9.61
N LEU A 702 -25.75 11.09 -10.41
CA LEU A 702 -25.45 10.43 -11.68
C LEU A 702 -24.86 11.40 -12.72
N LEU A 703 -25.25 12.67 -12.65
CA LEU A 703 -24.73 13.73 -13.54
C LEU A 703 -23.50 14.45 -12.98
N ALA A 704 -23.12 14.22 -11.72
CA ALA A 704 -21.97 14.87 -11.08
C ALA A 704 -20.63 14.69 -11.82
N PRO A 705 -20.37 13.56 -12.52
CA PRO A 705 -19.13 13.40 -13.29
C PRO A 705 -19.05 14.27 -14.56
N LEU A 706 -20.15 14.84 -15.05
CA LEU A 706 -20.16 15.57 -16.32
C LEU A 706 -19.37 16.87 -16.21
N GLY A 707 -18.42 17.07 -17.13
CA GLY A 707 -17.76 18.36 -17.33
C GLY A 707 -18.72 19.43 -17.90
N GLU A 708 -18.27 20.69 -17.95
CA GLU A 708 -19.10 21.79 -18.47
C GLU A 708 -19.53 21.56 -19.93
N VAL A 709 -18.62 21.07 -20.77
CA VAL A 709 -18.88 20.77 -22.19
C VAL A 709 -19.89 19.64 -22.34
N GLU A 710 -19.74 18.56 -21.58
CA GLU A 710 -20.63 17.39 -21.64
C GLU A 710 -22.02 17.71 -21.09
N SER A 711 -22.08 18.51 -20.01
CA SER A 711 -23.34 19.01 -19.47
C SER A 711 -24.10 19.87 -20.49
N LEU A 712 -23.38 20.70 -21.26
CA LEU A 712 -23.97 21.48 -22.35
C LEU A 712 -24.46 20.57 -23.50
N ALA A 713 -23.68 19.56 -23.88
CA ALA A 713 -24.07 18.57 -24.90
C ALA A 713 -25.33 17.79 -24.49
N TRP A 714 -25.42 17.35 -23.22
CA TRP A 714 -26.63 16.73 -22.68
C TRP A 714 -27.84 17.66 -22.74
N GLN A 715 -27.66 18.93 -22.37
CA GLN A 715 -28.75 19.92 -22.41
C GLN A 715 -29.25 20.15 -23.85
N GLN A 716 -28.35 20.45 -24.78
CA GLN A 716 -28.70 20.87 -26.14
C GLN A 716 -29.03 19.71 -27.08
N GLN A 717 -28.26 18.62 -27.03
CA GLN A 717 -28.31 17.52 -28.00
C GLN A 717 -28.93 16.24 -27.42
N GLY A 718 -29.09 16.14 -26.09
CA GLY A 718 -29.65 14.96 -25.44
C GLY A 718 -28.72 13.75 -25.45
N GLN A 719 -27.41 13.95 -25.62
CA GLN A 719 -26.41 12.89 -25.63
C GLN A 719 -25.69 12.85 -24.27
N LEU A 720 -25.73 11.68 -23.61
CA LEU A 720 -24.92 11.39 -22.44
C LEU A 720 -23.66 10.62 -22.86
N PRO A 721 -22.50 10.86 -22.23
CA PRO A 721 -21.35 9.98 -22.35
C PRO A 721 -21.76 8.54 -22.04
N ILE A 722 -21.22 7.58 -22.79
CA ILE A 722 -21.62 6.17 -22.69
C ILE A 722 -21.48 5.61 -21.27
N GLN A 723 -20.45 6.04 -20.55
CA GLN A 723 -20.18 5.64 -19.16
C GLN A 723 -21.29 6.10 -18.21
N VAL A 724 -21.78 7.34 -18.38
CA VAL A 724 -22.88 7.89 -17.57
C VAL A 724 -24.20 7.21 -17.93
N ARG A 725 -24.42 6.94 -19.22
CA ARG A 725 -25.60 6.21 -19.69
C ARG A 725 -25.64 4.77 -19.16
N GLN A 726 -24.52 4.04 -19.21
CA GLN A 726 -24.42 2.69 -18.66
C GLN A 726 -24.66 2.69 -17.14
N ALA A 727 -24.04 3.63 -16.41
CA ALA A 727 -24.28 3.77 -14.98
C ALA A 727 -25.76 4.10 -14.66
N LEU A 728 -26.39 4.94 -15.48
CA LEU A 728 -27.80 5.30 -15.37
C LEU A 728 -28.72 4.09 -15.64
N GLU A 729 -28.48 3.35 -16.72
CA GLU A 729 -29.25 2.14 -17.08
C GLU A 729 -29.12 1.06 -16.00
N GLN A 730 -27.91 0.83 -15.50
CA GLN A 730 -27.68 -0.07 -14.37
C GLN A 730 -28.45 0.38 -13.12
N VAL A 731 -28.29 1.65 -12.73
CA VAL A 731 -28.96 2.17 -11.53
C VAL A 731 -30.48 2.10 -11.68
N TYR A 732 -31.02 2.48 -12.84
CA TYR A 732 -32.45 2.50 -13.08
C TYR A 732 -33.06 1.09 -13.09
N SER A 733 -32.35 0.11 -13.66
CA SER A 733 -32.80 -1.29 -13.64
C SER A 733 -32.78 -1.91 -12.24
N GLU A 734 -31.81 -1.58 -11.39
CA GLU A 734 -31.72 -2.11 -10.01
C GLU A 734 -32.62 -1.38 -9.01
N LEU A 735 -33.03 -0.14 -9.31
CA LEU A 735 -33.72 0.75 -8.38
C LEU A 735 -35.05 0.17 -7.83
N PRO A 736 -35.95 -0.43 -8.62
CA PRO A 736 -37.19 -1.01 -8.10
C PRO A 736 -36.94 -2.08 -7.03
N LEU A 737 -35.94 -2.94 -7.25
CA LEU A 737 -35.56 -3.98 -6.30
C LEU A 737 -35.03 -3.37 -4.99
N VAL A 738 -34.15 -2.38 -5.09
CA VAL A 738 -33.61 -1.68 -3.90
C VAL A 738 -34.74 -1.04 -3.10
N ARG A 739 -35.73 -0.42 -3.76
CA ARG A 739 -36.89 0.21 -3.09
C ARG A 739 -37.85 -0.81 -2.48
N ALA A 740 -38.09 -1.93 -3.15
CA ALA A 740 -38.88 -3.03 -2.60
C ALA A 740 -38.23 -3.61 -1.34
N LEU A 741 -36.91 -3.85 -1.38
CA LEU A 741 -36.15 -4.33 -0.23
C LEU A 741 -36.12 -3.31 0.93
N GLU A 742 -35.99 -2.02 0.62
CA GLU A 742 -36.11 -0.94 1.60
C GLU A 742 -37.46 -1.03 2.35
N GLY A 743 -38.57 -1.22 1.62
CA GLY A 743 -39.91 -1.40 2.22
C GLY A 743 -40.08 -2.69 3.04
N VAL A 744 -39.41 -3.78 2.68
CA VAL A 744 -39.38 -5.04 3.46
C VAL A 744 -38.60 -4.86 4.77
N LEU A 745 -37.51 -4.09 4.75
CA LEU A 745 -36.70 -3.79 5.94
C LEU A 745 -37.32 -2.72 6.83
N GLN A 746 -37.98 -1.73 6.22
CA GLN A 746 -38.60 -0.58 6.89
C GLN A 746 -40.10 -0.55 6.57
N PRO A 747 -40.95 -1.16 7.43
CA PRO A 747 -42.39 -1.25 7.20
C PRO A 747 -43.09 0.09 6.92
N ALA A 748 -42.61 1.19 7.51
CA ALA A 748 -43.12 2.53 7.26
C ALA A 748 -42.96 3.01 5.80
N ARG A 749 -42.10 2.34 5.02
CA ARG A 749 -41.81 2.61 3.60
C ARG A 749 -42.35 1.52 2.68
N ALA A 750 -43.16 0.58 3.19
CA ALA A 750 -43.75 -0.48 2.39
C ALA A 750 -44.55 0.09 1.21
N SER A 751 -44.33 -0.50 0.05
CA SER A 751 -45.01 -0.19 -1.21
C SER A 751 -45.59 -1.46 -1.82
N SER A 752 -46.39 -1.31 -2.88
CA SER A 752 -46.82 -2.44 -3.70
C SER A 752 -45.64 -3.27 -4.24
N ASP A 753 -44.49 -2.64 -4.50
CA ASP A 753 -43.30 -3.36 -4.96
C ASP A 753 -42.70 -4.25 -3.86
N SER A 754 -42.71 -3.78 -2.61
CA SER A 754 -42.29 -4.60 -1.46
C SER A 754 -43.26 -5.75 -1.17
N GLU A 755 -44.58 -5.52 -1.37
CA GLU A 755 -45.63 -6.54 -1.25
C GLU A 755 -45.43 -7.63 -2.32
N ARG A 756 -45.26 -7.23 -3.58
CA ARG A 756 -44.98 -8.14 -4.70
C ARG A 756 -43.70 -8.95 -4.49
N LEU A 757 -42.60 -8.30 -4.08
CA LEU A 757 -41.34 -8.98 -3.79
C LEU A 757 -41.52 -10.02 -2.68
N LEU A 758 -42.24 -9.68 -1.62
CA LEU A 758 -42.52 -10.58 -0.50
C LEU A 758 -43.27 -11.82 -0.98
N PHE A 759 -44.42 -11.65 -1.62
CA PHE A 759 -45.26 -12.77 -2.08
C PHE A 759 -44.55 -13.65 -3.11
N SER A 760 -43.82 -13.04 -4.06
CA SER A 760 -43.05 -13.79 -5.05
C SER A 760 -41.88 -14.57 -4.44
N ALA A 761 -41.27 -14.06 -3.37
CA ALA A 761 -40.27 -14.81 -2.61
C ALA A 761 -40.90 -16.00 -1.88
N LEU A 762 -42.07 -15.83 -1.27
CA LEU A 762 -42.79 -16.92 -0.57
C LEU A 762 -43.20 -18.04 -1.54
N ASP A 763 -43.68 -17.71 -2.74
CA ASP A 763 -44.08 -18.72 -3.74
C ASP A 763 -42.90 -19.55 -4.25
N ALA A 764 -41.72 -18.94 -4.35
CA ALA A 764 -40.52 -19.62 -4.81
C ALA A 764 -39.88 -20.53 -3.74
N MET A 765 -40.25 -20.40 -2.47
CA MET A 765 -39.67 -21.17 -1.36
C MET A 765 -40.13 -22.64 -1.42
N PRO A 766 -39.19 -23.61 -1.46
CA PRO A 766 -39.53 -25.03 -1.58
C PRO A 766 -40.17 -25.62 -0.31
N ASP A 767 -39.98 -24.97 0.83
CA ASP A 767 -40.53 -25.36 2.14
C ASP A 767 -41.81 -24.60 2.50
N TRP A 768 -42.36 -23.79 1.58
CA TRP A 768 -43.67 -23.18 1.77
C TRP A 768 -44.76 -24.28 1.76
N PRO A 769 -45.70 -24.30 2.74
CA PRO A 769 -46.65 -25.41 2.87
C PRO A 769 -47.58 -25.51 1.66
N ALA A 770 -47.63 -26.68 1.02
CA ALA A 770 -48.44 -26.91 -0.17
C ALA A 770 -49.96 -26.88 0.09
N ASP A 771 -50.38 -27.00 1.35
CA ASP A 771 -51.78 -26.95 1.81
C ASP A 771 -52.22 -25.56 2.32
N LEU A 772 -51.37 -24.54 2.16
CA LEU A 772 -51.60 -23.19 2.62
C LEU A 772 -51.74 -22.20 1.45
N ARG A 773 -52.85 -21.46 1.44
CA ARG A 773 -53.05 -20.29 0.58
C ARG A 773 -53.04 -19.01 1.41
N LEU A 774 -52.25 -18.02 1.01
CA LEU A 774 -52.20 -16.70 1.63
C LEU A 774 -52.65 -15.65 0.60
N GLU A 775 -53.62 -14.82 0.97
CA GLU A 775 -54.19 -13.76 0.14
C GLU A 775 -54.01 -12.39 0.80
N LEU A 776 -53.57 -11.40 0.02
CA LEU A 776 -53.54 -9.99 0.40
C LEU A 776 -54.70 -9.26 -0.30
N HIS A 777 -55.64 -8.69 0.46
CA HIS A 777 -56.78 -7.95 -0.06
C HIS A 777 -56.69 -6.45 0.22
N GLY A 778 -57.21 -5.62 -0.69
CA GLY A 778 -57.30 -4.17 -0.49
C GLY A 778 -58.58 -3.76 0.25
N ALA A 779 -58.46 -2.93 1.28
CA ALA A 779 -59.54 -2.24 2.01
C ALA A 779 -60.57 -3.09 2.78
N SER A 780 -60.92 -4.31 2.33
CA SER A 780 -61.87 -5.21 3.01
C SER A 780 -61.61 -6.68 2.64
N PRO A 781 -62.20 -7.66 3.37
CA PRO A 781 -62.07 -9.09 3.02
C PRO A 781 -62.63 -9.46 1.65
N GLN A 782 -63.62 -8.70 1.16
CA GLN A 782 -64.21 -8.84 -0.17
C GLN A 782 -63.64 -7.83 -1.17
N GLY A 783 -62.61 -7.08 -0.77
CA GLY A 783 -61.93 -6.12 -1.63
C GLY A 783 -61.05 -6.80 -2.67
N PRO A 784 -60.46 -6.01 -3.59
CA PRO A 784 -59.64 -6.56 -4.67
C PRO A 784 -58.47 -7.37 -4.10
N LEU A 785 -58.25 -8.57 -4.66
CA LEU A 785 -57.06 -9.37 -4.40
C LEU A 785 -55.85 -8.60 -4.97
N LEU A 786 -54.89 -8.30 -4.11
CA LEU A 786 -53.68 -7.56 -4.44
C LEU A 786 -52.53 -8.53 -4.79
N GLU A 787 -52.28 -9.52 -3.93
CA GLU A 787 -51.21 -10.53 -4.09
C GLU A 787 -51.68 -11.86 -3.46
N HIS A 788 -51.13 -13.00 -3.91
CA HIS A 788 -51.41 -14.31 -3.30
C HIS A 788 -50.26 -15.30 -3.48
N VAL A 789 -50.23 -16.35 -2.64
CA VAL A 789 -49.31 -17.49 -2.76
C VAL A 789 -50.04 -18.79 -2.37
N GLY A 790 -49.73 -19.89 -3.05
CA GLY A 790 -50.37 -21.20 -2.85
C GLY A 790 -51.52 -21.49 -3.85
N SER A 791 -51.87 -22.77 -3.98
CA SER A 791 -52.83 -23.27 -4.98
C SER A 791 -54.29 -22.96 -4.62
N ASP A 792 -55.17 -22.90 -5.63
CA ASP A 792 -56.62 -22.76 -5.44
C ASP A 792 -57.29 -23.98 -4.75
N GLN A 793 -56.61 -25.13 -4.70
CA GLN A 793 -57.16 -26.39 -4.19
C GLN A 793 -56.80 -26.71 -2.72
N THR A 794 -56.23 -25.75 -1.99
CA THR A 794 -55.73 -25.94 -0.62
C THR A 794 -56.82 -25.92 0.45
N SER A 795 -56.59 -26.62 1.57
CA SER A 795 -57.53 -26.71 2.70
C SER A 795 -57.45 -25.54 3.70
N THR A 796 -56.32 -24.82 3.75
CA THR A 796 -56.10 -23.72 4.71
C THR A 796 -55.93 -22.39 3.99
N LEU A 797 -56.85 -21.45 4.22
CA LEU A 797 -56.82 -20.09 3.67
C LEU A 797 -56.50 -19.05 4.75
N LEU A 798 -55.50 -18.21 4.50
CA LEU A 798 -55.13 -17.06 5.32
C LEU A 798 -55.35 -15.77 4.53
N ARG A 799 -56.01 -14.79 5.14
CA ARG A 799 -56.25 -13.48 4.53
C ARG A 799 -55.61 -12.36 5.34
N VAL A 800 -54.96 -11.45 4.64
CA VAL A 800 -54.42 -10.19 5.19
C VAL A 800 -55.04 -9.03 4.40
N ILE A 801 -55.50 -8.00 5.10
CA ILE A 801 -56.18 -6.84 4.51
C ILE A 801 -55.26 -5.62 4.61
N ARG A 802 -54.95 -5.00 3.47
CA ARG A 802 -54.19 -3.76 3.35
C ARG A 802 -55.12 -2.54 3.48
N SER A 803 -54.77 -1.61 4.38
CA SER A 803 -55.43 -0.32 4.56
C SER A 803 -54.42 0.83 4.59
N ALA A 804 -54.90 2.08 4.57
CA ALA A 804 -54.03 3.26 4.71
C ALA A 804 -53.29 3.33 6.06
N GLU A 805 -53.77 2.60 7.08
CA GLU A 805 -53.21 2.58 8.43
C GLU A 805 -52.39 1.31 8.74
N GLY A 806 -52.23 0.39 7.77
CA GLY A 806 -51.47 -0.86 7.94
C GLY A 806 -52.23 -2.11 7.51
N TYR A 807 -51.73 -3.26 7.95
CA TYR A 807 -52.17 -4.61 7.59
C TYR A 807 -52.97 -5.25 8.72
N GLU A 808 -54.09 -5.89 8.39
CA GLU A 808 -54.97 -6.55 9.35
C GLU A 808 -55.13 -8.02 8.97
N VAL A 809 -55.02 -8.93 9.95
CA VAL A 809 -55.25 -10.37 9.74
C VAL A 809 -56.74 -10.68 9.81
N ASP A 810 -57.27 -11.37 8.79
CA ASP A 810 -58.64 -11.87 8.76
C ASP A 810 -58.67 -13.39 8.93
N ARG A 811 -59.28 -13.85 10.03
CA ARG A 811 -59.43 -15.27 10.37
C ARG A 811 -60.79 -15.85 9.97
N GLY A 812 -61.62 -15.10 9.26
CA GLY A 812 -62.93 -15.57 8.78
C GLY A 812 -64.06 -15.51 9.83
N GLU A 813 -63.77 -15.12 11.07
CA GLU A 813 -64.74 -14.94 12.15
C GLU A 813 -64.91 -13.43 12.47
N ARG A 814 -65.69 -12.67 11.69
CA ARG A 814 -65.72 -11.21 11.85
C ARG A 814 -67.09 -10.61 12.24
N PRO A 815 -67.19 -9.98 13.43
CA PRO A 815 -68.15 -8.91 13.72
C PRO A 815 -67.54 -7.48 13.74
N ALA A 816 -66.22 -7.28 13.85
CA ALA A 816 -65.55 -5.96 13.85
C ALA A 816 -64.06 -6.00 13.39
N PRO A 817 -63.40 -4.86 13.08
CA PRO A 817 -61.98 -4.83 12.72
C PRO A 817 -61.02 -5.20 13.85
N GLY A 818 -60.02 -6.03 13.54
CA GLY A 818 -58.91 -6.42 14.40
C GLY A 818 -57.77 -5.38 14.44
N PRO A 819 -56.73 -5.65 15.25
CA PRO A 819 -55.58 -4.76 15.35
C PRO A 819 -54.81 -4.68 14.02
N ARG A 820 -54.44 -3.46 13.64
CA ARG A 820 -53.65 -3.17 12.44
C ARG A 820 -52.17 -3.15 12.81
N ASP A 821 -51.37 -3.82 12.01
CA ASP A 821 -49.91 -3.81 12.15
C ASP A 821 -49.30 -3.06 10.96
N PRO A 822 -48.37 -2.12 11.18
CA PRO A 822 -47.67 -1.46 10.08
C PRO A 822 -46.74 -2.41 9.31
N ASP A 823 -46.41 -3.58 9.84
CA ASP A 823 -45.48 -4.56 9.27
C ASP A 823 -46.21 -5.79 8.69
N LEU A 824 -46.18 -5.91 7.36
CA LEU A 824 -46.77 -7.04 6.63
C LEU A 824 -46.14 -8.38 7.03
N CYS A 825 -44.83 -8.43 7.24
CA CYS A 825 -44.17 -9.66 7.65
C CYS A 825 -44.70 -10.13 9.01
N ARG A 826 -44.86 -9.19 9.93
CA ARG A 826 -45.42 -9.47 11.26
C ARG A 826 -46.88 -9.88 11.19
N ALA A 827 -47.69 -9.20 10.37
CA ALA A 827 -49.08 -9.57 10.15
C ALA A 827 -49.21 -11.01 9.61
N ILE A 828 -48.38 -11.40 8.64
CA ILE A 828 -48.34 -12.77 8.09
C ILE A 828 -47.92 -13.77 9.17
N GLU A 829 -46.84 -13.51 9.92
CA GLU A 829 -46.39 -14.41 10.98
C GLU A 829 -47.43 -14.58 12.11
N GLN A 830 -48.19 -13.53 12.43
CA GLN A 830 -49.29 -13.59 13.40
C GLN A 830 -50.54 -14.31 12.86
N ALA A 831 -50.70 -14.35 11.53
CA ALA A 831 -51.76 -15.09 10.85
C ALA A 831 -51.47 -16.60 10.79
N LEU A 832 -50.19 -16.98 10.70
CA LEU A 832 -49.79 -18.39 10.54
C LEU A 832 -50.15 -19.26 11.78
N PRO A 833 -50.79 -20.43 11.58
CA PRO A 833 -51.00 -21.41 12.65
C PRO A 833 -49.67 -21.87 13.26
N ARG A 834 -49.68 -22.28 14.54
CA ARG A 834 -48.45 -22.69 15.25
C ARG A 834 -47.71 -23.83 14.54
N SER A 835 -48.43 -24.84 14.05
CA SER A 835 -47.84 -25.95 13.28
C SER A 835 -47.07 -25.48 12.05
N HIS A 836 -47.63 -24.55 11.28
CA HIS A 836 -46.98 -24.00 10.09
C HIS A 836 -45.79 -23.11 10.45
N ARG A 837 -45.86 -22.37 11.58
CA ARG A 837 -44.70 -21.61 12.09
C ARG A 837 -43.56 -22.53 12.51
N ASP A 838 -43.85 -23.67 13.13
CA ASP A 838 -42.83 -24.65 13.51
C ASP A 838 -42.18 -25.27 12.26
N THR A 839 -42.96 -25.63 11.24
CA THR A 839 -42.44 -26.13 9.94
C THR A 839 -41.57 -25.11 9.22
N LEU A 840 -41.95 -23.83 9.26
CA LEU A 840 -41.20 -22.73 8.66
C LEU A 840 -40.05 -22.21 9.55
N GLY A 841 -39.88 -22.75 10.77
CA GLY A 841 -38.85 -22.32 11.71
C GLY A 841 -39.01 -20.87 12.18
N ILE A 842 -40.25 -20.43 12.45
CA ILE A 842 -40.59 -19.08 12.92
C ILE A 842 -40.85 -19.11 14.44
N PRO A 843 -39.85 -18.83 15.29
CA PRO A 843 -39.95 -18.94 16.75
C PRO A 843 -40.80 -17.83 17.37
N THR A 844 -40.74 -16.62 16.80
CA THR A 844 -41.46 -15.42 17.26
C THR A 844 -42.20 -14.79 16.09
N ALA A 845 -43.42 -14.30 16.33
CA ALA A 845 -44.23 -13.62 15.32
C ALA A 845 -43.99 -12.09 15.36
N ASP A 846 -42.73 -11.70 15.23
CA ASP A 846 -42.26 -10.30 15.28
C ASP A 846 -41.93 -9.71 13.90
N GLY A 847 -42.05 -10.52 12.85
CA GLY A 847 -41.76 -10.22 11.45
C GLY A 847 -40.32 -10.52 11.03
N SER A 848 -39.44 -10.88 11.98
CA SER A 848 -38.00 -10.98 11.72
C SER A 848 -37.61 -12.21 10.91
N SER A 849 -38.26 -13.35 11.16
CA SER A 849 -37.92 -14.63 10.55
C SER A 849 -38.29 -14.65 9.07
N LEU A 850 -39.50 -14.20 8.75
CA LEU A 850 -39.98 -14.07 7.37
C LEU A 850 -39.11 -13.08 6.59
N ARG A 851 -38.81 -11.92 7.20
CA ARG A 851 -37.93 -10.91 6.60
C ARG A 851 -36.55 -11.49 6.26
N GLN A 852 -35.91 -12.20 7.20
CA GLN A 852 -34.60 -12.80 6.93
C GLN A 852 -34.64 -13.86 5.83
N ARG A 853 -35.71 -14.68 5.77
CA ARG A 853 -35.92 -15.66 4.70
C ARG A 853 -36.03 -15.00 3.33
N VAL A 854 -36.83 -13.93 3.23
CA VAL A 854 -37.01 -13.17 1.99
C VAL A 854 -35.69 -12.55 1.53
N LEU A 855 -34.94 -11.93 2.44
CA LEU A 855 -33.61 -11.39 2.13
C LEU A 855 -32.64 -12.50 1.67
N GLY A 856 -32.64 -13.65 2.34
CA GLY A 856 -31.80 -14.79 1.95
C GLY A 856 -32.15 -15.35 0.57
N TRP A 857 -33.43 -15.36 0.21
CA TRP A 857 -33.88 -15.76 -1.12
C TRP A 857 -33.50 -14.73 -2.19
N VAL A 858 -33.65 -13.43 -1.91
CA VAL A 858 -33.23 -12.35 -2.82
C VAL A 858 -31.72 -12.39 -3.06
N ASP A 859 -30.93 -12.66 -2.02
CA ASP A 859 -29.47 -12.78 -2.13
C ASP A 859 -29.04 -13.85 -3.15
N LEU A 860 -29.85 -14.90 -3.37
CA LEU A 860 -29.59 -15.98 -4.33
C LEU A 860 -30.07 -15.66 -5.76
N HIS A 861 -31.07 -14.78 -5.92
CA HIS A 861 -31.76 -14.58 -7.21
C HIS A 861 -31.66 -13.14 -7.76
N ARG A 862 -30.92 -12.26 -7.09
CA ARG A 862 -30.87 -10.80 -7.35
C ARG A 862 -30.75 -10.40 -8.82
N GLN A 863 -29.91 -11.09 -9.60
CA GLN A 863 -29.58 -10.69 -10.96
C GLN A 863 -30.76 -10.71 -11.93
N THR A 864 -31.65 -11.68 -11.77
CA THR A 864 -32.79 -11.86 -12.68
C THR A 864 -34.06 -11.24 -12.10
N LEU A 865 -34.08 -10.94 -10.80
CA LEU A 865 -35.26 -10.46 -10.08
C LEU A 865 -35.84 -9.17 -10.63
N ALA A 866 -34.97 -8.19 -10.94
CA ALA A 866 -35.42 -6.90 -11.45
C ALA A 866 -36.17 -7.04 -12.79
N GLN A 867 -35.59 -7.81 -13.71
CA GLN A 867 -36.20 -8.13 -15.00
C GLN A 867 -37.49 -8.94 -14.82
N ARG A 868 -37.47 -9.91 -13.91
CA ARG A 868 -38.57 -10.84 -13.63
C ARG A 868 -39.83 -10.18 -13.09
N LEU A 869 -39.70 -9.30 -12.10
CA LEU A 869 -40.85 -8.75 -11.34
C LEU A 869 -41.40 -7.44 -11.90
N TRP A 870 -40.58 -6.67 -12.61
CA TRP A 870 -40.94 -5.36 -13.15
C TRP A 870 -40.78 -5.26 -14.68
N GLY A 871 -40.56 -6.39 -15.37
CA GLY A 871 -40.79 -6.55 -16.81
C GLY A 871 -40.15 -5.50 -17.70
N HIS A 872 -38.90 -5.12 -17.45
CA HIS A 872 -38.22 -4.10 -18.25
C HIS A 872 -38.06 -4.57 -19.71
N ARG A 873 -38.95 -4.05 -20.58
CA ARG A 873 -39.22 -4.48 -21.96
C ARG A 873 -38.21 -4.00 -23.02
N ALA A 874 -37.07 -3.47 -22.62
CA ALA A 874 -36.03 -3.06 -23.56
C ALA A 874 -34.67 -3.24 -22.91
N LEU A 875 -33.99 -4.32 -23.32
CA LEU A 875 -32.55 -4.40 -23.62
C LEU A 875 -32.29 -5.86 -24.06
N LEU A 876 -32.83 -6.23 -25.23
CA LEU A 876 -32.24 -7.29 -26.07
C LEU A 876 -30.91 -6.77 -26.66
N ARG A 877 -30.00 -6.37 -25.77
CA ARG A 877 -28.57 -6.49 -25.95
C ARG A 877 -28.13 -7.14 -24.66
N LYS A 878 -27.87 -8.44 -24.71
CA LYS A 878 -27.03 -9.05 -23.67
C LYS A 878 -25.78 -8.16 -23.61
N PRO A 879 -25.44 -7.54 -22.48
CA PRO A 879 -24.13 -6.93 -22.37
C PRO A 879 -23.12 -8.07 -22.54
N MET A 880 -22.52 -8.15 -23.72
CA MET A 880 -21.37 -9.01 -23.94
C MET A 880 -20.27 -8.51 -23.01
N GLY A 881 -19.96 -9.29 -21.98
CA GLY A 881 -18.79 -9.07 -21.12
C GLY A 881 -19.04 -8.83 -19.63
N GLY A 882 -20.27 -8.86 -19.12
CA GLY A 882 -20.53 -8.79 -17.68
C GLY A 882 -21.02 -10.12 -17.11
N LEU A 883 -20.17 -10.93 -16.47
CA LEU A 883 -20.69 -11.97 -15.58
C LEU A 883 -21.38 -11.31 -14.37
N ARG A 884 -22.72 -11.33 -14.41
CA ARG A 884 -23.55 -12.16 -13.53
C ARG A 884 -22.90 -12.51 -12.19
N GLY A 885 -22.84 -11.53 -11.27
CA GLY A 885 -22.32 -11.70 -9.90
C GLY A 885 -23.22 -12.61 -9.06
N GLY A 886 -22.97 -13.93 -9.08
CA GLY A 886 -23.47 -14.82 -8.04
C GLY A 886 -22.83 -14.41 -6.73
N ARG A 887 -23.59 -14.44 -5.63
CA ARG A 887 -23.05 -14.18 -4.28
C ARG A 887 -21.77 -15.02 -4.10
N PRO A 888 -20.62 -14.41 -3.75
CA PRO A 888 -19.55 -15.19 -3.16
C PRO A 888 -20.13 -15.80 -1.87
N LEU A 889 -20.03 -17.12 -1.74
CA LEU A 889 -20.04 -17.78 -0.43
C LEU A 889 -19.19 -16.91 0.51
N ASP A 890 -19.70 -16.69 1.73
CA ASP A 890 -19.22 -15.73 2.73
C ASP A 890 -17.78 -15.29 2.53
N PRO A 891 -17.49 -13.97 2.56
CA PRO A 891 -16.20 -13.42 2.13
C PRO A 891 -15.08 -14.28 2.70
N GLU A 892 -14.37 -15.00 1.82
CA GLU A 892 -13.26 -15.82 2.27
C GLU A 892 -12.41 -14.91 3.16
N PRO A 893 -12.13 -15.33 4.41
CA PRO A 893 -11.21 -14.58 5.24
C PRO A 893 -9.95 -14.38 4.39
N PRO A 894 -9.41 -13.16 4.29
CA PRO A 894 -8.27 -12.89 3.42
C PRO A 894 -7.23 -13.96 3.72
N GLN A 895 -6.94 -14.82 2.73
CA GLN A 895 -5.97 -15.89 2.94
C GLN A 895 -4.70 -15.23 3.48
N PRO A 896 -4.06 -15.79 4.52
CA PRO A 896 -2.87 -15.21 5.09
C PRO A 896 -1.78 -15.22 4.01
N ARG A 897 -1.65 -14.08 3.32
CA ARG A 897 -0.66 -13.86 2.27
C ARG A 897 0.71 -13.70 2.92
N LEU A 898 1.76 -14.16 2.26
CA LEU A 898 3.15 -13.91 2.69
C LEU A 898 3.35 -12.43 3.07
N ALA A 899 3.64 -12.18 4.34
CA ALA A 899 3.68 -10.83 4.94
C ALA A 899 5.05 -10.15 4.87
N GLY A 900 6.05 -10.80 4.25
CA GLY A 900 7.40 -10.24 4.13
C GLY A 900 7.42 -8.93 3.32
N SER A 901 8.33 -8.03 3.65
CA SER A 901 8.42 -6.69 3.04
C SER A 901 8.55 -6.72 1.51
N LEU A 902 9.23 -7.72 0.95
CA LEU A 902 9.35 -7.91 -0.50
C LEU A 902 8.03 -8.34 -1.16
N ALA A 903 7.28 -9.24 -0.51
CA ALA A 903 5.97 -9.68 -0.99
C ALA A 903 4.95 -8.54 -0.91
N GLY A 904 4.96 -7.76 0.18
CA GLY A 904 4.19 -6.52 0.30
C GLY A 904 4.53 -5.53 -0.81
N ALA A 905 5.82 -5.36 -1.12
CA ALA A 905 6.27 -4.44 -2.16
C ALA A 905 5.88 -4.87 -3.57
N TYR A 906 5.98 -6.17 -3.88
CA TYR A 906 5.47 -6.73 -5.12
C TYR A 906 3.96 -6.51 -5.26
N ARG A 907 3.19 -6.76 -4.19
CA ARG A 907 1.73 -6.54 -4.21
C ARG A 907 1.31 -5.08 -4.27
N ARG A 908 2.18 -4.10 -3.99
CA ARG A 908 1.84 -2.69 -4.28
C ARG A 908 1.79 -2.42 -5.78
N LEU A 909 2.66 -3.07 -6.56
CA LEU A 909 2.65 -3.02 -8.01
C LEU A 909 1.49 -3.87 -8.56
N PHE A 910 1.33 -5.09 -8.04
CA PHE A 910 0.31 -6.07 -8.45
C PHE A 910 -0.60 -6.49 -7.27
N PRO A 911 -1.62 -5.69 -6.90
CA PRO A 911 -2.42 -5.90 -5.68
C PRO A 911 -3.14 -7.24 -5.55
N ASP A 912 -3.57 -7.81 -6.67
CA ASP A 912 -4.27 -9.09 -6.71
C ASP A 912 -3.32 -10.28 -6.88
N ALA A 913 -2.00 -10.05 -6.90
CA ALA A 913 -1.04 -11.12 -7.05
C ALA A 913 -1.09 -12.13 -5.90
N THR A 914 -1.18 -13.39 -6.29
CA THR A 914 -1.16 -14.57 -5.43
C THR A 914 0.24 -14.85 -4.90
N ASP A 915 0.32 -15.67 -3.85
CA ASP A 915 1.60 -16.10 -3.27
C ASP A 915 2.39 -16.92 -4.30
N TRP A 916 1.69 -17.75 -5.09
CA TRP A 916 2.28 -18.48 -6.20
C TRP A 916 2.87 -17.56 -7.27
N GLU A 917 2.17 -16.50 -7.69
CA GLU A 917 2.73 -15.54 -8.67
C GLU A 917 3.96 -14.81 -8.14
N PHE A 918 4.00 -14.51 -6.83
CA PHE A 918 5.16 -13.90 -6.20
C PHE A 918 6.35 -14.88 -6.12
N GLU A 919 6.10 -16.13 -5.72
CA GLU A 919 7.13 -17.19 -5.66
C GLU A 919 7.66 -17.55 -7.03
N ASN A 920 6.78 -17.60 -8.04
CA ASN A 920 7.18 -17.78 -9.43
C ASN A 920 8.06 -16.60 -9.85
N TRP A 921 7.63 -15.35 -9.65
CA TRP A 921 8.45 -14.16 -9.93
C TRP A 921 9.83 -14.20 -9.25
N LEU A 922 9.95 -14.76 -8.04
CA LEU A 922 11.24 -14.90 -7.35
C LEU A 922 12.25 -15.82 -8.06
N GLY A 923 11.81 -16.76 -8.90
CA GLY A 923 12.71 -17.68 -9.63
C GLY A 923 12.70 -19.12 -9.11
N ASN A 924 11.63 -19.57 -8.44
CA ASN A 924 11.55 -20.93 -7.91
C ASN A 924 11.06 -21.98 -8.94
N ASP A 925 10.68 -21.57 -10.15
CA ASP A 925 10.11 -22.44 -11.18
C ASP A 925 11.14 -22.68 -12.30
N GLU A 926 11.34 -23.93 -12.73
CA GLU A 926 12.33 -24.30 -13.77
C GLU A 926 11.98 -23.69 -15.14
N ASP A 927 10.71 -23.36 -15.37
CA ASP A 927 10.20 -22.71 -16.59
C ASP A 927 10.19 -21.16 -16.51
N ASN A 928 10.76 -20.57 -15.45
CA ASN A 928 10.74 -19.12 -15.29
C ASN A 928 11.74 -18.42 -16.23
N PRO A 929 11.31 -17.47 -17.10
CA PRO A 929 12.20 -16.70 -17.99
C PRO A 929 13.24 -15.83 -17.27
N TYR A 930 13.14 -15.67 -15.95
CA TYR A 930 14.08 -14.94 -15.09
C TYR A 930 15.05 -15.84 -14.32
N VAL A 931 15.06 -17.17 -14.54
CA VAL A 931 16.02 -18.09 -13.90
C VAL A 931 17.48 -17.70 -14.20
N ASP A 932 17.74 -17.11 -15.37
CA ASP A 932 19.05 -16.60 -15.78
C ASP A 932 19.31 -15.12 -15.41
N ASP A 933 18.39 -14.47 -14.68
CA ASP A 933 18.53 -13.07 -14.30
C ASP A 933 19.45 -12.93 -13.07
N ILE A 934 20.67 -12.40 -13.29
CA ILE A 934 21.70 -12.21 -12.27
C ILE A 934 21.29 -11.12 -11.23
N ARG A 935 20.25 -10.32 -11.51
CA ARG A 935 19.80 -9.23 -10.63
C ARG A 935 19.10 -9.76 -9.37
N SER A 936 19.30 -9.06 -8.24
CA SER A 936 18.60 -9.39 -7.00
C SER A 936 17.08 -9.18 -7.14
N PRO A 937 16.23 -9.89 -6.37
CA PRO A 937 14.79 -9.64 -6.35
C PRO A 937 14.44 -8.18 -6.05
N THR A 938 15.19 -7.53 -5.16
CA THR A 938 15.03 -6.10 -4.88
C THR A 938 15.32 -5.24 -6.11
N GLN A 939 16.39 -5.48 -6.87
CA GLN A 939 16.68 -4.73 -8.10
C GLN A 939 15.56 -4.91 -9.14
N ARG A 940 15.09 -6.14 -9.36
CA ARG A 940 13.96 -6.41 -10.27
C ARG A 940 12.70 -5.65 -9.89
N LEU A 941 12.41 -5.52 -8.59
CA LEU A 941 11.28 -4.73 -8.11
C LEU A 941 11.44 -3.23 -8.39
N HIS A 942 12.65 -2.68 -8.23
CA HIS A 942 12.93 -1.27 -8.58
C HIS A 942 12.73 -1.02 -10.07
N ASP A 943 13.16 -1.95 -10.93
CA ASP A 943 12.97 -1.84 -12.38
C ASP A 943 11.48 -1.82 -12.74
N LEU A 944 10.66 -2.67 -12.11
CA LEU A 944 9.21 -2.66 -12.29
C LEU A 944 8.56 -1.35 -11.82
N GLN A 945 8.98 -0.80 -10.68
CA GLN A 945 8.50 0.48 -10.19
C GLN A 945 8.87 1.63 -11.15
N GLN A 946 10.11 1.64 -11.66
CA GLN A 946 10.55 2.64 -12.65
C GLN A 946 9.75 2.55 -13.95
N ARG A 947 9.48 1.34 -14.45
CA ARG A 947 8.64 1.15 -15.65
C ARG A 947 7.23 1.68 -15.45
N LEU A 948 6.61 1.42 -14.29
CA LEU A 948 5.29 1.96 -13.97
C LEU A 948 5.28 3.50 -13.90
N ASP A 949 6.32 4.10 -13.32
CA ASP A 949 6.44 5.56 -13.22
C ASP A 949 6.71 6.21 -14.59
N THR A 950 7.49 5.57 -15.47
CA THR A 950 7.67 5.99 -16.88
C THR A 950 6.35 5.88 -17.64
N LEU A 951 5.67 4.73 -17.60
CA LEU A 951 4.36 4.54 -18.24
C LEU A 951 3.36 5.60 -17.80
N ARG A 952 3.30 5.93 -16.51
CA ARG A 952 2.39 6.97 -16.01
C ARG A 952 2.71 8.34 -16.61
N ARG A 953 3.99 8.71 -16.70
CA ARG A 953 4.43 10.00 -17.27
C ARG A 953 4.06 10.07 -18.76
N ASP A 954 4.43 9.04 -19.52
CA ASP A 954 4.21 8.98 -20.97
C ASP A 954 2.70 9.03 -21.29
N LEU A 955 1.86 8.35 -20.52
CA LEU A 955 0.41 8.40 -20.67
C LEU A 955 -0.19 9.77 -20.37
N HIS A 956 0.31 10.49 -19.36
CA HIS A 956 -0.15 11.85 -19.07
C HIS A 956 0.28 12.84 -20.15
N GLU A 957 1.51 12.70 -20.68
CA GLU A 957 2.00 13.50 -21.79
C GLU A 957 1.17 13.25 -23.06
N TRP A 958 0.89 11.99 -23.39
CA TRP A 958 0.02 11.61 -24.51
C TRP A 958 -1.42 12.14 -24.36
N ALA A 959 -1.92 12.21 -23.14
CA ALA A 959 -3.28 12.66 -22.81
C ALA A 959 -3.42 14.19 -22.66
N LEU A 960 -2.36 14.98 -22.86
CA LEU A 960 -2.47 16.43 -22.81
C LEU A 960 -3.54 16.93 -23.82
N PRO A 961 -4.38 17.91 -23.44
CA PRO A 961 -5.48 18.36 -24.29
C PRO A 961 -4.97 18.90 -25.64
N ASP A 962 -5.47 18.37 -26.75
CA ASP A 962 -5.30 18.93 -28.08
C ASP A 962 -6.52 19.82 -28.40
N PRO A 963 -6.35 21.16 -28.51
CA PRO A 963 -7.45 22.07 -28.81
C PRO A 963 -8.16 21.79 -30.15
N GLN A 964 -7.49 21.09 -31.08
CA GLN A 964 -8.06 20.71 -32.37
C GLN A 964 -8.81 19.39 -32.32
N ARG A 965 -8.59 18.59 -31.26
CA ARG A 965 -9.07 17.21 -31.13
C ARG A 965 -9.43 16.91 -29.68
N PRO A 966 -10.66 17.20 -29.25
CA PRO A 966 -11.10 16.97 -27.88
C PRO A 966 -11.39 15.48 -27.60
N HIS A 967 -10.47 14.57 -27.98
CA HIS A 967 -10.59 13.15 -27.67
C HIS A 967 -10.36 12.91 -26.17
N GLN A 968 -11.03 11.90 -25.61
CA GLN A 968 -11.01 11.62 -24.18
C GLN A 968 -9.80 10.77 -23.75
N ARG A 969 -8.60 11.05 -24.30
CA ARG A 969 -7.36 10.29 -24.03
C ARG A 969 -7.06 10.12 -22.54
N HIS A 970 -7.33 11.15 -21.73
CA HIS A 970 -7.14 11.10 -20.28
C HIS A 970 -7.94 9.99 -19.59
N LEU A 971 -9.09 9.58 -20.14
CA LEU A 971 -9.89 8.48 -19.62
C LEU A 971 -9.23 7.10 -19.87
N ALA A 972 -8.37 6.97 -20.88
CA ALA A 972 -7.64 5.74 -21.18
C ALA A 972 -6.47 5.47 -20.22
N ILE A 973 -5.96 6.50 -19.52
CA ILE A 973 -4.82 6.36 -18.60
C ILE A 973 -5.10 5.31 -17.53
N ARG A 974 -6.28 5.37 -16.89
CA ARG A 974 -6.61 4.46 -15.79
C ARG A 974 -6.75 2.99 -16.25
N PRO A 975 -7.53 2.67 -17.31
CA PRO A 975 -7.58 1.32 -17.86
C PRO A 975 -6.22 0.73 -18.21
N ILE A 976 -5.33 1.51 -18.84
CA ILE A 976 -4.00 1.05 -19.24
C ILE A 976 -3.13 0.75 -18.00
N LEU A 977 -3.11 1.65 -17.02
CA LEU A 977 -2.38 1.43 -15.77
C LEU A 977 -2.93 0.22 -15.00
N ASN A 978 -4.25 0.02 -14.98
CA ASN A 978 -4.87 -1.15 -14.34
C ASN A 978 -4.55 -2.45 -15.08
N ALA A 979 -4.53 -2.42 -16.42
CA ALA A 979 -4.12 -3.55 -17.23
C ALA A 979 -2.66 -3.92 -16.96
N TRP A 980 -1.75 -2.93 -16.93
CA TRP A 980 -0.33 -3.16 -16.58
C TRP A 980 -0.19 -3.79 -15.20
N ARG A 981 -0.97 -3.30 -14.22
CA ARG A 981 -1.01 -3.81 -12.83
C ARG A 981 -1.82 -5.09 -12.66
N ARG A 982 -2.33 -5.68 -13.74
CA ARG A 982 -3.12 -6.93 -13.79
C ARG A 982 -4.44 -6.90 -13.01
N LEU A 983 -4.98 -5.72 -12.75
CA LEU A 983 -6.24 -5.52 -12.02
C LEU A 983 -7.47 -5.68 -12.90
N SER A 984 -7.31 -5.48 -14.21
CA SER A 984 -8.39 -5.60 -15.17
C SER A 984 -8.56 -7.07 -15.60
N THR A 985 -9.66 -7.69 -15.19
CA THR A 985 -10.02 -9.07 -15.57
C THR A 985 -11.47 -9.19 -16.02
N VAL A 986 -11.71 -10.13 -16.95
CA VAL A 986 -13.03 -10.57 -17.40
C VAL A 986 -13.20 -12.02 -16.98
N ALA A 987 -14.28 -12.33 -16.26
CA ALA A 987 -14.57 -13.69 -15.82
C ALA A 987 -15.23 -14.52 -16.94
N LEU A 988 -14.95 -15.82 -16.94
CA LEU A 988 -15.40 -16.80 -17.93
C LEU A 988 -16.52 -17.68 -17.35
N GLU A 989 -17.47 -18.11 -18.19
CA GLU A 989 -18.63 -18.93 -17.78
C GLU A 989 -18.24 -20.26 -17.10
N GLY A 990 -17.04 -20.79 -17.36
CA GLY A 990 -16.49 -22.01 -16.74
C GLY A 990 -15.68 -21.83 -15.46
N GLY A 991 -15.68 -20.64 -14.84
CA GLY A 991 -15.00 -20.41 -13.55
C GLY A 991 -13.54 -19.93 -13.63
N GLY A 992 -13.10 -19.38 -14.76
CA GLY A 992 -11.79 -18.75 -14.94
C GLY A 992 -11.87 -17.23 -15.15
N SER A 993 -10.72 -16.56 -15.33
CA SER A 993 -10.67 -15.14 -15.70
C SER A 993 -9.55 -14.85 -16.69
N LEU A 994 -9.79 -13.94 -17.64
CA LEU A 994 -8.79 -13.42 -18.57
C LEU A 994 -8.36 -12.02 -18.15
N HIS A 995 -7.07 -11.69 -18.22
CA HIS A 995 -6.64 -10.31 -18.09
C HIS A 995 -7.09 -9.49 -19.31
N SER A 996 -7.58 -8.29 -19.04
CA SER A 996 -8.30 -7.47 -19.99
C SER A 996 -7.75 -6.05 -20.07
N LEU A 997 -7.84 -5.44 -21.25
CA LEU A 997 -7.74 -3.99 -21.44
C LEU A 997 -9.03 -3.52 -22.12
N ASP A 998 -9.80 -2.70 -21.43
CA ASP A 998 -11.03 -2.10 -21.94
C ASP A 998 -10.82 -0.60 -22.19
N LEU A 999 -10.83 -0.22 -23.46
CA LEU A 999 -10.73 1.14 -23.97
C LEU A 999 -11.99 1.50 -24.78
N SER A 1000 -13.12 0.86 -24.47
CA SER A 1000 -14.38 1.08 -25.17
C SER A 1000 -14.98 2.46 -24.86
N GLY A 1001 -15.59 3.07 -25.89
CA GLY A 1001 -16.39 4.28 -25.73
C GLY A 1001 -15.61 5.52 -25.27
N LEU A 1002 -14.33 5.59 -25.59
CA LEU A 1002 -13.42 6.70 -25.22
C LEU A 1002 -13.21 7.71 -26.35
N GLU A 1003 -13.96 7.55 -27.46
CA GLU A 1003 -13.87 8.37 -28.67
C GLU A 1003 -12.46 8.41 -29.29
N LEU A 1004 -11.69 7.33 -29.12
CA LEU A 1004 -10.35 7.19 -29.67
C LEU A 1004 -10.41 6.99 -31.20
N ASP A 1005 -9.47 7.59 -31.91
CA ASP A 1005 -9.28 7.39 -33.35
C ASP A 1005 -8.02 6.57 -33.68
N ASN A 1006 -7.75 6.36 -34.98
CA ASN A 1006 -6.58 5.61 -35.43
C ASN A 1006 -5.26 6.26 -34.99
N GLN A 1007 -5.18 7.59 -34.96
CA GLN A 1007 -3.97 8.33 -34.60
C GLN A 1007 -3.74 8.33 -33.09
N ASP A 1008 -4.80 8.36 -32.29
CA ASP A 1008 -4.73 8.23 -30.84
C ASP A 1008 -4.06 6.91 -30.45
N LEU A 1009 -4.49 5.79 -31.06
CA LEU A 1009 -3.88 4.48 -30.83
C LEU A 1009 -2.46 4.38 -31.40
N ALA A 1010 -2.18 4.96 -32.58
CA ALA A 1010 -0.85 4.92 -33.18
C ALA A 1010 0.20 5.73 -32.39
N SER A 1011 -0.24 6.81 -31.73
CA SER A 1011 0.62 7.67 -30.89
C SER A 1011 0.71 7.23 -29.43
N LEU A 1012 -0.04 6.20 -29.03
CA LEU A 1012 -0.05 5.71 -27.66
C LEU A 1012 1.28 5.00 -27.33
N ALA A 1013 2.09 5.64 -26.49
CA ALA A 1013 3.35 5.09 -26.04
C ALA A 1013 3.15 4.00 -24.97
N LEU A 1014 3.22 2.73 -25.39
CA LEU A 1014 3.27 1.57 -24.50
C LEU A 1014 4.71 1.01 -24.48
N PRO A 1015 5.50 1.25 -23.41
CA PRO A 1015 6.91 0.85 -23.32
C PRO A 1015 7.12 -0.63 -22.99
N ASP A 1016 6.10 -1.31 -22.46
CA ASP A 1016 6.13 -2.75 -22.14
C ASP A 1016 5.20 -3.53 -23.08
N ASP A 1017 5.53 -4.79 -23.33
CA ASP A 1017 4.64 -5.74 -23.99
C ASP A 1017 3.63 -6.27 -22.97
N PHE A 1018 2.34 -6.13 -23.25
CA PHE A 1018 1.23 -6.57 -22.41
C PHE A 1018 0.95 -8.05 -22.64
N THR A 1019 1.97 -8.90 -22.45
CA THR A 1019 1.93 -10.34 -22.73
C THR A 1019 0.88 -11.10 -21.93
N HIS A 1020 0.44 -10.56 -20.79
CA HIS A 1020 -0.62 -11.12 -19.96
C HIS A 1020 -2.03 -10.77 -20.45
N VAL A 1021 -2.21 -9.71 -21.24
CA VAL A 1021 -3.54 -9.27 -21.71
C VAL A 1021 -4.03 -10.20 -22.82
N GLN A 1022 -5.17 -10.84 -22.54
CA GLN A 1022 -5.81 -11.82 -23.42
C GLN A 1022 -7.15 -11.32 -23.96
N HIS A 1023 -7.74 -10.29 -23.37
CA HIS A 1023 -8.97 -9.67 -23.83
C HIS A 1023 -8.76 -8.18 -24.08
N LEU A 1024 -9.13 -7.69 -25.26
CA LEU A 1024 -9.06 -6.28 -25.64
C LEU A 1024 -10.42 -5.83 -26.16
N SER A 1025 -10.96 -4.77 -25.56
CA SER A 1025 -12.18 -4.11 -26.02
C SER A 1025 -11.86 -2.70 -26.47
N LEU A 1026 -12.18 -2.39 -27.72
CA LEU A 1026 -12.16 -1.05 -28.30
C LEU A 1026 -13.53 -0.66 -28.86
N SER A 1027 -14.59 -1.38 -28.46
CA SER A 1027 -15.95 -1.15 -28.94
C SER A 1027 -16.42 0.29 -28.71
N TYR A 1028 -17.38 0.77 -29.49
CA TYR A 1028 -17.98 2.09 -29.38
C TYR A 1028 -17.01 3.27 -29.61
N ASN A 1029 -15.81 3.03 -30.15
CA ASN A 1029 -14.92 4.10 -30.63
C ASN A 1029 -15.31 4.47 -32.06
N ARG A 1030 -16.32 5.33 -32.19
CA ARG A 1030 -16.95 5.66 -33.48
C ARG A 1030 -16.04 6.34 -34.51
N SER A 1031 -14.83 6.74 -34.15
CA SER A 1031 -13.84 7.31 -35.09
C SER A 1031 -12.75 6.31 -35.47
N LEU A 1032 -12.73 5.13 -34.84
CA LEU A 1032 -11.77 4.07 -35.09
C LEU A 1032 -12.19 3.23 -36.31
N SER A 1033 -11.38 3.26 -37.36
CA SER A 1033 -11.61 2.50 -38.60
C SER A 1033 -10.51 1.50 -38.92
N GLN A 1034 -9.36 1.60 -38.25
CA GLN A 1034 -8.21 0.72 -38.43
C GLN A 1034 -7.53 0.46 -37.08
N LEU A 1035 -6.85 -0.67 -36.98
CA LEU A 1035 -6.03 -1.01 -35.81
C LEU A 1035 -4.55 -0.80 -36.18
N PRO A 1036 -3.86 0.24 -35.65
CA PRO A 1036 -2.45 0.51 -35.96
C PRO A 1036 -1.52 -0.62 -35.49
N ALA A 1037 -0.45 -0.87 -36.25
CA ALA A 1037 0.52 -1.94 -35.96
C ALA A 1037 1.25 -1.71 -34.63
N GLU A 1038 1.62 -0.46 -34.38
CA GLU A 1038 2.31 -0.02 -33.17
C GLU A 1038 1.51 -0.35 -31.90
N PHE A 1039 0.18 -0.42 -32.00
CA PHE A 1039 -0.72 -0.73 -30.90
C PHE A 1039 -0.94 -2.23 -30.75
N TYR A 1040 -1.38 -2.94 -31.80
CA TYR A 1040 -1.76 -4.36 -31.65
C TYR A 1040 -0.55 -5.28 -31.42
N GLU A 1041 0.65 -4.90 -31.84
CA GLU A 1041 1.88 -5.68 -31.60
C GLU A 1041 2.23 -5.79 -30.12
N ARG A 1042 1.71 -4.88 -29.27
CA ARG A 1042 1.91 -4.91 -27.80
C ARG A 1042 1.08 -5.98 -27.09
N PHE A 1043 0.17 -6.66 -27.78
CA PHE A 1043 -0.74 -7.68 -27.22
C PHE A 1043 -0.56 -9.05 -27.90
N PRO A 1044 0.62 -9.70 -27.77
CA PRO A 1044 0.96 -10.90 -28.54
C PRO A 1044 0.13 -12.15 -28.19
N ASN A 1045 -0.53 -12.17 -27.02
CA ASN A 1045 -1.32 -13.31 -26.53
C ASN A 1045 -2.83 -13.05 -26.55
N LEU A 1046 -3.29 -12.17 -27.43
CA LEU A 1046 -4.69 -11.78 -27.51
C LEU A 1046 -5.57 -12.98 -27.91
N ASN A 1047 -6.53 -13.30 -27.06
CA ASN A 1047 -7.51 -14.37 -27.25
C ASN A 1047 -8.90 -13.84 -27.63
N ARG A 1048 -9.29 -12.66 -27.14
CA ARG A 1048 -10.58 -12.02 -27.42
C ARG A 1048 -10.39 -10.57 -27.86
N LEU A 1049 -10.98 -10.20 -28.99
CA LEU A 1049 -10.95 -8.84 -29.53
C LEU A 1049 -12.38 -8.37 -29.82
N LEU A 1050 -12.80 -7.30 -29.13
CA LEU A 1050 -14.10 -6.67 -29.34
C LEU A 1050 -13.92 -5.30 -30.00
N LEU A 1051 -14.56 -5.12 -31.16
CA LEU A 1051 -14.52 -3.94 -32.02
C LEU A 1051 -15.93 -3.48 -32.43
N ALA A 1052 -16.95 -3.85 -31.65
CA ALA A 1052 -18.36 -3.55 -31.95
C ALA A 1052 -18.62 -2.04 -32.04
N ASP A 1053 -19.54 -1.62 -32.92
CA ASP A 1053 -19.99 -0.23 -33.08
C ASP A 1053 -18.83 0.77 -33.34
N CYS A 1054 -17.85 0.37 -34.15
CA CYS A 1054 -16.73 1.19 -34.65
C CYS A 1054 -16.98 1.63 -36.11
N ARG A 1055 -15.92 1.82 -36.92
CA ARG A 1055 -16.00 2.15 -38.36
C ARG A 1055 -15.09 1.29 -39.24
N PHE A 1056 -14.85 0.04 -38.86
CA PHE A 1056 -14.05 -0.87 -39.68
C PHE A 1056 -14.80 -1.22 -40.98
N ASP A 1057 -14.08 -1.19 -42.10
CA ASP A 1057 -14.57 -1.58 -43.44
C ASP A 1057 -14.05 -2.96 -43.89
N THR A 1058 -13.11 -3.53 -43.15
CA THR A 1058 -12.53 -4.86 -43.33
C THR A 1058 -12.13 -5.45 -41.98
N VAL A 1059 -11.96 -6.78 -41.92
CA VAL A 1059 -11.34 -7.47 -40.79
C VAL A 1059 -9.90 -6.94 -40.59
N PRO A 1060 -9.51 -6.50 -39.37
CA PRO A 1060 -8.21 -5.91 -39.11
C PRO A 1060 -7.08 -6.95 -39.20
N ARG A 1061 -5.86 -6.46 -39.46
CA ARG A 1061 -4.65 -7.28 -39.33
C ARG A 1061 -4.24 -7.35 -37.86
N LEU A 1062 -3.82 -8.54 -37.42
CA LEU A 1062 -3.34 -8.81 -36.07
C LEU A 1062 -1.93 -9.40 -36.14
N GLY A 1063 -1.16 -9.25 -35.06
CA GLY A 1063 0.20 -9.81 -34.95
C GLY A 1063 0.18 -11.35 -34.97
N ASN A 1064 -0.51 -11.95 -33.99
CA ASN A 1064 -0.64 -13.40 -33.81
C ASN A 1064 -2.12 -13.84 -33.89
N PRO A 1065 -2.74 -13.81 -35.09
CA PRO A 1065 -4.16 -14.12 -35.26
C PRO A 1065 -4.53 -15.57 -34.92
N GLU A 1066 -3.58 -16.51 -34.95
CA GLU A 1066 -3.85 -17.93 -34.63
C GLU A 1066 -4.31 -18.17 -33.17
N HIS A 1067 -3.99 -17.26 -32.24
CA HIS A 1067 -4.37 -17.38 -30.82
C HIS A 1067 -5.77 -16.81 -30.51
N LEU A 1068 -6.38 -16.11 -31.47
CA LEU A 1068 -7.66 -15.45 -31.29
C LEU A 1068 -8.80 -16.47 -31.31
N ALA A 1069 -9.53 -16.57 -30.20
CA ALA A 1069 -10.69 -17.44 -30.04
C ALA A 1069 -12.03 -16.68 -30.18
N TRP A 1070 -12.04 -15.36 -29.97
CA TRP A 1070 -13.25 -14.54 -30.09
C TRP A 1070 -12.94 -13.26 -30.86
N LEU A 1071 -13.68 -13.03 -31.95
CA LEU A 1071 -13.70 -11.77 -32.69
C LEU A 1071 -15.13 -11.24 -32.77
N ASP A 1072 -15.34 -10.05 -32.21
CA ASP A 1072 -16.60 -9.32 -32.31
C ASP A 1072 -16.37 -8.03 -33.10
N MET A 1073 -17.10 -7.89 -34.20
CA MET A 1073 -17.13 -6.69 -35.03
C MET A 1073 -18.57 -6.28 -35.37
N GLU A 1074 -19.54 -6.52 -34.47
CA GLU A 1074 -20.94 -6.10 -34.62
C GLU A 1074 -21.03 -4.60 -35.04
N GLY A 1075 -21.97 -4.25 -35.90
CA GLY A 1075 -22.34 -2.85 -36.16
C GLY A 1075 -21.23 -2.00 -36.78
N ASN A 1076 -20.36 -2.60 -37.59
CA ASN A 1076 -19.31 -1.90 -38.33
C ASN A 1076 -19.78 -1.59 -39.77
N ARG A 1077 -18.84 -1.38 -40.70
CA ARG A 1077 -19.11 -1.07 -42.12
C ARG A 1077 -18.44 -2.08 -43.04
N ILE A 1078 -18.27 -3.31 -42.56
CA ILE A 1078 -17.52 -4.34 -43.27
C ILE A 1078 -18.29 -4.76 -44.53
N THR A 1079 -17.62 -4.67 -45.67
CA THR A 1079 -18.06 -5.31 -46.93
C THR A 1079 -17.16 -6.51 -47.20
N TRP A 1080 -17.73 -7.66 -47.59
CA TRP A 1080 -16.92 -8.87 -47.72
C TRP A 1080 -16.06 -8.83 -48.99
N SER A 1081 -14.73 -8.92 -48.81
CA SER A 1081 -13.73 -8.84 -49.88
C SER A 1081 -12.71 -9.97 -49.78
N SER A 1082 -11.90 -10.18 -50.82
CA SER A 1082 -10.81 -11.17 -50.79
C SER A 1082 -9.78 -10.88 -49.70
N GLN A 1083 -9.56 -9.59 -49.37
CA GLN A 1083 -8.70 -9.18 -48.27
C GLN A 1083 -9.30 -9.55 -46.91
N ALA A 1084 -10.59 -9.32 -46.70
CA ALA A 1084 -11.30 -9.71 -45.48
C ALA A 1084 -11.24 -11.23 -45.28
N GLN A 1085 -11.46 -12.02 -46.34
CA GLN A 1085 -11.34 -13.48 -46.29
C GLN A 1085 -9.92 -13.95 -45.96
N GLN A 1086 -8.89 -13.31 -46.53
CA GLN A 1086 -7.49 -13.64 -46.20
C GLN A 1086 -7.15 -13.34 -44.73
N ALA A 1087 -7.68 -12.25 -44.17
CA ALA A 1087 -7.52 -11.94 -42.75
C ALA A 1087 -8.24 -12.96 -41.86
N LEU A 1088 -9.49 -13.32 -42.21
CA LEU A 1088 -10.28 -14.33 -41.49
C LEU A 1088 -9.58 -15.70 -41.50
N ASN A 1089 -9.06 -16.15 -42.64
CA ASN A 1089 -8.38 -17.45 -42.78
C ASN A 1089 -7.12 -17.60 -41.91
N ARG A 1090 -6.55 -16.50 -41.40
CA ARG A 1090 -5.42 -16.53 -40.47
C ARG A 1090 -5.85 -16.74 -39.01
N CYS A 1091 -7.12 -16.50 -38.68
CA CYS A 1091 -7.67 -16.66 -37.35
C CYS A 1091 -8.09 -18.12 -37.12
N THR A 1092 -7.16 -19.06 -37.26
CA THR A 1092 -7.46 -20.50 -37.28
C THR A 1092 -7.98 -21.03 -35.94
N GLY A 1093 -7.69 -20.35 -34.83
CA GLY A 1093 -8.15 -20.69 -33.47
C GLY A 1093 -9.55 -20.16 -33.08
N LEU A 1094 -10.27 -19.53 -34.01
CA LEU A 1094 -11.51 -18.83 -33.72
C LEU A 1094 -12.64 -19.79 -33.30
N ASN A 1095 -13.27 -19.52 -32.15
CA ASN A 1095 -14.43 -20.25 -31.62
C ASN A 1095 -15.72 -19.44 -31.72
N VAL A 1096 -15.63 -18.10 -31.62
CA VAL A 1096 -16.74 -17.15 -31.69
C VAL A 1096 -16.44 -16.07 -32.72
N LEU A 1097 -17.34 -15.88 -33.68
CA LEU A 1097 -17.28 -14.80 -34.66
C LEU A 1097 -18.61 -14.04 -34.67
N ASP A 1098 -18.56 -12.73 -34.44
CA ASP A 1098 -19.71 -11.84 -34.60
C ASP A 1098 -19.39 -10.78 -35.67
N LEU A 1099 -20.16 -10.80 -36.76
CA LEU A 1099 -20.14 -9.78 -37.82
C LEU A 1099 -21.53 -9.18 -38.03
N SER A 1100 -22.45 -9.35 -37.08
CA SER A 1100 -23.84 -8.89 -37.21
C SER A 1100 -23.94 -7.37 -37.49
N GLY A 1101 -24.99 -6.95 -38.19
CA GLY A 1101 -25.22 -5.54 -38.51
C GLY A 1101 -24.15 -4.91 -39.44
N ASN A 1102 -23.44 -5.72 -40.25
CA ASN A 1102 -22.48 -5.24 -41.24
C ASN A 1102 -22.99 -5.46 -42.67
N PRO A 1103 -22.75 -4.55 -43.62
CA PRO A 1103 -23.17 -4.73 -45.01
C PRO A 1103 -22.26 -5.72 -45.78
N LEU A 1104 -22.22 -6.99 -45.36
CA LEU A 1104 -21.30 -7.99 -45.91
C LEU A 1104 -21.57 -8.26 -47.39
N LEU A 1105 -22.86 -8.30 -47.78
CA LEU A 1105 -23.40 -8.63 -49.13
C LEU A 1105 -23.09 -10.06 -49.60
N GLN A 1106 -21.88 -10.57 -49.35
CA GLN A 1106 -21.44 -11.94 -49.61
C GLN A 1106 -21.10 -12.64 -48.30
N ALA A 1107 -21.36 -13.95 -48.23
CA ALA A 1107 -21.11 -14.72 -47.03
C ALA A 1107 -19.62 -15.10 -46.89
N PRO A 1108 -19.09 -15.14 -45.65
CA PRO A 1108 -17.74 -15.64 -45.40
C PRO A 1108 -17.60 -17.14 -45.72
N ASP A 1109 -16.43 -17.56 -46.21
CA ASP A 1109 -16.07 -18.98 -46.29
C ASP A 1109 -15.51 -19.44 -44.94
N LEU A 1110 -16.18 -20.42 -44.32
CA LEU A 1110 -15.88 -20.90 -42.97
C LEU A 1110 -15.01 -22.15 -42.95
N ARG A 1111 -14.68 -22.75 -44.11
CA ARG A 1111 -13.95 -24.04 -44.18
C ARG A 1111 -12.56 -24.01 -43.52
N GLY A 1112 -11.96 -22.83 -43.40
CA GLY A 1112 -10.67 -22.63 -42.73
C GLY A 1112 -10.75 -22.53 -41.20
N LEU A 1113 -11.95 -22.46 -40.60
CA LEU A 1113 -12.18 -22.18 -39.18
C LEU A 1113 -12.66 -23.45 -38.44
N ALA A 1114 -11.77 -24.43 -38.29
CA ALA A 1114 -12.12 -25.74 -37.76
C ALA A 1114 -12.66 -25.76 -36.30
N PHE A 1115 -12.40 -24.70 -35.52
CA PHE A 1115 -12.83 -24.59 -34.12
C PHE A 1115 -14.06 -23.70 -33.93
N LEU A 1116 -14.62 -23.13 -35.00
CA LEU A 1116 -15.75 -22.22 -34.89
C LEU A 1116 -16.99 -22.95 -34.38
N ARG A 1117 -17.56 -22.49 -33.27
CA ARG A 1117 -18.76 -23.06 -32.64
C ARG A 1117 -19.91 -22.07 -32.54
N THR A 1118 -19.61 -20.77 -32.51
CA THR A 1118 -20.61 -19.70 -32.43
C THR A 1118 -20.37 -18.69 -33.55
N LEU A 1119 -21.43 -18.40 -34.31
CA LEU A 1119 -21.39 -17.49 -35.45
C LEU A 1119 -22.62 -16.58 -35.43
N PHE A 1120 -22.39 -15.27 -35.51
CA PHE A 1120 -23.44 -14.26 -35.66
C PHE A 1120 -23.22 -13.49 -36.96
N LEU A 1121 -24.19 -13.58 -37.86
CA LEU A 1121 -24.26 -12.93 -39.16
C LEU A 1121 -25.65 -12.33 -39.40
N ASN A 1122 -26.40 -12.02 -38.34
CA ASN A 1122 -27.73 -11.42 -38.48
C ASN A 1122 -27.64 -9.98 -39.00
N ASP A 1123 -28.63 -9.57 -39.79
CA ASP A 1123 -28.68 -8.25 -40.42
C ASP A 1123 -27.41 -7.90 -41.23
N CYS A 1124 -26.97 -8.83 -42.08
CA CYS A 1124 -25.74 -8.70 -42.88
C CYS A 1124 -25.97 -8.48 -44.38
N ALA A 1125 -27.23 -8.35 -44.80
CA ALA A 1125 -27.66 -8.30 -46.19
C ALA A 1125 -27.10 -9.46 -47.06
N LEU A 1126 -26.94 -10.64 -46.49
CA LEU A 1126 -26.43 -11.83 -47.18
C LEU A 1126 -27.47 -12.37 -48.18
N SER A 1127 -27.02 -12.68 -49.41
CA SER A 1127 -27.86 -13.32 -50.43
C SER A 1127 -27.76 -14.85 -50.46
N GLU A 1128 -26.76 -15.42 -49.77
CA GLU A 1128 -26.44 -16.85 -49.74
C GLU A 1128 -25.95 -17.29 -48.35
N LEU A 1129 -26.02 -18.59 -48.08
CA LEU A 1129 -25.46 -19.16 -46.84
C LEU A 1129 -23.93 -19.29 -46.91
N PRO A 1130 -23.22 -19.12 -45.77
CA PRO A 1130 -21.79 -19.39 -45.68
C PRO A 1130 -21.41 -20.80 -46.13
N GLN A 1131 -20.29 -20.93 -46.86
CA GLN A 1131 -19.72 -22.23 -47.19
C GLN A 1131 -19.06 -22.84 -45.95
N GLY A 1132 -19.18 -24.17 -45.78
CA GLY A 1132 -18.56 -24.90 -44.67
C GLY A 1132 -19.45 -25.05 -43.42
N LEU A 1133 -20.70 -24.56 -43.43
CA LEU A 1133 -21.65 -24.80 -42.33
C LEU A 1133 -21.88 -26.30 -42.07
N ASP A 1134 -21.90 -27.12 -43.13
CA ASP A 1134 -22.03 -28.58 -43.08
C ASP A 1134 -20.84 -29.29 -42.43
N GLN A 1135 -19.70 -28.61 -42.31
CA GLN A 1135 -18.45 -29.13 -41.76
C GLN A 1135 -18.22 -28.72 -40.29
N MET A 1136 -19.11 -27.91 -39.72
CA MET A 1136 -18.99 -27.45 -38.33
C MET A 1136 -19.22 -28.59 -37.34
N ILE A 1137 -18.33 -28.70 -36.35
CA ILE A 1137 -18.38 -29.74 -35.32
C ILE A 1137 -18.98 -29.14 -34.04
N GLU A 1138 -20.13 -29.66 -33.61
CA GLU A 1138 -20.82 -29.25 -32.38
C GLU A 1138 -21.03 -27.73 -32.24
N PRO A 1139 -21.70 -27.07 -33.20
CA PRO A 1139 -22.04 -25.67 -33.07
C PRO A 1139 -23.00 -25.45 -31.90
N ILE A 1140 -22.87 -24.30 -31.24
CA ILE A 1140 -23.68 -23.89 -30.10
C ILE A 1140 -24.78 -22.93 -30.58
N ILE A 1141 -24.40 -21.88 -31.32
CA ILE A 1141 -25.33 -20.88 -31.88
C ILE A 1141 -24.84 -20.47 -33.26
N LEU A 1142 -25.71 -20.54 -34.27
CA LEU A 1142 -25.46 -20.05 -35.62
C LEU A 1142 -26.60 -19.11 -36.00
N ASP A 1143 -26.40 -17.81 -35.82
CA ASP A 1143 -27.41 -16.81 -36.16
C ASP A 1143 -27.12 -16.19 -37.53
N ILE A 1144 -27.99 -16.46 -38.50
CA ILE A 1144 -27.94 -15.89 -39.85
C ILE A 1144 -29.32 -15.26 -40.15
N GLY A 1145 -30.06 -14.88 -39.11
CA GLY A 1145 -31.36 -14.23 -39.22
C GLY A 1145 -31.30 -12.85 -39.89
N ASP A 1146 -32.46 -12.30 -40.22
CA ASP A 1146 -32.61 -10.97 -40.84
C ASP A 1146 -31.74 -10.72 -42.08
N ASN A 1147 -31.46 -11.77 -42.87
CA ASN A 1147 -30.75 -11.68 -44.14
C ASN A 1147 -31.67 -11.83 -45.36
N GLN A 1148 -31.17 -11.44 -46.54
CA GLN A 1148 -31.90 -11.42 -47.81
C GLN A 1148 -31.60 -12.66 -48.67
N LEU A 1149 -31.67 -13.84 -48.05
CA LEU A 1149 -31.34 -15.11 -48.72
C LEU A 1149 -32.25 -15.34 -49.92
N LEU A 1150 -31.66 -15.43 -51.12
CA LEU A 1150 -32.44 -15.58 -52.36
C LEU A 1150 -32.73 -17.05 -52.70
N ARG A 1151 -31.86 -17.97 -52.28
CA ARG A 1151 -31.97 -19.42 -52.49
C ARG A 1151 -31.11 -20.19 -51.48
N LEU A 1152 -31.53 -21.40 -51.11
CA LEU A 1152 -30.65 -22.39 -50.49
C LEU A 1152 -29.99 -23.25 -51.58
N PRO A 1153 -28.88 -23.96 -51.29
CA PRO A 1153 -28.28 -24.92 -52.22
C PRO A 1153 -29.28 -26.00 -52.69
N ASP A 1154 -29.17 -26.48 -53.93
CA ASP A 1154 -30.11 -27.48 -54.47
C ASP A 1154 -30.08 -28.82 -53.69
N ASP A 1155 -28.92 -29.20 -53.15
CA ASP A 1155 -28.71 -30.35 -52.25
C ASP A 1155 -28.63 -29.92 -50.77
N PHE A 1156 -29.45 -28.95 -50.34
CA PHE A 1156 -29.43 -28.44 -48.97
C PHE A 1156 -29.80 -29.52 -47.95
N ASN A 1157 -28.78 -30.02 -47.24
CA ASN A 1157 -28.92 -31.01 -46.18
C ASN A 1157 -27.87 -30.75 -45.10
N LEU A 1158 -28.28 -30.17 -43.97
CA LEU A 1158 -27.40 -29.89 -42.85
C LEU A 1158 -27.36 -31.06 -41.85
N PRO A 1159 -26.21 -31.36 -41.22
CA PRO A 1159 -26.17 -32.25 -40.08
C PRO A 1159 -27.06 -31.74 -38.95
N ARG A 1160 -27.72 -32.66 -38.22
CA ARG A 1160 -28.64 -32.31 -37.13
C ARG A 1160 -28.05 -31.37 -36.07
N PRO A 1161 -26.78 -31.51 -35.63
CA PRO A 1161 -26.19 -30.55 -34.69
C PRO A 1161 -26.15 -29.12 -35.23
N VAL A 1162 -25.84 -28.95 -36.52
CA VAL A 1162 -25.84 -27.64 -37.20
C VAL A 1162 -27.24 -27.10 -37.32
N ALA A 1163 -28.20 -27.93 -37.75
CA ALA A 1163 -29.59 -27.56 -37.89
C ALA A 1163 -30.23 -27.11 -36.55
N ASN A 1164 -29.92 -27.80 -35.45
CA ASN A 1164 -30.45 -27.45 -34.12
C ASN A 1164 -29.94 -26.11 -33.59
N ALA A 1165 -28.74 -25.70 -34.00
CA ALA A 1165 -28.09 -24.46 -33.58
C ALA A 1165 -28.41 -23.26 -34.51
N LEU A 1166 -29.02 -23.51 -35.67
CA LEU A 1166 -29.21 -22.51 -36.72
C LEU A 1166 -30.47 -21.66 -36.49
N ARG A 1167 -30.33 -20.35 -36.69
CA ARG A 1167 -31.41 -19.37 -36.78
C ARG A 1167 -31.38 -18.70 -38.14
N LEU A 1168 -32.45 -18.87 -38.91
CA LEU A 1168 -32.67 -18.23 -40.22
C LEU A 1168 -33.88 -17.28 -40.24
N GLU A 1169 -34.57 -17.10 -39.11
CA GLU A 1169 -35.73 -16.21 -38.99
C GLU A 1169 -35.42 -14.81 -39.54
N SER A 1170 -36.20 -14.39 -40.55
CA SER A 1170 -36.00 -13.12 -41.26
C SER A 1170 -37.31 -12.72 -41.96
N GLU A 1171 -37.67 -11.44 -41.88
CA GLU A 1171 -38.82 -10.87 -42.61
C GLU A 1171 -38.60 -10.85 -44.14
N TRP A 1172 -37.36 -11.08 -44.60
CA TRP A 1172 -36.96 -10.98 -45.99
C TRP A 1172 -37.00 -12.31 -46.76
N LEU A 1173 -37.32 -13.44 -46.11
CA LEU A 1173 -37.35 -14.75 -46.76
C LEU A 1173 -38.51 -14.83 -47.76
N GLY A 1174 -38.18 -15.05 -49.04
CA GLY A 1174 -39.17 -15.31 -50.07
C GLY A 1174 -39.80 -16.71 -49.96
N GLU A 1175 -40.99 -16.87 -50.54
CA GLU A 1175 -41.73 -18.15 -50.59
C GLU A 1175 -40.87 -19.35 -51.06
N PRO A 1176 -40.00 -19.24 -52.09
CA PRO A 1176 -39.19 -20.38 -52.53
C PRO A 1176 -38.22 -20.89 -51.46
N VAL A 1177 -37.63 -19.99 -50.67
CA VAL A 1177 -36.68 -20.33 -49.60
C VAL A 1177 -37.42 -20.88 -48.40
N LEU A 1178 -38.56 -20.27 -48.02
CA LEU A 1178 -39.42 -20.79 -46.96
C LEU A 1178 -39.89 -22.22 -47.26
N ALA A 1179 -40.32 -22.50 -48.49
CA ALA A 1179 -40.73 -23.85 -48.89
C ALA A 1179 -39.59 -24.88 -48.77
N GLN A 1180 -38.35 -24.50 -49.10
CA GLN A 1180 -37.17 -25.36 -48.92
C GLN A 1180 -36.87 -25.61 -47.43
N ILE A 1181 -36.96 -24.56 -46.59
CA ILE A 1181 -36.80 -24.66 -45.13
C ILE A 1181 -37.87 -25.57 -44.53
N GLU A 1182 -39.14 -25.41 -44.92
CA GLU A 1182 -40.25 -26.23 -44.44
C GLU A 1182 -40.13 -27.70 -44.87
N ALA A 1183 -39.67 -27.96 -46.10
CA ALA A 1183 -39.38 -29.30 -46.58
C ALA A 1183 -38.30 -29.98 -45.72
N TYR A 1184 -37.18 -29.27 -45.44
CA TYR A 1184 -36.13 -29.77 -44.57
C TYR A 1184 -36.65 -30.04 -43.15
N ASN A 1185 -37.33 -29.05 -42.56
CA ASN A 1185 -37.88 -29.12 -41.21
C ASN A 1185 -38.82 -30.32 -41.02
N THR A 1186 -39.66 -30.61 -42.03
CA THR A 1186 -40.59 -31.74 -42.01
C THR A 1186 -39.86 -33.08 -42.04
N VAL A 1187 -38.83 -33.22 -42.88
CA VAL A 1187 -38.05 -34.45 -43.02
C VAL A 1187 -37.21 -34.73 -41.77
N HIS A 1188 -36.57 -33.71 -41.22
CA HIS A 1188 -35.59 -33.86 -40.14
C HIS A 1188 -36.15 -33.60 -38.73
N GLN A 1189 -37.39 -33.10 -38.61
CA GLN A 1189 -38.05 -32.75 -37.33
C GLN A 1189 -37.24 -31.76 -36.49
N VAL A 1190 -36.61 -30.79 -37.16
CA VAL A 1190 -35.84 -29.68 -36.60
C VAL A 1190 -36.42 -28.38 -37.13
N ASP A 1191 -36.27 -27.29 -36.38
CA ASP A 1191 -36.66 -25.96 -36.81
C ASP A 1191 -35.42 -25.15 -37.22
N LEU A 1192 -35.23 -24.90 -38.51
CA LEU A 1192 -34.11 -24.07 -38.98
C LEU A 1192 -34.33 -22.55 -38.83
N LEU A 1193 -35.57 -22.10 -38.60
CA LEU A 1193 -35.82 -20.67 -38.40
C LEU A 1193 -35.39 -20.25 -37.00
N VAL A 1194 -35.53 -21.15 -36.02
CA VAL A 1194 -35.37 -20.86 -34.59
C VAL A 1194 -34.52 -21.94 -33.95
N CYS A 1195 -33.47 -21.54 -33.25
CA CYS A 1195 -32.63 -22.46 -32.50
C CYS A 1195 -33.42 -23.16 -31.37
N GLU A 1196 -33.15 -24.45 -31.12
CA GLU A 1196 -33.77 -25.20 -30.01
C GLU A 1196 -33.52 -24.55 -28.64
N GLY A 1197 -32.41 -23.79 -28.53
CA GLY A 1197 -32.05 -22.99 -27.36
C GLY A 1197 -33.10 -21.95 -26.94
N ASP A 1198 -33.90 -21.44 -27.87
CA ASP A 1198 -34.94 -20.43 -27.59
C ASP A 1198 -36.12 -21.00 -26.78
N TYR A 1199 -36.21 -22.33 -26.63
CA TYR A 1199 -37.28 -23.01 -25.90
C TYR A 1199 -36.83 -23.58 -24.55
N LEU A 1200 -35.57 -23.37 -24.14
CA LEU A 1200 -34.97 -24.00 -22.95
C LEU A 1200 -35.77 -23.78 -21.66
N GLU A 1201 -36.41 -22.62 -21.51
CA GLU A 1201 -37.18 -22.30 -20.30
C GLU A 1201 -38.45 -23.16 -20.16
N PHE A 1202 -39.04 -23.64 -21.26
CA PHE A 1202 -40.09 -24.66 -21.19
C PHE A 1202 -39.57 -26.00 -20.67
N PHE A 1203 -38.32 -26.33 -21.00
CA PHE A 1203 -37.72 -27.64 -20.73
C PHE A 1203 -37.04 -27.76 -19.37
N GLU A 1204 -36.97 -26.69 -18.57
CA GLU A 1204 -36.35 -26.75 -17.25
C GLU A 1204 -37.10 -27.74 -16.35
N GLN A 1205 -36.38 -28.74 -15.81
CA GLN A 1205 -36.93 -29.84 -14.99
C GLN A 1205 -37.90 -30.78 -15.74
N THR A 1206 -37.89 -30.79 -17.08
CA THR A 1206 -38.73 -31.69 -17.87
C THR A 1206 -38.19 -33.10 -17.99
N GLY A 1207 -39.10 -34.06 -18.03
CA GLY A 1207 -38.82 -35.49 -18.24
C GLY A 1207 -39.03 -35.95 -19.69
N PRO A 1208 -38.70 -37.22 -20.01
CA PRO A 1208 -38.84 -37.78 -21.35
C PRO A 1208 -40.28 -37.74 -21.91
N ALA A 1209 -41.29 -37.74 -21.04
CA ALA A 1209 -42.70 -37.69 -21.43
C ALA A 1209 -43.11 -36.32 -21.98
N GLU A 1210 -42.64 -35.23 -21.36
CA GLU A 1210 -42.92 -33.85 -21.79
C GLU A 1210 -42.18 -33.51 -23.09
N LEU A 1211 -40.94 -33.96 -23.24
CA LEU A 1211 -40.20 -33.85 -24.50
C LEU A 1211 -40.92 -34.58 -25.65
N ALA A 1212 -41.53 -35.74 -25.37
CA ALA A 1212 -42.34 -36.44 -26.36
C ALA A 1212 -43.63 -35.69 -26.73
N LEU A 1213 -44.25 -34.96 -25.79
CA LEU A 1213 -45.40 -34.07 -26.08
C LEU A 1213 -44.96 -32.91 -26.98
N TRP A 1214 -43.86 -32.25 -26.64
CA TRP A 1214 -43.30 -31.16 -27.44
C TRP A 1214 -42.99 -31.58 -28.88
N GLN A 1215 -42.32 -32.73 -29.05
CA GLN A 1215 -41.94 -33.26 -30.36
C GLN A 1215 -43.13 -33.64 -31.26
N ARG A 1216 -44.34 -33.74 -30.72
CA ARG A 1216 -45.55 -34.03 -31.52
C ARG A 1216 -46.28 -32.77 -31.98
N LEU A 1217 -45.96 -31.59 -31.45
CA LEU A 1217 -46.59 -30.33 -31.87
C LEU A 1217 -46.12 -29.92 -33.28
N PRO A 1218 -46.97 -29.30 -34.12
CA PRO A 1218 -46.52 -28.68 -35.37
C PRO A 1218 -45.45 -27.62 -35.12
N LEU A 1219 -44.44 -27.53 -35.99
CA LEU A 1219 -43.31 -26.60 -35.80
C LEU A 1219 -43.76 -25.14 -35.75
N GLN A 1220 -44.67 -24.71 -36.63
CA GLN A 1220 -45.21 -23.35 -36.59
C GLN A 1220 -45.88 -23.04 -35.24
N TYR A 1221 -46.65 -23.99 -34.70
CA TYR A 1221 -47.28 -23.85 -33.39
C TYR A 1221 -46.24 -23.73 -32.26
N ARG A 1222 -45.11 -24.46 -32.33
CA ARG A 1222 -44.01 -24.31 -31.36
C ARG A 1222 -43.39 -22.92 -31.40
N ARG A 1223 -43.16 -22.36 -32.58
CA ARG A 1223 -42.63 -20.99 -32.75
C ARG A 1223 -43.55 -19.96 -32.10
N ASP A 1224 -44.84 -20.12 -32.33
CA ASP A 1224 -45.89 -19.25 -31.82
C ASP A 1224 -46.13 -19.42 -30.30
N LEU A 1225 -45.61 -20.48 -29.67
CA LEU A 1225 -45.58 -20.65 -28.22
C LEU A 1225 -44.43 -19.86 -27.56
N ARG A 1226 -43.36 -19.50 -28.28
CA ARG A 1226 -42.20 -18.76 -27.74
C ARG A 1226 -42.58 -17.48 -26.99
N PRO A 1227 -43.53 -16.65 -27.47
CA PRO A 1227 -43.99 -15.46 -26.74
C PRO A 1227 -44.63 -15.76 -25.38
N LEU A 1228 -45.04 -17.01 -25.09
CA LEU A 1228 -45.55 -17.36 -23.76
C LEU A 1228 -44.49 -17.17 -22.66
N LEU A 1229 -43.21 -17.37 -22.98
CA LEU A 1229 -42.12 -17.17 -22.02
C LEU A 1229 -42.00 -15.71 -21.58
N GLU A 1230 -42.51 -14.77 -22.39
CA GLU A 1230 -42.53 -13.33 -22.11
C GLU A 1230 -43.85 -12.89 -21.43
N LEU A 1231 -44.79 -13.81 -21.17
CA LEU A 1231 -46.03 -13.50 -20.47
C LEU A 1231 -45.83 -13.44 -18.95
N GLU A 1232 -46.65 -12.61 -18.32
CA GLU A 1232 -46.62 -12.37 -16.87
C GLU A 1232 -46.55 -13.66 -16.04
N PRO A 1233 -47.32 -14.74 -16.32
CA PRO A 1233 -47.22 -15.98 -15.53
C PRO A 1233 -45.85 -16.67 -15.58
N PHE A 1234 -45.18 -16.69 -16.75
CA PHE A 1234 -43.85 -17.28 -16.89
C PHE A 1234 -42.77 -16.40 -16.26
N LEU A 1235 -42.96 -15.07 -16.29
CA LEU A 1235 -42.07 -14.13 -15.63
C LEU A 1235 -42.23 -14.18 -14.10
N SER A 1236 -43.44 -14.03 -13.56
CA SER A 1236 -43.67 -13.90 -12.12
C SER A 1236 -43.72 -15.24 -11.37
N HIS A 1237 -44.27 -16.30 -11.98
CA HIS A 1237 -44.53 -17.62 -11.36
C HIS A 1237 -44.07 -18.80 -12.25
N PRO A 1238 -42.78 -18.88 -12.64
CA PRO A 1238 -42.29 -19.80 -13.68
C PRO A 1238 -42.55 -21.28 -13.39
N ARG A 1239 -42.56 -21.70 -12.12
CA ARG A 1239 -42.85 -23.10 -11.75
C ARG A 1239 -44.30 -23.46 -12.01
N GLN A 1240 -45.23 -22.60 -11.60
CA GLN A 1240 -46.66 -22.81 -11.77
C GLN A 1240 -47.05 -22.73 -13.25
N ALA A 1241 -46.55 -21.71 -13.95
CA ALA A 1241 -46.79 -21.53 -15.38
C ALA A 1241 -46.28 -22.72 -16.20
N ARG A 1242 -45.09 -23.27 -15.88
CA ARG A 1242 -44.59 -24.51 -16.50
C ARG A 1242 -45.44 -25.73 -16.20
N ALA A 1243 -45.79 -25.95 -14.93
CA ALA A 1243 -46.59 -27.11 -14.55
C ALA A 1243 -47.96 -27.08 -15.25
N GLU A 1244 -48.58 -25.90 -15.33
CA GLU A 1244 -49.84 -25.71 -16.02
C GLU A 1244 -49.70 -25.80 -17.55
N PHE A 1245 -48.60 -25.28 -18.12
CA PHE A 1245 -48.26 -25.44 -19.54
C PHE A 1245 -48.18 -26.91 -19.95
N TRP A 1246 -47.38 -27.70 -19.23
CA TRP A 1246 -47.21 -29.14 -19.52
C TRP A 1246 -48.48 -29.93 -19.26
N ARG A 1247 -49.23 -29.61 -18.20
CA ARG A 1247 -50.53 -30.21 -17.93
C ARG A 1247 -51.51 -29.95 -19.08
N ARG A 1248 -51.60 -28.70 -19.56
CA ARG A 1248 -52.47 -28.33 -20.70
C ARG A 1248 -52.05 -29.07 -21.96
N LEU A 1249 -50.76 -29.11 -22.29
CA LEU A 1249 -50.25 -29.89 -23.42
C LEU A 1249 -50.58 -31.38 -23.31
N ALA A 1250 -50.47 -31.98 -22.12
CA ALA A 1250 -50.83 -33.38 -21.90
C ALA A 1250 -52.34 -33.64 -22.08
N LEU A 1251 -53.20 -32.70 -21.66
CA LEU A 1251 -54.65 -32.77 -21.86
C LEU A 1251 -55.04 -32.64 -23.33
N ILE A 1252 -54.39 -31.73 -24.07
CA ILE A 1252 -54.59 -31.57 -25.53
C ILE A 1252 -54.23 -32.86 -26.25
N GLU A 1253 -53.13 -33.51 -25.86
CA GLU A 1253 -52.66 -34.71 -26.54
C GLU A 1253 -53.55 -35.94 -26.28
N ALA A 1254 -54.21 -35.97 -25.12
CA ALA A 1254 -55.10 -37.07 -24.75
C ALA A 1254 -56.44 -37.08 -25.52
N ASP A 1255 -56.86 -35.96 -26.10
CA ASP A 1255 -58.11 -35.82 -26.85
C ASP A 1255 -57.89 -35.31 -28.30
N PRO A 1256 -58.07 -36.17 -29.32
CA PRO A 1256 -57.89 -35.80 -30.73
C PRO A 1256 -58.80 -34.66 -31.22
N ALA A 1257 -60.00 -34.50 -30.66
CA ALA A 1257 -60.94 -33.44 -31.04
C ALA A 1257 -60.49 -32.09 -30.46
N LEU A 1258 -60.06 -32.07 -29.19
CA LEU A 1258 -59.45 -30.89 -28.55
C LEU A 1258 -58.16 -30.49 -29.26
N ARG A 1259 -57.32 -31.46 -29.65
CA ARG A 1259 -56.09 -31.20 -30.40
C ARG A 1259 -56.34 -30.47 -31.71
N GLN A 1260 -57.32 -30.90 -32.51
CA GLN A 1260 -57.63 -30.20 -33.76
C GLN A 1260 -58.17 -28.79 -33.52
N GLN A 1261 -58.98 -28.58 -32.49
CA GLN A 1261 -59.51 -27.27 -32.15
C GLN A 1261 -58.42 -26.32 -31.65
N TRP A 1262 -57.57 -26.78 -30.72
CA TRP A 1262 -56.56 -25.92 -30.06
C TRP A 1262 -55.42 -25.53 -30.99
N LEU A 1263 -55.02 -26.40 -31.92
CA LEU A 1263 -54.04 -26.05 -32.96
C LEU A 1263 -54.52 -24.96 -33.92
N THR A 1264 -55.81 -24.59 -33.89
CA THR A 1264 -56.38 -23.46 -34.67
C THR A 1264 -56.49 -22.16 -33.87
N HIS A 1265 -56.27 -22.18 -32.56
CA HIS A 1265 -56.23 -20.98 -31.73
C HIS A 1265 -54.81 -20.38 -31.67
N PRO A 1266 -54.66 -19.06 -31.46
CA PRO A 1266 -53.37 -18.45 -31.26
C PRO A 1266 -52.68 -19.04 -30.01
N PRO A 1267 -51.44 -19.54 -30.12
CA PRO A 1267 -50.81 -20.29 -29.03
C PRO A 1267 -50.50 -19.45 -27.78
N TYR A 1268 -50.43 -18.13 -27.91
CA TYR A 1268 -50.28 -17.21 -26.79
C TYR A 1268 -51.51 -17.18 -25.85
N ASP A 1269 -52.67 -17.67 -26.29
CA ASP A 1269 -53.90 -17.76 -25.50
C ASP A 1269 -54.03 -19.11 -24.74
N LEU A 1270 -53.01 -19.97 -24.77
CA LEU A 1270 -53.04 -21.32 -24.18
C LEU A 1270 -53.54 -21.34 -22.73
N PHE A 1271 -53.19 -20.33 -21.93
CA PHE A 1271 -53.62 -20.21 -20.54
C PHE A 1271 -55.04 -19.67 -20.36
N ASN A 1272 -55.58 -19.00 -21.38
CA ASN A 1272 -56.93 -18.42 -21.39
C ASN A 1272 -58.00 -19.38 -21.94
N LEU A 1273 -57.59 -20.50 -22.54
CA LEU A 1273 -58.52 -21.50 -23.07
C LEU A 1273 -59.23 -22.25 -21.93
N PRO A 1274 -60.56 -22.45 -22.04
CA PRO A 1274 -61.31 -23.23 -21.05
C PRO A 1274 -60.88 -24.69 -21.09
N LEU A 1275 -60.68 -25.27 -19.90
CA LEU A 1275 -60.35 -26.68 -19.68
C LEU A 1275 -61.61 -27.57 -19.66
#